data_AF-A0A8H5AX26-F1
#
_entry.id   AF-A0A8H5AX26-F1
#
_cell.length_a   1.000
_cell.length_b   1.000
_cell.length_c   1.000
_cell.angle_alpha   90.00
_cell.angle_beta   90.00
_cell.angle_gamma   90.00
#
_symmetry.space_group_name_H-M   'P 1'
#
loop_
_entity.id
_entity.type
_entity.pdbx_description
1 polymer ?
#
loop_
_entity_poly.entity_id
_entity_poly.type
_entity_poly.pdbx_seq_one_letter_code
_entity_poly.pdbx_strand_id
1 'polypeptide(L)'
;MAVKDLVQQYEQAQSPPGSGSRTSSHLTQQRSHHSARTPVPIEVEGDAVDHELQPQRARFLNHATRPNRRSSPDQTDTHASPYASTLVDGTPAANRKSQELSLKAAERSVFIQSEPTLIASGSDSSIPTLSADSGEPHSGKHDYPPRSVWSDDCEEPLRFPHQHMTHSRRRSTQQAHQPIPAPVIFSRNALPLSLPNLDCYLSSLPAPILGDGCDDSSPMFPPLDALAKSVRSLDDLETNSTVAPVWRNRSTILGGTINILIAFLGSSALASFYSLQGLINTVQIFALILSTIVPVGGHDLKDKWRKLFLGTIPNVLALNFAPALFQSLIFLLVVMTIASCLLYYFYRATIQCDRYTSIEGLQQTETQGKQWMLVIVTFLLTVLYLPLSTMSVHVLVWSEELWPIPNPYLNATQFPPSLPPLGSPSEFRDPLDFCWTTTMKRNEVNWAPVVVVLSAVVFLVFAVWFPIALRRVIQRSVPKVDKFTELGRPRSHVDMDGEYHLLLDRDRNPFNFLYSNFRRGWGTYISTYLFAKLSTLVIIAVVDPNNCFFRSFSRTSIPIARQSLLLTSTLGFFVAQCIYTPFMDPINNASEWTSRLNYLTTSITALAITLNIPGRNIIDSYVLYCIYVITYGLGFYFSVISFAWMQRNVKRLTRRIDFSVDIFSPRLDTSSTSIHTKRRIWQESITALMLTDLDCAIPPKQPMAFAQSRDSRFPPYLLDFMGTPGERHVENLKIFREVGSYEYNRAVELSSGPDFALYQHLEDVILKNFIGPDSYWKPLEADEEEDKGAPGCHNFFGNAWWIPFPPTLVIRYDDGQYAVAKGASELRAYIEQNSSRAVQQRCLIRMSLRALEGQIVQWPYDHFQPVGSQGSWCCGSRYHAVSQQHYGHAVLSIKRRGHLAWQGMQLGSGFDIQLKFAKGVQTGGDVIGLNDDFDLTSTLARFLAINKQLIDERLFAVEEVLAGYRRHHRKEFRWKAKVLSYKSLTFVYDRPRDPNGLAQSSIEFEKDQRVCRLMSNSERVFSSAYFRLSAVSKSEAATWWYIFWDDLWRRNHDTVSGLEKYPTDFNPHYRTCIAYTPLPRAALETFLKQRGLLHTKPRWGDFFHTGFLNKLYLRLNDAVFRDSRKAIMFHVDDDRRELAMEDVDVLTQGGQTSTLGTGPGTDHNYSGIRVRPAYRWEGMFNAKHEAHYAHGSGWRRRWASKFGAWLGVTPLWLGVGSTSHELYLDVKLEGGKYVLMDAGTDYEGSKRGSNGAGLPSAGGTTLRTLP
;
A
#
# COMPACT_ATOMS: atom_id res chain seq x y z
N MET A 1 36.45 -16.13 31.84
CA MET A 1 37.52 -15.15 32.20
C MET A 1 36.95 -13.77 32.48
N ALA A 2 36.24 -13.14 31.52
CA ALA A 2 35.69 -11.79 31.62
C ALA A 2 34.93 -11.47 32.92
N VAL A 3 34.16 -12.42 33.51
CA VAL A 3 33.48 -12.20 34.81
C VAL A 3 34.46 -11.90 35.94
N LYS A 4 35.66 -12.50 35.92
CA LYS A 4 36.72 -12.17 36.89
C LYS A 4 37.18 -10.72 36.69
N ASP A 5 37.44 -10.31 35.46
CA ASP A 5 37.92 -8.97 35.16
C ASP A 5 36.84 -7.91 35.47
N LEU A 6 35.57 -8.24 35.27
CA LEU A 6 34.42 -7.37 35.53
C LEU A 6 34.19 -7.16 37.05
N VAL A 7 34.30 -8.21 37.86
CA VAL A 7 34.28 -8.11 39.34
C VAL A 7 35.54 -7.42 39.87
N GLN A 8 36.73 -7.79 39.37
CA GLN A 8 38.00 -7.21 39.80
C GLN A 8 38.13 -5.72 39.43
N GLN A 9 37.50 -5.27 38.33
CA GLN A 9 37.38 -3.84 38.00
C GLN A 9 36.44 -3.09 38.95
N TYR A 10 35.39 -3.73 39.45
CA TYR A 10 34.49 -3.14 40.46
C TYR A 10 35.21 -2.95 41.80
N GLU A 11 35.93 -3.99 42.26
CA GLU A 11 36.78 -3.95 43.45
C GLU A 11 37.88 -2.85 43.35
N GLN A 12 38.48 -2.69 42.17
CA GLN A 12 39.44 -1.60 41.90
C GLN A 12 38.77 -0.22 41.89
N ALA A 13 37.56 -0.08 41.33
CA ALA A 13 36.84 1.20 41.29
C ALA A 13 36.37 1.69 42.67
N GLN A 14 36.20 0.78 43.64
CA GLN A 14 35.88 1.13 45.03
C GLN A 14 37.10 1.44 45.91
N SER A 15 38.32 1.35 45.36
CA SER A 15 39.55 1.70 46.09
C SER A 15 39.70 3.24 46.16
N PRO A 16 39.70 3.86 47.36
CA PRO A 16 39.84 5.31 47.48
C PRO A 16 41.24 5.79 47.06
N PRO A 17 41.38 7.04 46.55
CA PRO A 17 42.67 7.60 46.18
C PRO A 17 43.55 7.75 47.44
N GLY A 18 44.53 6.87 47.60
CA GLY A 18 45.36 6.78 48.79
C GLY A 18 46.13 8.08 49.07
N SER A 19 45.89 8.66 50.23
CA SER A 19 46.60 9.85 50.70
C SER A 19 48.07 9.54 51.01
N GLY A 20 48.98 10.26 50.36
CA GLY A 20 50.41 10.13 50.62
C GLY A 20 50.80 10.75 51.96
N SER A 21 51.48 9.99 52.82
CA SER A 21 52.32 10.55 53.88
C SER A 21 53.68 9.85 53.89
N ARG A 22 54.74 10.61 54.18
CA ARG A 22 56.11 10.11 54.29
C ARG A 22 56.45 9.89 55.77
N THR A 23 57.19 8.82 56.04
CA THR A 23 58.18 8.79 57.12
C THR A 23 59.34 7.88 56.71
N SER A 24 60.49 8.01 57.39
CA SER A 24 61.78 7.46 56.96
C SER A 24 62.48 6.78 58.13
N SER A 25 63.12 5.62 57.92
CA SER A 25 64.56 5.42 58.22
C SER A 25 65.09 4.00 57.99
N HIS A 26 66.31 3.93 57.43
CA HIS A 26 67.43 2.98 57.66
C HIS A 26 67.26 1.44 57.78
N LEU A 27 68.08 0.75 56.94
CA LEU A 27 68.88 -0.48 57.21
C LEU A 27 68.12 -1.81 57.56
N THR A 28 68.51 -3.02 57.13
CA THR A 28 69.87 -3.57 56.88
C THR A 28 69.90 -4.74 55.85
N GLN A 29 70.98 -4.79 55.06
CA GLN A 29 71.71 -5.89 54.37
C GLN A 29 71.23 -7.38 54.31
N GLN A 30 71.72 -8.08 53.26
CA GLN A 30 71.80 -9.55 52.95
C GLN A 30 70.74 -10.10 51.94
N ARG A 31 71.00 -10.83 50.83
CA ARG A 31 72.18 -11.34 50.04
C ARG A 31 72.38 -12.88 49.95
N SER A 32 71.67 -13.56 49.03
CA SER A 32 72.07 -14.81 48.30
C SER A 32 71.01 -15.11 47.21
N HIS A 33 71.31 -15.43 45.94
CA HIS A 33 71.90 -16.66 45.34
C HIS A 33 71.08 -17.94 45.68
N HIS A 34 70.73 -18.88 44.78
CA HIS A 34 71.10 -19.25 43.39
C HIS A 34 69.83 -19.64 42.56
N SER A 35 69.77 -20.05 41.27
CA SER A 35 70.60 -20.07 40.03
C SER A 35 70.43 -21.42 39.27
N ALA A 36 70.31 -21.41 37.92
CA ALA A 36 70.47 -22.55 36.97
C ALA A 36 69.41 -23.71 37.05
N ARG A 37 69.16 -24.61 36.06
CA ARG A 37 69.59 -24.90 34.65
C ARG A 37 68.41 -25.66 33.94
N THR A 38 68.14 -25.84 32.63
CA THR A 38 68.78 -25.72 31.28
C THR A 38 69.79 -26.82 30.83
N PRO A 39 69.83 -27.24 29.53
CA PRO A 39 68.75 -27.65 28.57
C PRO A 39 69.11 -28.86 27.62
N VAL A 40 68.46 -28.98 26.43
CA VAL A 40 68.83 -29.69 25.13
C VAL A 40 68.48 -31.22 24.94
N PRO A 41 68.71 -31.93 23.77
CA PRO A 41 67.61 -32.54 22.97
C PRO A 41 67.84 -34.03 22.52
N ILE A 42 67.12 -34.51 21.48
CA ILE A 42 67.62 -35.27 20.29
C ILE A 42 66.50 -35.50 19.23
N GLU A 43 66.87 -35.88 18.00
CA GLU A 43 66.05 -35.94 16.76
C GLU A 43 65.50 -37.35 16.40
N VAL A 44 64.60 -37.43 15.39
CA VAL A 44 64.68 -38.25 14.13
C VAL A 44 63.29 -38.40 13.45
N GLU A 45 63.28 -38.66 12.13
CA GLU A 45 62.15 -38.64 11.17
C GLU A 45 61.19 -39.86 11.20
N GLY A 46 60.03 -39.77 10.50
CA GLY A 46 59.13 -40.89 10.19
C GLY A 46 57.75 -40.48 9.63
N ASP A 47 57.49 -40.76 8.35
CA ASP A 47 56.40 -40.21 7.51
C ASP A 47 54.91 -40.52 7.89
N ALA A 48 54.06 -39.54 7.57
CA ALA A 48 52.70 -39.60 6.98
C ALA A 48 51.56 -40.47 7.58
N VAL A 49 50.46 -39.81 7.98
CA VAL A 49 49.05 -40.04 7.51
C VAL A 49 48.14 -38.90 8.07
N ASP A 50 46.97 -38.67 7.45
CA ASP A 50 46.04 -37.55 7.75
C ASP A 50 45.57 -37.43 9.21
N HIS A 51 45.44 -36.19 9.70
CA HIS A 51 44.67 -35.90 10.93
C HIS A 51 44.03 -34.50 10.96
N GLU A 52 42.95 -34.41 11.74
CA GLU A 52 42.12 -33.22 11.98
C GLU A 52 42.90 -32.00 12.51
N LEU A 53 42.73 -30.84 11.87
CA LEU A 53 43.27 -29.57 12.35
C LEU A 53 42.40 -28.96 13.46
N GLN A 54 42.82 -29.17 14.71
CA GLN A 54 42.31 -28.43 15.86
C GLN A 54 42.62 -26.92 15.72
N PRO A 55 41.67 -26.00 16.00
CA PRO A 55 41.94 -24.56 15.94
C PRO A 55 42.82 -24.11 17.13
N GLN A 56 43.96 -23.48 16.81
CA GLN A 56 44.92 -23.02 17.81
C GLN A 56 44.37 -21.89 18.71
N ARG A 57 44.81 -21.88 19.97
CA ARG A 57 44.52 -20.80 20.94
C ARG A 57 45.27 -19.51 20.58
N ALA A 58 44.55 -18.51 20.09
CA ALA A 58 45.10 -17.15 19.95
C ALA A 58 45.34 -16.51 21.33
N ARG A 59 46.59 -16.16 21.64
CA ARG A 59 46.94 -15.28 22.76
C ARG A 59 46.98 -13.82 22.29
N PHE A 60 46.36 -12.91 23.04
CA PHE A 60 46.59 -11.48 22.86
C PHE A 60 47.92 -11.07 23.52
N LEU A 61 48.75 -10.33 22.78
CA LEU A 61 49.94 -9.65 23.30
C LEU A 61 49.81 -8.15 23.00
N ASN A 62 49.73 -7.34 24.04
CA ASN A 62 49.69 -5.89 23.92
C ASN A 62 51.12 -5.33 23.84
N HIS A 63 51.49 -4.73 22.71
CA HIS A 63 52.66 -3.84 22.65
C HIS A 63 52.21 -2.39 22.87
N ALA A 64 52.78 -1.74 23.88
CA ALA A 64 52.58 -0.33 24.16
C ALA A 64 53.82 0.48 23.77
N THR A 65 53.66 1.49 22.91
CA THR A 65 54.72 2.44 22.53
C THR A 65 54.46 3.80 23.16
N ARG A 66 55.43 4.29 23.96
CA ARG A 66 55.43 5.68 24.45
C ARG A 66 55.93 6.63 23.35
N PRO A 67 55.42 7.87 23.27
CA PRO A 67 56.03 8.91 22.45
C PRO A 67 57.37 9.37 23.09
N ASN A 68 58.29 9.85 22.25
CA ASN A 68 59.56 10.44 22.69
C ASN A 68 59.67 11.90 22.23
N ARG A 69 60.55 12.70 22.85
CA ARG A 69 60.53 14.17 22.81
C ARG A 69 61.86 14.77 22.32
N ARG A 70 61.81 16.02 21.82
CA ARG A 70 62.86 16.86 21.16
C ARG A 70 62.80 16.76 19.63
N SER A 71 63.12 17.80 18.84
CA SER A 71 63.77 19.09 19.15
C SER A 71 63.23 20.28 18.31
N SER A 72 63.24 21.49 18.88
CA SER A 72 63.23 22.78 18.14
C SER A 72 64.66 23.13 17.67
N PRO A 73 64.88 24.10 16.75
CA PRO A 73 64.68 25.54 17.00
C PRO A 73 64.01 26.25 15.77
N ASP A 74 63.92 27.57 15.59
CA ASP A 74 64.34 28.76 16.37
C ASP A 74 63.50 30.01 16.02
N GLN A 75 63.50 31.05 16.89
CA GLN A 75 63.20 32.50 16.63
C GLN A 75 61.82 32.89 15.98
N THR A 76 61.21 34.08 16.12
CA THR A 76 61.24 35.27 17.03
C THR A 76 60.02 36.15 16.66
N ASP A 77 59.45 37.07 17.46
CA ASP A 77 59.26 37.22 18.92
C ASP A 77 58.33 38.45 19.15
N THR A 78 57.83 38.67 20.37
CA THR A 78 57.08 39.86 20.87
C THR A 78 55.66 40.13 20.30
N HIS A 79 54.72 40.84 20.96
CA HIS A 79 54.69 41.52 22.27
C HIS A 79 53.26 41.57 22.85
N ALA A 80 53.16 41.77 24.18
CA ALA A 80 52.08 42.45 24.93
C ALA A 80 50.66 41.83 25.10
N SER A 81 50.27 41.72 26.37
CA SER A 81 48.90 41.67 26.94
C SER A 81 48.50 43.13 27.37
N PRO A 82 47.50 43.47 28.23
CA PRO A 82 46.51 42.66 29.00
C PRO A 82 45.07 43.27 29.15
N TYR A 83 44.26 42.63 30.02
CA TYR A 83 43.01 43.11 30.68
C TYR A 83 41.69 43.20 29.88
N ALA A 84 40.48 43.28 30.49
CA ALA A 84 39.88 42.49 31.61
C ALA A 84 38.39 42.83 31.86
N SER A 85 37.64 41.84 32.38
CA SER A 85 36.41 41.86 33.21
C SER A 85 35.58 43.15 33.48
N THR A 86 34.28 43.11 33.14
CA THR A 86 33.06 43.45 33.95
C THR A 86 31.82 42.99 33.13
N LEU A 87 30.72 42.38 33.60
CA LEU A 87 29.98 42.30 34.89
C LEU A 87 29.08 43.53 35.18
N VAL A 88 27.74 43.36 35.12
CA VAL A 88 26.67 44.01 35.95
C VAL A 88 25.25 43.50 35.55
N ASP A 89 24.31 43.50 36.52
CA ASP A 89 22.93 42.98 36.47
C ASP A 89 21.89 43.81 35.65
N GLY A 90 20.65 43.28 35.51
CA GLY A 90 19.56 44.00 34.83
C GLY A 90 18.13 43.41 34.81
N THR A 91 17.64 42.74 35.87
CA THR A 91 16.19 42.41 36.01
C THR A 91 15.46 43.47 36.85
N PRO A 92 14.16 43.80 36.61
CA PRO A 92 13.06 42.98 37.19
C PRO A 92 11.66 43.03 36.49
N ALA A 93 10.76 42.13 36.93
CA ALA A 93 9.30 42.26 37.23
C ALA A 93 8.33 43.18 36.41
N ALA A 94 7.01 42.94 36.28
CA ALA A 94 6.09 41.79 36.54
C ALA A 94 4.62 42.16 36.12
N ASN A 95 3.63 41.30 36.46
CA ASN A 95 2.15 41.40 36.28
C ASN A 95 1.60 41.05 34.86
N ARG A 96 0.68 40.09 34.71
CA ARG A 96 -0.78 40.02 35.07
C ARG A 96 -1.65 40.93 34.17
N LYS A 97 -2.82 40.49 33.63
CA LYS A 97 -3.74 39.42 34.09
C LYS A 97 -4.68 38.92 32.95
N SER A 98 -5.15 37.67 33.06
CA SER A 98 -6.47 37.13 32.66
C SER A 98 -7.11 37.45 31.29
N GLN A 99 -7.34 36.40 30.48
CA GLN A 99 -8.71 36.04 30.06
C GLN A 99 -8.81 34.56 29.62
N GLU A 100 -9.99 33.96 29.81
CA GLU A 100 -10.34 32.62 29.31
C GLU A 100 -11.10 32.74 27.99
N LEU A 101 -10.90 31.82 27.03
CA LEU A 101 -11.99 31.00 26.49
C LEU A 101 -11.48 29.81 25.66
N SER A 102 -12.37 28.83 25.43
CA SER A 102 -12.14 27.64 24.62
C SER A 102 -12.30 27.91 23.11
N LEU A 103 -11.44 27.30 22.28
CA LEU A 103 -11.89 26.53 21.11
C LEU A 103 -10.76 25.69 20.48
N LYS A 104 -10.99 24.37 20.35
CA LYS A 104 -10.22 23.49 19.45
C LYS A 104 -10.93 23.39 18.10
N ALA A 105 -10.22 23.69 16.99
CA ALA A 105 -10.31 23.03 15.67
C ALA A 105 -9.81 23.96 14.53
N ALA A 106 -8.50 23.96 14.26
CA ALA A 106 -7.94 24.60 13.06
C ALA A 106 -6.52 24.11 12.73
N GLU A 107 -6.35 22.84 12.34
CA GLU A 107 -5.13 22.46 11.60
C GLU A 107 -5.28 22.92 10.14
N ARG A 108 -4.32 23.73 9.69
CA ARG A 108 -4.36 24.43 8.40
C ARG A 108 -3.20 23.97 7.54
N SER A 109 -3.49 23.73 6.26
CA SER A 109 -2.47 23.53 5.23
C SER A 109 -1.49 24.71 5.15
N VAL A 110 -0.20 24.44 5.26
CA VAL A 110 0.87 25.30 4.74
C VAL A 110 1.93 24.42 4.08
N PHE A 111 2.18 24.64 2.79
CA PHE A 111 3.40 24.22 2.10
C PHE A 111 4.42 25.35 2.21
N ILE A 112 5.69 25.02 2.42
CA ILE A 112 6.82 25.88 2.04
C ILE A 112 7.82 25.01 1.29
N GLN A 113 8.05 25.34 0.02
CA GLN A 113 9.23 24.88 -0.72
C GLN A 113 10.41 25.78 -0.34
N SER A 114 11.61 25.22 -0.27
CA SER A 114 12.86 25.99 -0.21
C SER A 114 13.81 25.51 -1.29
N GLU A 115 14.13 26.41 -2.22
CA GLU A 115 15.25 26.25 -3.14
C GLU A 115 16.51 26.85 -2.48
N PRO A 116 17.67 26.17 -2.52
CA PRO A 116 18.92 26.75 -2.04
C PRO A 116 19.58 27.57 -3.15
N THR A 117 19.60 28.90 -3.00
CA THR A 117 20.35 29.79 -3.90
C THR A 117 21.85 29.71 -3.64
N LEU A 118 22.66 29.63 -4.70
CA LEU A 118 24.12 29.65 -4.61
C LEU A 118 24.68 31.03 -4.22
N ILE A 119 25.70 31.03 -3.37
CA ILE A 119 26.64 32.15 -3.18
C ILE A 119 28.03 31.65 -3.55
N ALA A 120 28.80 32.44 -4.30
CA ALA A 120 30.14 32.10 -4.74
C ALA A 120 31.19 33.09 -4.19
N SER A 121 32.32 32.56 -3.75
CA SER A 121 33.55 33.31 -3.45
C SER A 121 34.75 32.42 -3.80
N GLY A 122 35.58 32.84 -4.74
CA GLY A 122 36.72 32.06 -5.24
C GLY A 122 38.09 32.60 -4.81
N SER A 123 39.12 31.79 -5.05
CA SER A 123 40.54 32.18 -5.00
C SER A 123 41.38 31.15 -5.77
N ASP A 124 42.36 31.59 -6.55
CA ASP A 124 43.09 30.77 -7.53
C ASP A 124 44.23 29.90 -6.95
N SER A 125 44.52 28.79 -7.65
CA SER A 125 45.89 28.26 -7.84
C SER A 125 45.89 27.26 -9.01
N SER A 126 47.06 26.96 -9.60
CA SER A 126 47.15 26.60 -11.03
C SER A 126 48.08 25.42 -11.36
N ILE A 127 47.60 24.57 -12.30
CA ILE A 127 48.37 23.85 -13.37
C ILE A 127 49.37 22.75 -12.87
N PRO A 128 49.58 21.61 -13.58
CA PRO A 128 49.33 21.35 -15.01
C PRO A 128 48.45 20.14 -15.38
N THR A 129 48.16 20.11 -16.68
CA THR A 129 47.46 19.09 -17.47
C THR A 129 48.11 17.71 -17.52
N LEU A 130 47.28 16.67 -17.64
CA LEU A 130 47.57 15.47 -18.44
C LEU A 130 46.25 14.89 -18.97
N SER A 131 46.23 14.44 -20.23
CA SER A 131 45.02 14.31 -21.04
C SER A 131 44.50 12.88 -21.19
N ALA A 132 43.19 12.69 -20.96
CA ALA A 132 42.39 11.61 -21.51
C ALA A 132 41.00 12.17 -21.88
N ASP A 133 40.43 11.71 -22.99
CA ASP A 133 39.30 12.39 -23.65
C ASP A 133 37.93 11.92 -23.14
N SER A 134 37.03 12.87 -22.87
CA SER A 134 35.65 12.62 -22.46
C SER A 134 34.75 13.81 -22.83
N GLY A 135 34.14 13.75 -24.01
CA GLY A 135 33.26 14.81 -24.51
C GLY A 135 31.98 14.98 -23.68
N GLU A 136 31.64 16.23 -23.35
CA GLU A 136 30.35 16.59 -22.75
C GLU A 136 29.19 16.44 -23.74
N PRO A 137 27.96 16.14 -23.28
CA PRO A 137 26.78 16.14 -24.15
C PRO A 137 26.39 17.58 -24.52
N HIS A 138 26.70 17.99 -25.76
CA HIS A 138 26.30 19.29 -26.28
C HIS A 138 24.78 19.52 -26.16
N SER A 139 24.41 20.75 -25.79
CA SER A 139 23.04 21.25 -25.94
C SER A 139 22.71 21.38 -27.43
N GLY A 140 22.14 20.32 -28.00
CA GLY A 140 21.75 20.26 -29.40
C GLY A 140 20.57 21.18 -29.69
N LYS A 141 20.76 22.15 -30.58
CA LYS A 141 19.63 22.77 -31.28
C LYS A 141 18.98 21.70 -32.17
N HIS A 142 17.67 21.55 -32.05
CA HIS A 142 16.91 20.64 -32.91
C HIS A 142 16.67 21.29 -34.28
N ASP A 143 17.54 20.99 -35.25
CA ASP A 143 17.29 21.31 -36.65
C ASP A 143 16.22 20.35 -37.23
N TYR A 144 14.95 20.70 -37.01
CA TYR A 144 13.83 20.14 -37.77
C TYR A 144 14.03 20.37 -39.27
N PRO A 145 13.52 19.47 -40.14
CA PRO A 145 14.32 18.84 -41.18
C PRO A 145 14.97 19.82 -42.17
N PRO A 146 16.17 19.49 -42.68
CA PRO A 146 16.91 20.37 -43.56
C PRO A 146 16.09 20.72 -44.80
N ARG A 147 16.24 21.95 -45.29
CA ARG A 147 15.73 22.39 -46.59
C ARG A 147 16.53 21.73 -47.74
N SER A 148 16.40 20.42 -47.89
CA SER A 148 16.65 19.77 -49.18
C SER A 148 15.62 20.32 -50.18
N VAL A 149 16.07 20.70 -51.37
CA VAL A 149 15.18 21.13 -52.45
C VAL A 149 14.23 20.00 -52.80
N TRP A 150 12.93 20.26 -52.73
CA TRP A 150 11.91 19.35 -53.27
C TRP A 150 11.78 19.67 -54.76
N SER A 151 11.99 18.66 -55.62
CA SER A 151 11.64 18.75 -57.04
C SER A 151 10.15 18.43 -57.21
N ASP A 152 9.41 19.30 -57.88
CA ASP A 152 7.99 19.08 -58.21
C ASP A 152 7.85 18.13 -59.42
N ASP A 153 8.12 16.84 -59.22
CA ASP A 153 7.95 15.78 -60.24
C ASP A 153 6.73 14.89 -59.93
N CYS A 154 5.52 15.45 -60.11
CA CYS A 154 4.23 14.73 -59.99
C CYS A 154 3.14 15.33 -60.92
N GLU A 155 3.45 15.57 -62.20
CA GLU A 155 2.43 15.97 -63.18
C GLU A 155 1.62 14.78 -63.73
N GLU A 156 0.29 14.89 -63.73
CA GLU A 156 -0.60 14.07 -64.57
C GLU A 156 -0.93 14.82 -65.88
N PRO A 157 -0.90 14.16 -67.05
CA PRO A 157 -0.94 14.85 -68.35
C PRO A 157 -2.35 15.31 -68.76
N LEU A 158 -2.57 16.63 -68.76
CA LEU A 158 -3.79 17.26 -69.28
C LEU A 158 -3.88 17.22 -70.82
N ARG A 159 -5.10 17.02 -71.34
CA ARG A 159 -5.49 17.37 -72.71
C ARG A 159 -6.66 18.34 -72.71
N PHE A 160 -6.41 19.57 -73.16
CA PHE A 160 -7.45 20.52 -73.56
C PHE A 160 -7.80 20.36 -75.06
N PRO A 161 -8.93 20.93 -75.51
CA PRO A 161 -8.81 22.23 -76.19
C PRO A 161 -9.77 23.32 -75.65
N HIS A 162 -9.51 24.57 -76.04
CA HIS A 162 -10.19 25.78 -75.57
C HIS A 162 -11.60 25.98 -76.15
N GLN A 163 -12.42 26.80 -75.47
CA GLN A 163 -12.90 28.07 -76.04
C GLN A 163 -13.40 29.07 -74.96
N HIS A 164 -13.64 30.33 -75.36
CA HIS A 164 -13.84 31.48 -74.48
C HIS A 164 -15.23 31.57 -73.83
N MET A 165 -15.31 32.17 -72.63
CA MET A 165 -16.17 33.36 -72.49
C MET A 165 -15.75 34.33 -71.36
N THR A 166 -16.35 35.52 -71.40
CA THR A 166 -15.98 36.78 -70.74
C THR A 166 -16.17 36.83 -69.22
N HIS A 167 -15.40 37.71 -68.56
CA HIS A 167 -15.59 38.07 -67.15
C HIS A 167 -17.01 38.57 -66.85
N SER A 168 -17.57 38.16 -65.69
CA SER A 168 -18.52 38.98 -64.94
C SER A 168 -18.01 39.20 -63.51
N ARG A 169 -17.94 40.46 -63.07
CA ARG A 169 -17.23 40.88 -61.86
C ARG A 169 -18.12 40.82 -60.62
N ARG A 170 -18.49 39.61 -60.16
CA ARG A 170 -19.08 39.46 -58.82
C ARG A 170 -18.02 39.70 -57.75
N ARG A 171 -18.22 40.73 -56.90
CA ARG A 171 -17.62 40.76 -55.56
C ARG A 171 -18.21 39.60 -54.76
N SER A 172 -17.47 38.51 -54.60
CA SER A 172 -17.71 37.61 -53.48
C SER A 172 -17.32 38.35 -52.20
N THR A 173 -18.26 38.49 -51.28
CA THR A 173 -17.89 38.57 -49.86
C THR A 173 -17.20 37.27 -49.53
N GLN A 174 -15.89 37.28 -49.24
CA GLN A 174 -15.20 36.13 -48.66
C GLN A 174 -15.96 35.74 -47.40
N GLN A 175 -16.63 34.59 -47.42
CA GLN A 175 -17.25 34.04 -46.23
C GLN A 175 -16.11 33.61 -45.31
N ALA A 176 -16.03 34.20 -44.12
CA ALA A 176 -15.08 33.75 -43.11
C ALA A 176 -15.29 32.25 -42.87
N HIS A 177 -14.21 31.47 -42.92
CA HIS A 177 -14.29 30.05 -42.64
C HIS A 177 -14.86 29.84 -41.24
N GLN A 178 -15.82 28.92 -41.10
CA GLN A 178 -16.31 28.49 -39.80
C GLN A 178 -15.61 27.18 -39.46
N PRO A 179 -14.67 27.16 -38.49
CA PRO A 179 -13.92 25.97 -38.16
C PRO A 179 -14.87 24.88 -37.63
N ILE A 180 -14.56 23.61 -37.92
CA ILE A 180 -15.48 22.50 -37.68
C ILE A 180 -15.22 21.91 -36.27
N PRO A 181 -16.26 21.71 -35.43
CA PRO A 181 -16.09 21.16 -34.10
C PRO A 181 -15.48 19.74 -34.13
N ALA A 182 -14.47 19.51 -33.29
CA ALA A 182 -13.85 18.20 -33.05
C ALA A 182 -14.86 17.04 -32.86
N PRO A 183 -15.97 17.18 -32.09
CA PRO A 183 -16.96 16.11 -31.95
C PRO A 183 -17.63 15.67 -33.26
N VAL A 184 -17.68 16.53 -34.27
CA VAL A 184 -18.21 16.21 -35.61
C VAL A 184 -17.17 15.38 -36.38
N ILE A 185 -15.93 15.89 -36.45
CA ILE A 185 -14.79 15.26 -37.14
C ILE A 185 -14.43 13.90 -36.54
N PHE A 186 -14.62 13.71 -35.23
CA PHE A 186 -14.32 12.45 -34.55
C PHE A 186 -15.55 11.54 -34.33
N SER A 187 -16.72 11.90 -34.86
CA SER A 187 -17.94 11.11 -34.72
C SER A 187 -17.86 9.74 -35.42
N ARG A 188 -18.74 8.80 -35.03
CA ARG A 188 -18.82 7.46 -35.66
C ARG A 188 -19.10 7.52 -37.16
N ASN A 189 -19.87 8.52 -37.58
CA ASN A 189 -20.30 8.74 -38.96
C ASN A 189 -19.50 9.87 -39.65
N ALA A 190 -18.38 10.30 -39.07
CA ALA A 190 -17.53 11.32 -39.64
C ALA A 190 -16.99 10.91 -41.01
N LEU A 191 -16.79 11.89 -41.88
CA LEU A 191 -16.05 11.72 -43.12
C LEU A 191 -14.53 11.61 -42.83
N PRO A 192 -13.74 10.97 -43.70
CA PRO A 192 -12.32 10.77 -43.44
C PRO A 192 -11.56 12.09 -43.53
N LEU A 193 -10.69 12.34 -42.54
CA LEU A 193 -9.67 13.39 -42.59
C LEU A 193 -8.54 12.97 -43.53
N SER A 194 -8.30 13.78 -44.56
CA SER A 194 -7.34 13.55 -45.64
C SER A 194 -6.09 14.39 -45.39
N LEU A 195 -4.95 13.74 -45.19
CA LEU A 195 -3.69 14.40 -44.80
C LEU A 195 -2.56 13.96 -45.77
N PRO A 196 -2.60 14.38 -47.05
CA PRO A 196 -1.69 13.85 -48.08
C PRO A 196 -0.22 14.06 -47.73
N ASN A 197 0.14 15.18 -47.09
CA ASN A 197 1.48 15.44 -46.56
C ASN A 197 1.96 14.37 -45.55
N LEU A 198 1.05 13.89 -44.68
CA LEU A 198 1.35 12.83 -43.72
C LEU A 198 1.35 11.45 -44.40
N ASP A 199 0.38 11.16 -45.27
CA ASP A 199 0.34 9.90 -46.00
C ASP A 199 1.59 9.70 -46.88
N CYS A 200 2.12 10.76 -47.50
CA CYS A 200 3.39 10.73 -48.23
C CYS A 200 4.58 10.52 -47.30
N TYR A 201 4.66 11.24 -46.17
CA TYR A 201 5.72 11.04 -45.18
C TYR A 201 5.76 9.59 -44.67
N LEU A 202 4.60 9.04 -44.26
CA LEU A 202 4.48 7.67 -43.79
C LEU A 202 4.80 6.63 -44.89
N SER A 203 4.52 6.96 -46.16
CA SER A 203 4.89 6.11 -47.32
C SER A 203 6.40 6.14 -47.62
N SER A 204 7.10 7.21 -47.23
CA SER A 204 8.55 7.37 -47.41
C SER A 204 9.40 6.76 -46.28
N LEU A 205 8.76 6.33 -45.18
CA LEU A 205 9.48 5.68 -44.07
C LEU A 205 10.03 4.32 -44.53
N PRO A 206 11.35 4.04 -44.35
CA PRO A 206 11.93 2.76 -44.68
C PRO A 206 11.38 1.67 -43.75
N ALA A 207 11.25 0.44 -44.27
CA ALA A 207 10.82 -0.71 -43.49
C ALA A 207 11.68 -0.88 -42.21
N PRO A 208 11.08 -1.26 -41.06
CA PRO A 208 11.80 -1.39 -39.81
C PRO A 208 12.80 -2.56 -39.88
N ILE A 209 14.08 -2.26 -39.65
CA ILE A 209 15.13 -3.27 -39.52
C ILE A 209 15.02 -3.86 -38.11
N LEU A 210 14.40 -5.04 -38.00
CA LEU A 210 14.09 -5.70 -36.73
C LEU A 210 15.11 -6.82 -36.36
N GLY A 211 16.34 -6.70 -36.88
CA GLY A 211 17.38 -7.71 -36.82
C GLY A 211 17.20 -8.81 -37.87
N ASP A 212 18.31 -9.38 -38.34
CA ASP A 212 18.30 -10.36 -39.42
C ASP A 212 17.48 -11.62 -39.11
N GLY A 213 16.92 -12.21 -40.18
CA GLY A 213 16.17 -13.45 -40.14
C GLY A 213 17.01 -14.60 -40.67
N CYS A 214 17.87 -15.18 -39.82
CA CYS A 214 18.60 -16.41 -40.14
C CYS A 214 18.08 -17.56 -39.27
N ASP A 215 17.30 -18.43 -39.91
CA ASP A 215 16.75 -19.71 -39.45
C ASP A 215 16.63 -19.97 -37.94
N ASP A 216 15.43 -19.74 -37.39
CA ASP A 216 14.91 -20.62 -36.34
C ASP A 216 13.37 -20.60 -36.24
N SER A 217 12.82 -21.66 -35.64
CA SER A 217 11.43 -22.15 -35.73
C SER A 217 10.27 -21.27 -35.20
N SER A 218 10.50 -20.02 -34.78
CA SER A 218 9.49 -19.18 -34.09
C SER A 218 9.23 -17.81 -34.74
N PRO A 219 7.98 -17.42 -35.03
CA PRO A 219 7.62 -16.09 -35.54
C PRO A 219 7.61 -14.99 -34.46
N MET A 220 7.81 -15.35 -33.19
CA MET A 220 7.83 -14.45 -32.04
C MET A 220 9.27 -14.07 -31.65
N PHE A 221 9.51 -12.84 -31.20
CA PHE A 221 10.82 -12.39 -30.75
C PHE A 221 11.28 -13.13 -29.48
N PRO A 222 12.55 -13.58 -29.40
CA PRO A 222 13.08 -14.15 -28.18
C PRO A 222 13.33 -13.03 -27.13
N PRO A 223 13.08 -13.27 -25.83
CA PRO A 223 12.68 -14.52 -25.19
C PRO A 223 11.16 -14.58 -24.96
N LEU A 224 10.39 -13.75 -25.65
CA LEU A 224 8.94 -13.64 -25.47
C LEU A 224 8.22 -14.91 -25.94
N ASP A 225 8.85 -15.69 -26.83
CA ASP A 225 8.42 -17.03 -27.21
C ASP A 225 8.54 -18.03 -26.02
N ALA A 226 9.60 -17.96 -25.21
CA ALA A 226 9.76 -18.74 -23.99
C ALA A 226 8.74 -18.31 -22.92
N LEU A 227 8.47 -17.01 -22.80
CA LEU A 227 7.39 -16.49 -21.95
C LEU A 227 6.02 -17.04 -22.39
N ALA A 228 5.72 -17.02 -23.70
CA ALA A 228 4.48 -17.59 -24.24
C ALA A 228 4.36 -19.10 -24.01
N LYS A 229 5.45 -19.86 -24.21
CA LYS A 229 5.54 -21.31 -23.92
C LYS A 229 5.27 -21.63 -22.43
N SER A 230 5.56 -20.70 -21.51
CA SER A 230 5.33 -20.89 -20.07
C SER A 230 3.85 -20.83 -19.65
N VAL A 231 2.99 -20.22 -20.48
CA VAL A 231 1.56 -19.93 -20.19
C VAL A 231 1.34 -19.05 -18.94
N ARG A 232 2.40 -18.44 -18.39
CA ARG A 232 2.35 -17.49 -17.25
C ARG A 232 2.52 -16.05 -17.75
N SER A 233 1.94 -15.08 -17.04
CA SER A 233 2.31 -13.67 -17.26
C SER A 233 3.63 -13.34 -16.56
N LEU A 234 4.30 -12.25 -16.97
CA LEU A 234 5.57 -11.81 -16.39
C LEU A 234 5.43 -11.57 -14.88
N ASP A 235 4.34 -10.94 -14.45
CA ASP A 235 3.95 -10.78 -13.05
C ASP A 235 3.91 -12.12 -12.28
N ASP A 236 3.36 -13.19 -12.88
CA ASP A 236 3.20 -14.49 -12.21
C ASP A 236 4.53 -15.24 -12.11
N LEU A 237 5.52 -14.85 -12.92
CA LEU A 237 6.93 -15.24 -12.76
C LEU A 237 7.60 -14.39 -11.68
N GLU A 238 7.47 -13.05 -11.70
CA GLU A 238 8.05 -12.15 -10.68
C GLU A 238 7.58 -12.53 -9.26
N THR A 239 6.28 -12.76 -9.05
CA THR A 239 5.76 -13.15 -7.74
C THR A 239 5.86 -14.65 -7.47
N ASN A 240 6.34 -15.45 -8.44
CA ASN A 240 6.24 -16.91 -8.49
C ASN A 240 4.84 -17.44 -8.11
N SER A 241 3.79 -16.73 -8.54
CA SER A 241 2.43 -16.95 -8.06
C SER A 241 1.38 -16.66 -9.13
N THR A 242 0.65 -17.70 -9.55
CA THR A 242 -0.52 -17.53 -10.42
C THR A 242 -1.73 -16.99 -9.65
N VAL A 243 -2.50 -16.08 -10.24
CA VAL A 243 -3.85 -15.71 -9.79
C VAL A 243 -4.73 -16.97 -9.74
N ALA A 244 -5.48 -17.15 -8.64
CA ALA A 244 -6.37 -18.31 -8.51
C ALA A 244 -7.63 -18.13 -9.39
N PRO A 245 -8.07 -19.15 -10.15
CA PRO A 245 -9.30 -19.04 -10.93
C PRO A 245 -10.51 -18.83 -10.02
N VAL A 246 -11.52 -18.10 -10.49
CA VAL A 246 -12.67 -17.60 -9.69
C VAL A 246 -13.31 -18.68 -8.79
N TRP A 247 -13.50 -19.91 -9.30
CA TRP A 247 -14.10 -21.03 -8.56
C TRP A 247 -13.21 -21.60 -7.43
N ARG A 248 -11.92 -21.25 -7.41
CA ARG A 248 -10.93 -21.64 -6.40
C ARG A 248 -10.43 -20.44 -5.57
N ASN A 249 -10.74 -19.21 -5.98
CA ASN A 249 -10.33 -18.01 -5.27
C ASN A 249 -11.22 -17.76 -4.04
N ARG A 250 -10.63 -17.91 -2.86
CA ARG A 250 -11.31 -17.77 -1.56
C ARG A 250 -11.93 -16.37 -1.39
N SER A 251 -11.24 -15.32 -1.85
CA SER A 251 -11.72 -13.94 -1.71
C SER A 251 -12.85 -13.61 -2.67
N THR A 252 -12.85 -14.15 -3.90
CA THR A 252 -13.95 -13.89 -4.84
C THR A 252 -15.26 -14.57 -4.42
N ILE A 253 -15.20 -15.81 -3.93
CA ILE A 253 -16.40 -16.53 -3.47
C ILE A 253 -16.97 -15.89 -2.19
N LEU A 254 -16.14 -15.70 -1.15
CA LEU A 254 -16.60 -15.20 0.14
C LEU A 254 -16.79 -13.68 0.14
N GLY A 255 -16.00 -12.92 -0.62
CA GLY A 255 -16.24 -11.49 -0.86
C GLY A 255 -17.50 -11.29 -1.69
N GLY A 256 -17.82 -12.19 -2.62
CA GLY A 256 -19.09 -12.22 -3.35
C GLY A 256 -20.29 -12.46 -2.42
N THR A 257 -20.25 -13.51 -1.59
CA THR A 257 -21.33 -13.76 -0.62
C THR A 257 -21.40 -12.70 0.47
N ILE A 258 -20.28 -12.08 0.87
CA ILE A 258 -20.26 -10.93 1.79
C ILE A 258 -20.81 -9.67 1.13
N ASN A 259 -20.56 -9.40 -0.15
CA ASN A 259 -21.19 -8.26 -0.84
C ASN A 259 -22.71 -8.47 -0.97
N ILE A 260 -23.15 -9.68 -1.34
CA ILE A 260 -24.57 -10.05 -1.34
C ILE A 260 -25.17 -9.92 0.07
N LEU A 261 -24.45 -10.38 1.10
CA LEU A 261 -24.85 -10.24 2.50
C LEU A 261 -24.84 -8.79 2.98
N ILE A 262 -23.92 -7.93 2.53
CA ILE A 262 -23.86 -6.50 2.88
C ILE A 262 -24.95 -5.70 2.15
N ALA A 263 -25.32 -6.09 0.93
CA ALA A 263 -26.45 -5.53 0.20
C ALA A 263 -27.80 -5.99 0.79
N PHE A 264 -27.93 -7.28 1.12
CA PHE A 264 -29.10 -7.84 1.81
C PHE A 264 -29.24 -7.25 3.22
N LEU A 265 -28.14 -7.24 4.00
CA LEU A 265 -28.00 -6.50 5.26
C LEU A 265 -27.87 -4.96 5.03
N GLY A 266 -28.06 -4.45 3.81
CA GLY A 266 -28.13 -3.04 3.45
C GLY A 266 -29.52 -2.62 2.93
N SER A 267 -30.50 -3.50 3.08
CA SER A 267 -31.90 -3.26 2.72
C SER A 267 -32.69 -2.58 3.84
N SER A 268 -33.77 -1.88 3.50
CA SER A 268 -34.75 -1.37 4.48
C SER A 268 -35.68 -2.48 4.99
N ALA A 269 -35.75 -3.63 4.30
CA ALA A 269 -36.44 -4.83 4.75
C ALA A 269 -35.93 -5.35 6.13
N LEU A 270 -34.71 -4.95 6.51
CA LEU A 270 -34.11 -5.21 7.83
C LEU A 270 -34.69 -4.40 8.98
N ALA A 271 -35.66 -3.51 8.75
CA ALA A 271 -36.48 -2.97 9.83
C ALA A 271 -37.02 -4.12 10.72
N SER A 272 -37.24 -5.29 10.12
CA SER A 272 -37.44 -6.58 10.79
C SER A 272 -36.30 -7.00 11.73
N PHE A 273 -35.04 -7.07 11.28
CA PHE A 273 -33.89 -7.50 12.10
C PHE A 273 -33.45 -6.48 13.17
N TYR A 274 -33.97 -5.25 13.14
CA TYR A 274 -33.83 -4.26 14.22
C TYR A 274 -34.97 -4.35 15.26
N SER A 275 -35.95 -5.23 15.07
CA SER A 275 -36.85 -5.69 16.14
C SER A 275 -36.59 -7.17 16.44
N LEU A 276 -37.05 -7.64 17.59
CA LEU A 276 -36.92 -9.05 17.96
C LEU A 276 -37.94 -9.89 17.15
N GLN A 277 -39.17 -9.41 16.99
CA GLN A 277 -40.24 -10.04 16.21
C GLN A 277 -39.91 -10.19 14.72
N GLY A 278 -39.18 -9.24 14.13
CA GLY A 278 -38.83 -9.33 12.71
C GLY A 278 -37.63 -10.24 12.43
N LEU A 279 -36.69 -10.33 13.38
CA LEU A 279 -35.63 -11.35 13.40
C LEU A 279 -36.26 -12.75 13.50
N ILE A 280 -37.18 -12.94 14.45
CA ILE A 280 -38.05 -14.12 14.61
C ILE A 280 -38.72 -14.51 13.28
N ASN A 281 -39.48 -13.58 12.68
CA ASN A 281 -40.25 -13.84 11.46
C ASN A 281 -39.33 -14.20 10.28
N THR A 282 -38.16 -13.57 10.17
CA THR A 282 -37.26 -13.83 9.05
C THR A 282 -36.64 -15.23 9.13
N VAL A 283 -36.39 -15.77 10.33
CA VAL A 283 -35.91 -17.16 10.46
C VAL A 283 -37.01 -18.18 10.14
N GLN A 284 -38.28 -17.89 10.45
CA GLN A 284 -39.41 -18.70 9.97
C GLN A 284 -39.47 -18.71 8.44
N ILE A 285 -39.34 -17.55 7.79
CA ILE A 285 -39.32 -17.42 6.33
C ILE A 285 -38.13 -18.17 5.72
N PHE A 286 -36.93 -18.07 6.32
CA PHE A 286 -35.74 -18.77 5.84
C PHE A 286 -35.89 -20.29 5.98
N ALA A 287 -36.54 -20.78 7.04
CA ALA A 287 -36.87 -22.19 7.20
C ALA A 287 -37.91 -22.68 6.19
N LEU A 288 -38.94 -21.87 5.89
CA LEU A 288 -39.90 -22.15 4.82
C LEU A 288 -39.21 -22.25 3.45
N ILE A 289 -38.27 -21.36 3.14
CA ILE A 289 -37.45 -21.42 1.92
C ILE A 289 -36.53 -22.66 1.92
N LEU A 290 -35.94 -23.02 3.06
CA LEU A 290 -35.15 -24.25 3.17
C LEU A 290 -36.02 -25.51 2.99
N SER A 291 -37.31 -25.44 3.35
CA SER A 291 -38.24 -26.55 3.18
C SER A 291 -38.62 -26.84 1.71
N THR A 292 -38.55 -25.83 0.83
CA THR A 292 -38.88 -25.98 -0.60
C THR A 292 -37.67 -26.33 -1.48
N ILE A 293 -36.45 -26.08 -1.01
CA ILE A 293 -35.21 -26.33 -1.75
C ILE A 293 -34.68 -27.77 -1.56
N VAL A 294 -34.98 -28.44 -0.44
CA VAL A 294 -34.54 -29.82 -0.19
C VAL A 294 -35.46 -30.84 -0.90
N PRO A 295 -34.99 -31.59 -1.91
CA PRO A 295 -35.86 -32.46 -2.70
C PRO A 295 -36.39 -33.65 -1.88
N VAL A 296 -37.66 -33.99 -2.11
CA VAL A 296 -38.38 -35.10 -1.44
C VAL A 296 -37.82 -36.45 -1.92
N GLY A 297 -37.41 -37.31 -0.99
CA GLY A 297 -36.99 -38.69 -1.27
C GLY A 297 -35.87 -39.22 -0.37
N GLY A 298 -35.99 -40.47 0.08
CA GLY A 298 -34.90 -41.29 0.66
C GLY A 298 -34.63 -41.15 2.16
N HIS A 299 -35.20 -42.08 2.95
CA HIS A 299 -34.79 -42.62 4.26
C HIS A 299 -34.32 -41.72 5.44
N ASP A 300 -35.07 -41.87 6.55
CA ASP A 300 -34.76 -41.82 8.00
C ASP A 300 -33.72 -40.84 8.56
N LEU A 301 -32.47 -40.87 8.08
CA LEU A 301 -31.50 -39.82 8.42
C LEU A 301 -32.04 -38.45 7.99
N LYS A 302 -32.74 -38.40 6.86
CA LYS A 302 -33.37 -37.19 6.33
C LYS A 302 -34.42 -36.64 7.28
N ASP A 303 -35.22 -37.48 7.95
CA ASP A 303 -36.30 -37.00 8.84
C ASP A 303 -35.80 -36.52 10.22
N LYS A 304 -34.67 -37.02 10.74
CA LYS A 304 -34.02 -36.39 11.91
C LYS A 304 -33.49 -35.00 11.57
N TRP A 305 -32.79 -34.84 10.45
CA TRP A 305 -32.28 -33.53 10.00
C TRP A 305 -33.43 -32.58 9.63
N ARG A 306 -34.50 -33.05 8.99
CA ARG A 306 -35.73 -32.31 8.70
C ARG A 306 -36.46 -31.87 9.95
N LYS A 307 -36.69 -32.77 10.93
CA LYS A 307 -37.32 -32.39 12.20
C LYS A 307 -36.49 -31.34 12.96
N LEU A 308 -35.16 -31.43 12.89
CA LEU A 308 -34.25 -30.49 13.53
C LEU A 308 -34.16 -29.14 12.80
N PHE A 309 -34.00 -29.10 11.46
CA PHE A 309 -33.85 -27.87 10.67
C PHE A 309 -35.17 -27.20 10.24
N LEU A 310 -36.26 -27.95 10.11
CA LEU A 310 -37.57 -27.46 9.66
C LEU A 310 -38.64 -27.46 10.76
N GLY A 311 -38.38 -28.12 11.90
CA GLY A 311 -39.28 -28.13 13.07
C GLY A 311 -38.69 -27.45 14.31
N THR A 312 -37.51 -27.87 14.77
CA THR A 312 -36.92 -27.41 16.04
C THR A 312 -36.20 -26.07 15.90
N ILE A 313 -35.16 -25.97 15.07
CA ILE A 313 -34.40 -24.73 14.82
C ILE A 313 -35.34 -23.56 14.47
N PRO A 314 -36.35 -23.69 13.58
CA PRO A 314 -37.19 -22.57 13.20
C PRO A 314 -38.07 -22.09 14.35
N ASN A 315 -38.79 -22.97 15.05
CA ASN A 315 -39.66 -22.55 16.16
C ASN A 315 -38.87 -21.98 17.35
N VAL A 316 -37.63 -22.44 17.56
CA VAL A 316 -36.75 -21.97 18.63
C VAL A 316 -36.12 -20.62 18.31
N LEU A 317 -35.64 -20.40 17.07
CA LEU A 317 -35.21 -19.06 16.62
C LEU A 317 -36.37 -18.08 16.44
N ALA A 318 -37.57 -18.59 16.20
CA ALA A 318 -38.80 -17.82 16.11
C ALA A 318 -39.46 -17.54 17.45
N LEU A 319 -38.88 -17.99 18.57
CA LEU A 319 -39.27 -17.61 19.94
C LEU A 319 -40.80 -17.66 20.18
N ASN A 320 -41.47 -18.66 19.62
CA ASN A 320 -42.93 -18.74 19.62
C ASN A 320 -43.44 -19.24 20.99
N PHE A 321 -43.88 -18.32 21.85
CA PHE A 321 -43.94 -18.56 23.30
C PHE A 321 -45.28 -19.05 23.84
N ALA A 322 -45.49 -20.36 23.79
CA ALA A 322 -46.26 -21.08 24.80
C ALA A 322 -45.80 -22.56 24.91
N PRO A 323 -45.39 -23.08 26.08
CA PRO A 323 -44.90 -22.43 27.30
C PRO A 323 -43.37 -22.62 27.43
N ALA A 324 -42.59 -22.10 26.48
CA ALA A 324 -41.22 -22.55 26.19
C ALA A 324 -40.08 -21.57 26.57
N LEU A 325 -40.31 -20.56 27.42
CA LEU A 325 -39.32 -19.53 27.79
C LEU A 325 -37.97 -20.09 28.30
N PHE A 326 -37.98 -21.27 28.94
CA PHE A 326 -36.74 -21.93 29.40
C PHE A 326 -35.93 -22.52 28.24
N GLN A 327 -36.59 -23.05 27.21
CA GLN A 327 -35.93 -23.67 26.05
C GLN A 327 -35.30 -22.62 25.13
N SER A 328 -35.94 -21.46 24.95
CA SER A 328 -35.38 -20.34 24.22
C SER A 328 -34.21 -19.68 24.94
N LEU A 329 -34.27 -19.54 26.27
CA LEU A 329 -33.16 -19.03 27.08
C LEU A 329 -31.94 -19.97 26.99
N ILE A 330 -32.16 -21.29 27.04
CA ILE A 330 -31.11 -22.30 26.78
C ILE A 330 -30.55 -22.15 25.36
N PHE A 331 -31.39 -22.00 24.33
CA PHE A 331 -30.90 -21.85 22.95
C PHE A 331 -30.10 -20.56 22.76
N LEU A 332 -30.58 -19.43 23.30
CA LEU A 332 -29.84 -18.17 23.30
C LEU A 332 -28.48 -18.35 23.95
N LEU A 333 -28.42 -18.99 25.13
CA LEU A 333 -27.17 -19.30 25.82
C LEU A 333 -26.24 -20.19 24.98
N VAL A 334 -26.76 -21.18 24.24
CA VAL A 334 -25.99 -21.99 23.29
C VAL A 334 -25.42 -21.14 22.16
N VAL A 335 -26.20 -20.26 21.53
CA VAL A 335 -25.70 -19.38 20.44
C VAL A 335 -24.67 -18.37 20.98
N MET A 336 -24.90 -17.78 22.16
CA MET A 336 -23.93 -16.91 22.83
C MET A 336 -22.63 -17.65 23.15
N THR A 337 -22.71 -18.93 23.57
CA THR A 337 -21.54 -19.78 23.85
C THR A 337 -20.78 -20.09 22.56
N ILE A 338 -21.47 -20.43 21.46
CA ILE A 338 -20.86 -20.64 20.14
C ILE A 338 -20.16 -19.36 19.68
N ALA A 339 -20.82 -18.20 19.74
CA ALA A 339 -20.23 -16.91 19.38
C ALA A 339 -19.00 -16.57 20.24
N SER A 340 -19.05 -16.86 21.54
CA SER A 340 -17.91 -16.66 22.46
C SER A 340 -16.72 -17.57 22.14
N CYS A 341 -16.96 -18.85 21.83
CA CYS A 341 -15.93 -19.79 21.39
C CYS A 341 -15.32 -19.39 20.04
N LEU A 342 -16.15 -18.98 19.07
CA LEU A 342 -15.70 -18.45 17.78
C LEU A 342 -14.83 -17.19 17.98
N LEU A 343 -15.25 -16.27 18.86
CA LEU A 343 -14.53 -15.02 19.13
C LEU A 343 -13.21 -15.25 19.88
N TYR A 344 -13.17 -16.19 20.83
CA TYR A 344 -11.95 -16.60 21.49
C TYR A 344 -10.96 -17.27 20.53
N TYR A 345 -11.44 -18.09 19.60
CA TYR A 345 -10.61 -18.65 18.52
C TYR A 345 -10.08 -17.53 17.60
N PHE A 346 -10.93 -16.60 17.18
CA PHE A 346 -10.53 -15.43 16.39
C PHE A 346 -9.45 -14.62 17.11
N TYR A 347 -9.60 -14.33 18.40
CA TYR A 347 -8.59 -13.65 19.21
C TYR A 347 -7.26 -14.43 19.25
N ARG A 348 -7.30 -15.73 19.61
CA ARG A 348 -6.11 -16.60 19.68
C ARG A 348 -5.35 -16.65 18.35
N ALA A 349 -6.05 -16.81 17.23
CA ALA A 349 -5.44 -16.92 15.92
C ALA A 349 -4.92 -15.57 15.39
N THR A 350 -5.66 -14.47 15.60
CA THR A 350 -5.31 -13.15 15.04
C THR A 350 -4.09 -12.49 15.68
N ILE A 351 -3.70 -12.88 16.90
CA ILE A 351 -2.43 -12.47 17.53
C ILE A 351 -1.22 -12.81 16.63
N GLN A 352 -1.29 -13.90 15.85
CA GLN A 352 -0.22 -14.38 14.98
C GLN A 352 -0.39 -13.97 13.50
N CYS A 353 -1.42 -13.17 13.16
CA CYS A 353 -1.79 -12.87 11.77
C CYS A 353 -1.37 -11.46 11.28
N ASP A 354 -0.23 -10.94 11.75
CA ASP A 354 0.33 -9.68 11.24
C ASP A 354 1.27 -9.96 10.05
N ARG A 355 1.03 -9.27 8.93
CA ARG A 355 1.80 -9.40 7.68
C ARG A 355 3.10 -8.56 7.70
N TYR A 356 3.15 -7.52 8.53
CA TYR A 356 4.23 -6.53 8.55
C TYR A 356 4.90 -6.41 9.93
N THR A 357 4.61 -7.31 10.87
CA THR A 357 5.58 -7.63 11.92
C THR A 357 6.81 -8.22 11.26
N SER A 358 7.83 -7.39 11.13
CA SER A 358 9.21 -7.86 11.19
C SER A 358 9.35 -8.63 12.50
N ILE A 359 9.48 -9.95 12.40
CA ILE A 359 10.22 -10.71 13.42
C ILE A 359 11.65 -10.14 13.39
N GLU A 360 12.34 -10.11 14.53
CA GLU A 360 13.67 -9.49 14.56
C GLU A 360 14.67 -10.26 13.70
N GLY A 361 15.67 -9.55 13.18
CA GLY A 361 16.57 -10.12 12.19
C GLY A 361 15.88 -10.36 10.85
N LEU A 362 16.29 -11.43 10.18
CA LEU A 362 15.84 -11.81 8.85
C LEU A 362 15.15 -13.19 8.92
N GLN A 363 14.06 -13.26 9.68
CA GLN A 363 13.31 -14.50 9.94
C GLN A 363 11.95 -14.55 9.22
N GLN A 364 11.52 -15.75 8.87
CA GLN A 364 10.16 -16.00 8.37
C GLN A 364 9.12 -15.97 9.49
N THR A 365 7.92 -15.48 9.16
CA THR A 365 6.72 -15.65 9.97
C THR A 365 6.11 -17.04 9.75
N GLU A 366 6.11 -17.89 10.79
CA GLU A 366 5.48 -19.23 10.77
C GLU A 366 3.95 -19.15 10.58
N THR A 367 3.49 -19.00 9.33
CA THR A 367 2.07 -18.81 8.99
C THR A 367 1.49 -19.91 8.09
N GLN A 368 2.04 -21.13 8.18
CA GLN A 368 1.48 -22.34 7.55
C GLN A 368 0.35 -23.01 8.37
N GLY A 369 -0.33 -22.24 9.23
CA GLY A 369 -1.50 -22.67 10.00
C GLY A 369 -2.79 -22.85 9.18
N LYS A 370 -3.84 -23.39 9.80
CA LYS A 370 -5.14 -23.75 9.16
C LYS A 370 -6.00 -22.52 8.77
N GLN A 371 -5.53 -21.73 7.80
CA GLN A 371 -6.16 -20.48 7.30
C GLN A 371 -7.68 -20.57 7.05
N TRP A 372 -8.17 -21.70 6.51
CA TRP A 372 -9.60 -21.92 6.23
C TRP A 372 -10.50 -21.78 7.46
N MET A 373 -10.05 -22.23 8.63
CA MET A 373 -10.86 -22.13 9.85
C MET A 373 -11.00 -20.67 10.29
N LEU A 374 -9.91 -19.88 10.21
CA LEU A 374 -9.93 -18.45 10.52
C LEU A 374 -10.86 -17.65 9.59
N VAL A 375 -10.86 -18.00 8.29
CA VAL A 375 -11.78 -17.44 7.29
C VAL A 375 -13.24 -17.71 7.67
N ILE A 376 -13.59 -18.98 7.93
CA ILE A 376 -14.96 -19.40 8.26
C ILE A 376 -15.42 -18.76 9.58
N VAL A 377 -14.57 -18.77 10.61
CA VAL A 377 -14.87 -18.15 11.91
C VAL A 377 -15.15 -16.65 11.76
N THR A 378 -14.33 -15.93 10.98
CA THR A 378 -14.50 -14.48 10.77
C THR A 378 -15.78 -14.16 9.98
N PHE A 379 -16.10 -14.98 8.97
CA PHE A 379 -17.37 -14.89 8.24
C PHE A 379 -18.57 -15.11 9.19
N LEU A 380 -18.56 -16.19 9.99
CA LEU A 380 -19.64 -16.49 10.93
C LEU A 380 -19.82 -15.41 12.01
N LEU A 381 -18.74 -14.86 12.56
CA LEU A 381 -18.80 -13.73 13.49
C LEU A 381 -19.40 -12.47 12.83
N THR A 382 -19.11 -12.22 11.56
CA THR A 382 -19.68 -11.10 10.80
C THR A 382 -21.18 -11.31 10.50
N VAL A 383 -21.61 -12.54 10.21
CA VAL A 383 -23.02 -12.91 10.02
C VAL A 383 -23.81 -12.78 11.33
N LEU A 384 -23.26 -13.30 12.43
CA LEU A 384 -23.90 -13.29 13.76
C LEU A 384 -23.94 -11.91 14.41
N TYR A 385 -23.14 -10.95 13.92
CA TYR A 385 -22.99 -9.61 14.50
C TYR A 385 -24.32 -8.90 14.74
N LEU A 386 -25.14 -8.73 13.68
CA LEU A 386 -26.39 -7.99 13.80
C LEU A 386 -27.42 -8.74 14.67
N PRO A 387 -27.74 -10.04 14.45
CA PRO A 387 -28.70 -10.78 15.28
C PRO A 387 -28.38 -10.77 16.78
N LEU A 388 -27.13 -11.04 17.18
CA LEU A 388 -26.78 -11.06 18.60
C LEU A 388 -26.66 -9.66 19.20
N SER A 389 -26.27 -8.66 18.41
CA SER A 389 -26.35 -7.26 18.85
C SER A 389 -27.81 -6.89 19.14
N THR A 390 -28.75 -7.17 18.24
CA THR A 390 -30.19 -6.90 18.45
C THR A 390 -30.69 -7.58 19.71
N MET A 391 -30.45 -8.88 19.88
CA MET A 391 -30.80 -9.63 21.09
C MET A 391 -30.24 -8.99 22.36
N SER A 392 -28.95 -8.62 22.37
CA SER A 392 -28.31 -8.04 23.56
C SER A 392 -28.92 -6.69 23.95
N VAL A 393 -29.18 -5.79 22.99
CA VAL A 393 -29.77 -4.47 23.28
C VAL A 393 -31.23 -4.60 23.72
N HIS A 394 -32.03 -5.45 23.07
CA HIS A 394 -33.43 -5.68 23.46
C HIS A 394 -33.59 -6.25 24.87
N VAL A 395 -32.67 -7.12 25.31
CA VAL A 395 -32.63 -7.61 26.70
C VAL A 395 -32.19 -6.50 27.68
N LEU A 396 -31.20 -5.68 27.31
CA LEU A 396 -30.73 -4.58 28.19
C LEU A 396 -31.82 -3.54 28.47
N VAL A 397 -32.61 -3.16 27.45
CA VAL A 397 -33.74 -2.22 27.59
C VAL A 397 -35.02 -2.89 28.12
N TRP A 398 -35.05 -4.23 28.17
CA TRP A 398 -36.22 -5.07 28.44
C TRP A 398 -37.45 -4.65 27.61
N SER A 399 -37.39 -4.87 26.29
CA SER A 399 -38.47 -4.55 25.36
C SER A 399 -39.73 -5.41 25.56
N GLU A 400 -40.89 -4.92 25.09
CA GLU A 400 -42.23 -5.54 25.18
C GLU A 400 -42.27 -7.06 24.94
N GLU A 401 -41.54 -7.55 23.95
CA GLU A 401 -41.48 -8.98 23.60
C GLU A 401 -40.86 -9.88 24.71
N LEU A 402 -40.29 -9.29 25.76
CA LEU A 402 -39.75 -9.96 26.95
C LEU A 402 -40.62 -9.76 28.19
N TRP A 403 -41.77 -9.10 28.08
CA TRP A 403 -42.65 -8.83 29.22
C TRP A 403 -43.53 -10.05 29.52
N PRO A 404 -43.67 -10.46 30.79
CA PRO A 404 -44.51 -11.61 31.19
C PRO A 404 -46.03 -11.31 31.13
N ILE A 405 -46.43 -10.11 30.69
CA ILE A 405 -47.82 -9.70 30.45
C ILE A 405 -47.93 -8.90 29.13
N PRO A 406 -49.10 -8.88 28.46
CA PRO A 406 -49.34 -8.00 27.32
C PRO A 406 -49.19 -6.52 27.69
N ASN A 407 -48.70 -5.69 26.76
CA ASN A 407 -48.35 -4.29 27.00
C ASN A 407 -49.57 -3.46 27.49
N PRO A 408 -49.60 -3.04 28.77
CA PRO A 408 -50.78 -2.39 29.36
C PRO A 408 -50.96 -0.94 28.89
N TYR A 409 -49.95 -0.36 28.22
CA TYR A 409 -49.97 1.04 27.79
C TYR A 409 -50.54 1.23 26.38
N LEU A 410 -50.90 0.16 25.65
CA LEU A 410 -51.40 0.28 24.25
C LEU A 410 -52.78 0.95 24.15
N ASN A 411 -53.69 0.63 25.07
CA ASN A 411 -55.08 1.13 25.09
C ASN A 411 -55.40 1.92 26.39
N ALA A 412 -54.38 2.48 27.05
CA ALA A 412 -54.52 3.14 28.34
C ALA A 412 -55.22 4.51 28.22
N THR A 413 -56.31 4.70 28.97
CA THR A 413 -57.03 5.98 29.09
C THR A 413 -56.53 6.87 30.23
N GLN A 414 -55.69 6.33 31.11
CA GLN A 414 -55.09 7.01 32.26
C GLN A 414 -53.59 6.66 32.34
N PHE A 415 -52.80 7.51 32.99
CA PHE A 415 -51.34 7.36 33.06
C PHE A 415 -50.82 7.61 34.48
N PRO A 416 -50.25 6.61 35.18
CA PRO A 416 -50.09 5.22 34.76
C PRO A 416 -51.44 4.49 34.56
N PRO A 417 -51.49 3.40 33.77
CA PRO A 417 -52.70 2.62 33.56
C PRO A 417 -53.12 1.89 34.85
N SER A 418 -54.40 1.99 35.21
CA SER A 418 -55.02 1.18 36.25
C SER A 418 -55.35 -0.21 35.70
N LEU A 419 -54.80 -1.25 36.33
CA LEU A 419 -54.95 -2.65 35.94
C LEU A 419 -55.59 -3.45 37.07
N PRO A 420 -56.45 -4.45 36.78
CA PRO A 420 -56.94 -5.36 37.80
C PRO A 420 -55.78 -6.22 38.35
N PRO A 421 -55.80 -6.60 39.64
CA PRO A 421 -54.76 -7.44 40.23
C PRO A 421 -54.77 -8.84 39.60
N LEU A 422 -53.58 -9.36 39.28
CA LEU A 422 -53.37 -10.65 38.59
C LEU A 422 -53.73 -11.88 39.45
N GLY A 423 -53.91 -11.72 40.75
CA GLY A 423 -54.18 -12.78 41.71
C GLY A 423 -53.99 -12.29 43.14
N SER A 424 -53.70 -13.20 44.08
CA SER A 424 -53.44 -12.81 45.48
C SER A 424 -52.14 -12.00 45.60
N PRO A 425 -52.10 -10.89 46.38
CA PRO A 425 -50.87 -10.09 46.55
C PRO A 425 -49.69 -10.84 47.19
N SER A 426 -49.98 -11.95 47.86
CA SER A 426 -49.01 -12.90 48.41
C SER A 426 -48.33 -13.76 47.34
N GLU A 427 -49.01 -14.08 46.25
CA GLU A 427 -48.52 -14.98 45.19
C GLU A 427 -48.02 -14.22 43.96
N PHE A 428 -48.66 -13.09 43.62
CA PHE A 428 -48.37 -12.31 42.40
C PHE A 428 -47.72 -10.95 42.71
N ARG A 429 -46.92 -10.46 41.76
CA ARG A 429 -46.39 -9.09 41.71
C ARG A 429 -47.51 -8.09 41.39
N ASP A 430 -47.24 -6.81 41.61
CA ASP A 430 -48.09 -5.75 41.06
C ASP A 430 -48.15 -5.87 39.52
N PRO A 431 -49.31 -5.67 38.87
CA PRO A 431 -49.42 -5.65 37.40
C PRO A 431 -48.43 -4.70 36.69
N LEU A 432 -47.87 -3.69 37.35
CA LEU A 432 -46.86 -2.77 36.80
C LEU A 432 -45.39 -3.19 37.07
N ASP A 433 -45.15 -4.24 37.87
CA ASP A 433 -43.81 -4.78 38.22
C ASP A 433 -43.29 -5.85 37.23
N PHE A 434 -43.69 -5.74 35.96
CA PHE A 434 -43.30 -6.63 34.86
C PHE A 434 -41.90 -6.36 34.27
N CYS A 435 -41.25 -5.25 34.66
CA CYS A 435 -39.97 -4.82 34.10
C CYS A 435 -38.78 -5.54 34.74
N TRP A 436 -37.91 -6.11 33.91
CA TRP A 436 -36.82 -7.01 34.34
C TRP A 436 -37.31 -8.16 35.25
N THR A 437 -38.49 -8.71 34.93
CA THR A 437 -39.03 -9.94 35.54
C THR A 437 -39.41 -10.95 34.46
N THR A 438 -39.03 -12.22 34.64
CA THR A 438 -39.40 -13.33 33.72
C THR A 438 -40.71 -14.04 34.10
N THR A 439 -41.31 -13.67 35.22
CA THR A 439 -42.56 -14.23 35.76
C THR A 439 -43.20 -13.26 36.74
N MET A 440 -44.53 -13.14 36.68
CA MET A 440 -45.32 -12.30 37.58
C MET A 440 -45.60 -12.97 38.93
N LYS A 441 -45.27 -14.24 39.12
CA LYS A 441 -45.37 -14.89 40.43
C LYS A 441 -44.17 -14.56 41.32
N ARG A 442 -44.37 -14.63 42.63
CA ARG A 442 -43.34 -14.43 43.67
C ARG A 442 -42.62 -15.71 44.08
N ASN A 443 -43.21 -16.88 43.81
CA ASN A 443 -42.67 -18.20 44.13
C ASN A 443 -41.81 -18.83 43.01
N GLU A 444 -41.77 -18.23 41.82
CA GLU A 444 -40.95 -18.68 40.69
C GLU A 444 -39.67 -17.84 40.55
N VAL A 445 -38.58 -18.45 40.08
CA VAL A 445 -37.26 -17.80 39.98
C VAL A 445 -37.26 -16.76 38.85
N ASN A 446 -36.93 -15.50 39.19
CA ASN A 446 -36.69 -14.46 38.19
C ASN A 446 -35.29 -14.62 37.57
N TRP A 447 -35.22 -15.00 36.31
CA TRP A 447 -33.96 -15.17 35.58
C TRP A 447 -33.41 -13.88 34.97
N ALA A 448 -34.21 -12.80 34.92
CA ALA A 448 -33.85 -11.56 34.23
C ALA A 448 -32.46 -10.99 34.61
N PRO A 449 -32.03 -10.95 35.90
CA PRO A 449 -30.70 -10.42 36.25
C PRO A 449 -29.55 -11.18 35.57
N VAL A 450 -29.68 -12.51 35.41
CA VAL A 450 -28.68 -13.35 34.76
C VAL A 450 -28.62 -13.06 33.25
N VAL A 451 -29.77 -12.94 32.60
CA VAL A 451 -29.83 -12.64 31.15
C VAL A 451 -29.36 -11.21 30.85
N VAL A 452 -29.67 -10.23 31.71
CA VAL A 452 -29.20 -8.84 31.60
C VAL A 452 -27.67 -8.77 31.72
N VAL A 453 -27.07 -9.44 32.71
CA VAL A 453 -25.60 -9.49 32.86
C VAL A 453 -24.95 -10.19 31.66
N LEU A 454 -25.51 -11.30 31.18
CA LEU A 454 -25.00 -12.00 29.99
C LEU A 454 -25.06 -11.11 28.74
N SER A 455 -26.17 -10.39 28.52
CA SER A 455 -26.33 -9.45 27.41
C SER A 455 -25.41 -8.23 27.53
N ALA A 456 -25.13 -7.73 28.74
CA ALA A 456 -24.14 -6.67 28.95
C ALA A 456 -22.72 -7.12 28.55
N VAL A 457 -22.33 -8.34 28.95
CA VAL A 457 -21.04 -8.93 28.57
C VAL A 457 -20.96 -9.10 27.05
N VAL A 458 -21.98 -9.65 26.40
CA VAL A 458 -21.98 -9.85 24.95
C VAL A 458 -22.02 -8.52 24.18
N PHE A 459 -22.74 -7.51 24.65
CA PHE A 459 -22.70 -6.17 24.05
C PHE A 459 -21.27 -5.59 24.06
N LEU A 460 -20.59 -5.63 25.22
CA LEU A 460 -19.21 -5.13 25.33
C LEU A 460 -18.21 -5.95 24.51
N VAL A 461 -18.30 -7.28 24.56
CA VAL A 461 -17.31 -8.20 23.97
C VAL A 461 -17.55 -8.44 22.47
N PHE A 462 -18.80 -8.48 22.01
CA PHE A 462 -19.15 -8.83 20.64
C PHE A 462 -19.72 -7.66 19.83
N ALA A 463 -20.52 -6.77 20.41
CA ALA A 463 -20.98 -5.58 19.68
C ALA A 463 -19.90 -4.48 19.63
N VAL A 464 -19.16 -4.24 20.73
CA VAL A 464 -18.13 -3.18 20.79
C VAL A 464 -16.72 -3.70 20.50
N TRP A 465 -16.22 -4.71 21.21
CA TRP A 465 -14.80 -5.13 21.09
C TRP A 465 -14.49 -5.84 19.76
N PHE A 466 -15.36 -6.71 19.25
CA PHE A 466 -15.10 -7.44 17.99
C PHE A 466 -14.85 -6.51 16.79
N PRO A 467 -15.66 -5.47 16.50
CA PRO A 467 -15.33 -4.50 15.45
C PRO A 467 -13.98 -3.79 15.63
N ILE A 468 -13.54 -3.52 16.86
CA ILE A 468 -12.22 -2.92 17.15
C ILE A 468 -11.09 -3.91 16.84
N ALA A 469 -11.23 -5.16 17.29
CA ALA A 469 -10.28 -6.23 16.99
C ALA A 469 -10.19 -6.47 15.48
N LEU A 470 -11.34 -6.56 14.79
CA LEU A 470 -11.43 -6.71 13.34
C LEU A 470 -10.75 -5.53 12.61
N ARG A 471 -10.93 -4.28 13.08
CA ARG A 471 -10.24 -3.11 12.50
C ARG A 471 -8.72 -3.26 12.58
N ARG A 472 -8.18 -3.61 13.75
CA ARG A 472 -6.73 -3.79 13.97
C ARG A 472 -6.16 -4.91 13.09
N VAL A 473 -6.89 -6.02 12.96
CA VAL A 473 -6.50 -7.17 12.13
C VAL A 473 -6.51 -6.82 10.64
N ILE A 474 -7.55 -6.13 10.16
CA ILE A 474 -7.59 -5.62 8.78
C ILE A 474 -6.43 -4.65 8.53
N GLN A 475 -6.17 -3.69 9.42
CA GLN A 475 -5.06 -2.73 9.28
C GLN A 475 -3.69 -3.42 9.16
N ARG A 476 -3.49 -4.54 9.86
CA ARG A 476 -2.28 -5.37 9.78
C ARG A 476 -2.22 -6.26 8.53
N SER A 477 -3.38 -6.57 7.93
CA SER A 477 -3.51 -7.49 6.80
C SER A 477 -3.43 -6.83 5.43
N VAL A 478 -4.03 -5.65 5.26
CA VAL A 478 -4.11 -4.91 3.97
C VAL A 478 -2.71 -4.76 3.33
N PRO A 479 -2.53 -5.06 2.03
CA PRO A 479 -1.24 -4.95 1.37
C PRO A 479 -0.79 -3.49 1.22
N LYS A 480 0.48 -3.27 1.54
CA LYS A 480 1.23 -2.05 1.28
C LYS A 480 1.60 -1.96 -0.21
N VAL A 481 1.55 -0.76 -0.78
CA VAL A 481 2.06 -0.46 -2.12
C VAL A 481 3.44 0.19 -2.02
N ASP A 482 4.35 -0.18 -2.92
CA ASP A 482 5.69 0.38 -2.95
C ASP A 482 5.72 1.82 -3.49
N LYS A 483 6.58 2.65 -2.89
CA LYS A 483 6.60 4.12 -3.09
C LYS A 483 6.99 4.54 -4.51
N PHE A 484 7.84 3.76 -5.17
CA PHE A 484 8.38 4.05 -6.48
C PHE A 484 7.99 2.97 -7.50
N THR A 485 8.05 3.34 -8.78
CA THR A 485 7.78 2.46 -9.90
C THR A 485 8.97 1.53 -10.18
N GLU A 486 8.75 0.65 -11.13
CA GLU A 486 9.70 -0.22 -11.80
C GLU A 486 10.83 0.56 -12.51
N LEU A 487 10.67 1.89 -12.67
CA LEU A 487 11.69 2.85 -13.15
C LEU A 487 12.27 3.72 -12.02
N GLY A 488 11.99 3.40 -10.76
CA GLY A 488 12.47 4.11 -9.57
C GLY A 488 11.90 5.54 -9.41
N ARG A 489 10.89 5.93 -10.20
CA ARG A 489 10.20 7.24 -10.11
C ARG A 489 9.06 7.16 -9.08
N PRO A 490 8.74 8.23 -8.32
CA PRO A 490 7.65 8.20 -7.34
C PRO A 490 6.29 7.97 -8.02
N ARG A 491 5.45 7.10 -7.46
CA ARG A 491 4.10 6.82 -7.97
C ARG A 491 3.12 7.95 -7.64
N SER A 492 2.25 8.32 -8.59
CA SER A 492 1.12 9.22 -8.29
C SER A 492 0.05 8.50 -7.47
N HIS A 493 -0.95 9.23 -6.94
CA HIS A 493 -2.07 8.60 -6.24
C HIS A 493 -2.87 7.63 -7.14
N VAL A 494 -2.95 7.91 -8.44
CA VAL A 494 -3.66 7.06 -9.40
C VAL A 494 -2.87 5.78 -9.69
N ASP A 495 -1.55 5.89 -9.87
CA ASP A 495 -0.67 4.71 -10.04
C ASP A 495 -0.69 3.83 -8.78
N MET A 496 -0.62 4.45 -7.60
CA MET A 496 -0.65 3.77 -6.31
C MET A 496 -1.94 2.96 -6.09
N ASP A 497 -3.10 3.52 -6.42
CA ASP A 497 -4.36 2.78 -6.31
C ASP A 497 -4.46 1.71 -7.43
N GLY A 498 -3.93 2.00 -8.61
CA GLY A 498 -3.86 1.06 -9.75
C GLY A 498 -2.93 -0.14 -9.54
N GLU A 499 -1.91 0.00 -8.68
CA GLU A 499 -1.00 -1.06 -8.21
C GLU A 499 -1.58 -1.81 -7.00
N TYR A 500 -2.21 -1.09 -6.06
CA TYR A 500 -2.96 -1.72 -4.96
C TYR A 500 -3.98 -2.75 -5.46
N HIS A 501 -4.69 -2.44 -6.56
CA HIS A 501 -5.54 -3.40 -7.27
C HIS A 501 -4.81 -4.70 -7.67
N LEU A 502 -3.63 -4.60 -8.30
CA LEU A 502 -2.86 -5.77 -8.77
C LEU A 502 -2.34 -6.62 -7.61
N LEU A 503 -1.99 -5.98 -6.48
CA LEU A 503 -1.61 -6.67 -5.26
C LEU A 503 -2.79 -7.43 -4.62
N LEU A 504 -4.01 -6.88 -4.66
CA LEU A 504 -5.21 -7.54 -4.12
C LEU A 504 -5.63 -8.79 -4.90
N ASP A 505 -5.52 -8.78 -6.23
CA ASP A 505 -5.82 -9.94 -7.09
C ASP A 505 -4.92 -11.14 -6.79
N ARG A 506 -3.69 -10.89 -6.32
CA ARG A 506 -2.70 -11.91 -5.91
C ARG A 506 -2.64 -12.13 -4.40
N ASP A 507 -3.42 -11.41 -3.59
CA ASP A 507 -3.34 -11.46 -2.14
C ASP A 507 -3.91 -12.76 -1.55
N ARG A 508 -3.02 -13.58 -0.97
CA ARG A 508 -3.31 -14.88 -0.34
C ARG A 508 -3.66 -14.80 1.16
N ASN A 509 -3.73 -13.61 1.76
CA ASN A 509 -4.07 -13.42 3.17
C ASN A 509 -5.50 -13.95 3.47
N PRO A 510 -5.73 -14.68 4.58
CA PRO A 510 -7.09 -15.12 4.96
C PRO A 510 -8.11 -13.97 5.03
N PHE A 511 -7.69 -12.75 5.35
CA PHE A 511 -8.58 -11.58 5.47
C PHE A 511 -8.82 -10.80 4.17
N ASN A 512 -8.25 -11.21 3.02
CA ASN A 512 -8.39 -10.48 1.75
C ASN A 512 -9.86 -10.16 1.41
N PHE A 513 -10.78 -11.12 1.64
CA PHE A 513 -12.21 -10.95 1.42
C PHE A 513 -12.88 -9.78 2.17
N LEU A 514 -12.26 -9.24 3.23
CA LEU A 514 -12.77 -8.09 3.99
C LEU A 514 -12.37 -6.74 3.39
N TYR A 515 -11.28 -6.69 2.62
CA TYR A 515 -10.70 -5.44 2.10
C TYR A 515 -10.53 -5.41 0.57
N SER A 516 -10.71 -6.53 -0.13
CA SER A 516 -10.54 -6.68 -1.59
C SER A 516 -11.37 -5.75 -2.47
N ASN A 517 -12.39 -5.10 -1.91
CA ASN A 517 -13.38 -4.30 -2.65
C ASN A 517 -13.24 -2.79 -2.34
N PHE A 518 -12.34 -2.40 -1.43
CA PHE A 518 -12.20 -1.04 -0.90
C PHE A 518 -10.84 -0.45 -1.26
N ARG A 519 -10.81 0.87 -1.51
CA ARG A 519 -9.59 1.59 -1.91
C ARG A 519 -8.50 1.48 -0.84
N ARG A 520 -7.25 1.78 -1.23
CA ARG A 520 -6.01 1.67 -0.42
C ARG A 520 -6.08 2.26 1.00
N GLY A 521 -6.85 3.33 1.22
CA GLY A 521 -7.08 3.92 2.56
C GLY A 521 -8.32 3.41 3.31
N TRP A 522 -9.19 2.65 2.64
CA TRP A 522 -10.56 2.32 3.08
C TRP A 522 -10.79 0.84 3.42
N GLY A 523 -9.76 -0.01 3.40
CA GLY A 523 -9.87 -1.45 3.72
C GLY A 523 -10.60 -1.77 5.04
N THR A 524 -10.55 -0.87 6.04
CA THR A 524 -11.28 -1.01 7.32
C THR A 524 -12.77 -0.69 7.26
N TYR A 525 -13.34 -0.33 6.11
CA TYR A 525 -14.73 0.16 5.99
C TYR A 525 -15.75 -0.79 6.61
N ILE A 526 -15.58 -2.11 6.47
CA ILE A 526 -16.49 -3.10 7.09
C ILE A 526 -16.61 -2.89 8.61
N SER A 527 -15.51 -2.66 9.33
CA SER A 527 -15.56 -2.40 10.78
C SER A 527 -16.32 -1.09 11.10
N THR A 528 -16.05 -0.02 10.35
CA THR A 528 -16.77 1.26 10.49
C THR A 528 -18.27 1.10 10.21
N TYR A 529 -18.63 0.26 9.23
CA TYR A 529 -19.99 -0.08 8.85
C TYR A 529 -20.72 -0.92 9.92
N LEU A 530 -20.01 -1.83 10.62
CA LEU A 530 -20.56 -2.52 11.80
C LEU A 530 -20.88 -1.55 12.95
N PHE A 531 -20.04 -0.54 13.19
CA PHE A 531 -20.33 0.53 14.15
C PHE A 531 -21.50 1.41 13.74
N ALA A 532 -21.62 1.77 12.45
CA ALA A 532 -22.77 2.51 11.95
C ALA A 532 -24.08 1.76 12.24
N LYS A 533 -24.14 0.45 11.99
CA LYS A 533 -25.30 -0.38 12.34
C LYS A 533 -25.57 -0.48 13.83
N LEU A 534 -24.54 -0.54 14.66
CA LEU A 534 -24.71 -0.52 16.11
C LEU A 534 -25.38 0.79 16.57
N SER A 535 -24.99 1.94 16.00
CA SER A 535 -25.67 3.21 16.29
C SER A 535 -27.14 3.20 15.87
N THR A 536 -27.47 2.69 14.69
CA THR A 536 -28.86 2.55 14.21
C THR A 536 -29.68 1.63 15.13
N LEU A 537 -29.15 0.47 15.50
CA LEU A 537 -29.79 -0.47 16.42
C LEU A 537 -30.05 0.16 17.80
N VAL A 538 -29.04 0.82 18.38
CA VAL A 538 -29.17 1.46 19.69
C VAL A 538 -30.23 2.55 19.66
N ILE A 539 -30.30 3.38 18.60
CA ILE A 539 -31.38 4.37 18.44
C ILE A 539 -32.75 3.70 18.32
N ILE A 540 -32.87 2.61 17.56
CA ILE A 540 -34.16 1.91 17.36
C ILE A 540 -34.68 1.30 18.67
N ALA A 541 -33.84 0.54 19.37
CA ALA A 541 -34.24 -0.28 20.52
C ALA A 541 -34.28 0.50 21.84
N VAL A 542 -33.41 1.50 22.03
CA VAL A 542 -33.41 2.34 23.25
C VAL A 542 -34.50 3.41 23.18
N VAL A 543 -34.73 4.04 22.02
CA VAL A 543 -35.72 5.14 21.88
C VAL A 543 -37.08 4.61 21.43
N ASP A 544 -37.66 3.68 22.19
CA ASP A 544 -39.00 3.11 21.95
C ASP A 544 -39.86 3.17 23.23
N PRO A 545 -41.13 3.65 23.20
CA PRO A 545 -42.01 3.63 24.36
C PRO A 545 -42.38 2.22 24.86
N ASN A 546 -42.13 1.18 24.07
CA ASN A 546 -42.37 -0.23 24.38
C ASN A 546 -41.13 -0.91 25.02
N ASN A 547 -40.36 -0.17 25.83
CA ASN A 547 -39.27 -0.71 26.63
C ASN A 547 -39.30 -0.17 28.07
N CYS A 548 -38.58 -0.81 28.99
CA CYS A 548 -38.65 -0.48 30.41
C CYS A 548 -37.96 0.83 30.80
N PHE A 549 -37.22 1.48 29.89
CA PHE A 549 -36.67 2.83 30.11
C PHE A 549 -37.67 3.94 29.74
N PHE A 550 -38.45 3.79 28.67
CA PHE A 550 -39.34 4.85 28.16
C PHE A 550 -40.84 4.55 28.29
N ARG A 551 -41.25 3.44 28.94
CA ARG A 551 -42.66 3.13 29.26
C ARG A 551 -43.43 4.24 29.96
N SER A 552 -42.74 5.14 30.66
CA SER A 552 -43.31 6.29 31.38
C SER A 552 -43.42 7.58 30.56
N PHE A 553 -43.22 7.51 29.23
CA PHE A 553 -43.21 8.70 28.35
C PHE A 553 -44.26 8.62 27.24
N SER A 554 -44.53 9.77 26.61
CA SER A 554 -45.53 9.90 25.56
C SER A 554 -45.24 9.00 24.35
N ARG A 555 -46.23 8.16 24.01
CA ARG A 555 -46.25 7.32 22.81
C ARG A 555 -46.24 8.09 21.49
N THR A 556 -46.45 9.41 21.48
CA THR A 556 -46.23 10.24 20.28
C THR A 556 -44.82 10.85 20.26
N SER A 557 -44.36 11.39 21.38
CA SER A 557 -43.09 12.12 21.46
C SER A 557 -41.85 11.22 21.29
N ILE A 558 -41.85 10.02 21.88
CA ILE A 558 -40.68 9.11 21.78
C ILE A 558 -40.48 8.59 20.35
N PRO A 559 -41.51 8.11 19.62
CA PRO A 559 -41.34 7.76 18.21
C PRO A 559 -40.91 8.93 17.31
N ILE A 560 -41.41 10.15 17.53
CA ILE A 560 -40.94 11.34 16.79
C ILE A 560 -39.43 11.56 17.06
N ALA A 561 -39.01 11.57 18.32
CA ALA A 561 -37.60 11.73 18.69
C ALA A 561 -36.71 10.64 18.05
N ARG A 562 -37.15 9.37 18.06
CA ARG A 562 -36.47 8.27 17.37
C ARG A 562 -36.31 8.54 15.87
N GLN A 563 -37.40 8.86 15.17
CA GLN A 563 -37.34 9.06 13.72
C GLN A 563 -36.50 10.30 13.35
N SER A 564 -36.53 11.37 14.16
CA SER A 564 -35.64 12.52 13.99
C SER A 564 -34.16 12.17 14.18
N LEU A 565 -33.82 11.34 15.18
CA LEU A 565 -32.45 10.85 15.40
C LEU A 565 -31.98 9.92 14.27
N LEU A 566 -32.84 9.02 13.80
CA LEU A 566 -32.55 8.13 12.67
C LEU A 566 -32.37 8.92 11.36
N LEU A 567 -33.22 9.90 11.09
CA LEU A 567 -33.10 10.78 9.93
C LEU A 567 -31.79 11.58 9.97
N THR A 568 -31.42 12.14 11.13
CA THR A 568 -30.17 12.89 11.29
C THR A 568 -28.95 11.99 11.08
N SER A 569 -28.98 10.77 11.64
CA SER A 569 -27.91 9.78 11.50
C SER A 569 -27.75 9.27 10.06
N THR A 570 -28.86 8.88 9.41
CA THR A 570 -28.85 8.40 8.02
C THR A 570 -28.47 9.49 7.03
N LEU A 571 -28.89 10.75 7.26
CA LEU A 571 -28.42 11.90 6.48
C LEU A 571 -26.91 12.11 6.64
N GLY A 572 -26.37 12.03 7.87
CA GLY A 572 -24.93 12.12 8.11
C GLY A 572 -24.12 11.04 7.38
N PHE A 573 -24.57 9.78 7.42
CA PHE A 573 -23.95 8.69 6.67
C PHE A 573 -24.10 8.85 5.15
N PHE A 574 -25.24 9.36 4.66
CA PHE A 574 -25.46 9.63 3.24
C PHE A 574 -24.53 10.74 2.71
N VAL A 575 -24.39 11.85 3.44
CA VAL A 575 -23.45 12.94 3.13
C VAL A 575 -22.01 12.41 3.13
N ALA A 576 -21.60 11.63 4.15
CA ALA A 576 -20.28 11.02 4.18
C ALA A 576 -20.03 10.09 2.96
N GLN A 577 -21.00 9.27 2.58
CA GLN A 577 -20.88 8.39 1.41
C GLN A 577 -20.78 9.17 0.09
N CYS A 578 -21.47 10.32 -0.02
CA CYS A 578 -21.38 11.22 -1.18
C CYS A 578 -20.00 11.89 -1.33
N ILE A 579 -19.25 12.03 -0.23
CA ILE A 579 -17.92 12.66 -0.21
C ILE A 579 -16.81 11.62 -0.42
N TYR A 580 -16.83 10.50 0.30
CA TYR A 580 -15.64 9.65 0.45
C TYR A 580 -15.46 8.56 -0.61
N THR A 581 -16.53 7.98 -1.16
CA THR A 581 -16.47 6.90 -2.18
C THR A 581 -15.48 5.75 -1.84
N PRO A 582 -15.71 4.99 -0.75
CA PRO A 582 -14.74 4.05 -0.18
C PRO A 582 -14.45 2.80 -1.03
N PHE A 583 -15.36 2.38 -1.90
CA PHE A 583 -15.18 1.20 -2.75
C PHE A 583 -14.26 1.52 -3.93
N MET A 584 -13.56 0.52 -4.47
CA MET A 584 -12.78 0.71 -5.69
C MET A 584 -13.71 0.91 -6.88
N ASP A 585 -14.61 -0.05 -7.13
CA ASP A 585 -15.58 0.03 -8.23
C ASP A 585 -16.62 1.15 -8.02
N PRO A 586 -17.00 1.89 -9.07
CA PRO A 586 -18.09 2.86 -8.99
C PRO A 586 -19.44 2.17 -8.80
N ILE A 587 -19.60 0.94 -9.32
CA ILE A 587 -20.79 0.10 -9.20
C ILE A 587 -21.08 -0.20 -7.73
N ASN A 588 -20.04 -0.55 -6.97
CA ASN A 588 -20.16 -0.82 -5.54
C ASN A 588 -20.41 0.46 -4.73
N ASN A 589 -19.75 1.58 -5.10
CA ASN A 589 -20.06 2.90 -4.53
C ASN A 589 -21.51 3.35 -4.80
N ALA A 590 -22.03 3.07 -5.99
CA ALA A 590 -23.39 3.40 -6.42
C ALA A 590 -24.44 2.53 -5.74
N SER A 591 -24.16 1.23 -5.58
CA SER A 591 -24.98 0.30 -4.81
C SER A 591 -25.11 0.75 -3.35
N GLU A 592 -23.99 1.09 -2.69
CA GLU A 592 -24.01 1.67 -1.34
C GLU A 592 -24.73 3.02 -1.32
N TRP A 593 -24.52 3.90 -2.31
CA TRP A 593 -25.23 5.19 -2.40
C TRP A 593 -26.76 4.99 -2.52
N THR A 594 -27.23 4.03 -3.33
CA THR A 594 -28.65 3.66 -3.43
C THR A 594 -29.18 3.04 -2.14
N SER A 595 -28.38 2.23 -1.44
CA SER A 595 -28.73 1.73 -0.09
C SER A 595 -28.87 2.87 0.93
N ARG A 596 -27.93 3.83 0.96
CA ARG A 596 -28.01 5.00 1.85
C ARG A 596 -29.16 5.93 1.49
N LEU A 597 -29.46 6.11 0.20
CA LEU A 597 -30.64 6.83 -0.25
C LEU A 597 -31.93 6.13 0.20
N ASN A 598 -32.01 4.79 0.08
CA ASN A 598 -33.15 4.00 0.55
C ASN A 598 -33.38 4.15 2.06
N TYR A 599 -32.32 4.16 2.88
CA TYR A 599 -32.45 4.44 4.31
C TYR A 599 -32.91 5.87 4.59
N LEU A 600 -32.39 6.85 3.85
CA LEU A 600 -32.78 8.26 3.98
C LEU A 600 -34.26 8.48 3.62
N THR A 601 -34.72 7.99 2.47
CA THR A 601 -36.12 8.11 2.05
C THR A 601 -37.06 7.32 2.95
N THR A 602 -36.68 6.12 3.40
CA THR A 602 -37.46 5.35 4.37
C THR A 602 -37.58 6.10 5.71
N SER A 603 -36.51 6.76 6.18
CA SER A 603 -36.55 7.57 7.42
C SER A 603 -37.44 8.81 7.29
N ILE A 604 -37.41 9.49 6.12
CA ILE A 604 -38.31 10.61 5.82
C ILE A 604 -39.78 10.14 5.82
N THR A 605 -40.07 9.03 5.13
CA THR A 605 -41.40 8.40 5.09
C THR A 605 -41.89 8.01 6.50
N ALA A 606 -41.04 7.36 7.30
CA ALA A 606 -41.38 6.97 8.66
C ALA A 606 -41.65 8.18 9.57
N LEU A 607 -40.88 9.27 9.45
CA LEU A 607 -41.14 10.51 10.17
C LEU A 607 -42.45 11.18 9.72
N ALA A 608 -42.74 11.22 8.40
CA ALA A 608 -43.98 11.77 7.86
C ALA A 608 -45.25 11.03 8.34
N ILE A 609 -45.18 9.69 8.42
CA ILE A 609 -46.24 8.85 8.98
C ILE A 609 -46.40 9.13 10.48
N THR A 610 -45.29 9.20 11.23
CA THR A 610 -45.30 9.46 12.69
C THR A 610 -45.87 10.85 13.02
N LEU A 611 -45.61 11.85 12.19
CA LEU A 611 -46.17 13.20 12.29
C LEU A 611 -47.64 13.31 11.83
N ASN A 612 -48.28 12.21 11.39
CA ASN A 612 -49.67 12.17 10.92
C ASN A 612 -49.98 13.19 9.79
N ILE A 613 -49.06 13.35 8.85
CA ILE A 613 -49.27 14.20 7.66
C ILE A 613 -50.48 13.70 6.85
N PRO A 614 -51.36 14.59 6.34
CA PRO A 614 -52.51 14.21 5.52
C PRO A 614 -52.09 13.34 4.33
N GLY A 615 -52.82 12.24 4.12
CA GLY A 615 -52.48 11.23 3.11
C GLY A 615 -51.61 10.06 3.62
N ARG A 616 -51.35 9.94 4.93
CA ARG A 616 -50.49 8.90 5.55
C ARG A 616 -50.66 7.48 4.96
N ASN A 617 -51.88 7.02 4.67
CA ASN A 617 -52.13 5.67 4.13
C ASN A 617 -51.53 5.48 2.71
N ILE A 618 -51.45 6.55 1.91
CA ILE A 618 -50.84 6.53 0.57
C ILE A 618 -49.31 6.49 0.69
N ILE A 619 -48.78 7.20 1.69
CA ILE A 619 -47.35 7.28 2.01
C ILE A 619 -46.84 5.92 2.52
N ASP A 620 -47.56 5.33 3.47
CA ASP A 620 -47.24 4.05 4.12
C ASP A 620 -47.28 2.85 3.17
N SER A 621 -48.25 2.80 2.25
CA SER A 621 -48.32 1.75 1.23
C SER A 621 -47.62 2.13 -0.08
N TYR A 622 -48.25 2.94 -0.93
CA TYR A 622 -47.81 3.12 -2.32
C TYR A 622 -46.44 3.77 -2.45
N VAL A 623 -46.16 4.83 -1.68
CA VAL A 623 -44.84 5.51 -1.76
C VAL A 623 -43.73 4.59 -1.24
N LEU A 624 -43.95 3.87 -0.15
CA LEU A 624 -42.97 2.92 0.41
C LEU A 624 -42.68 1.76 -0.56
N TYR A 625 -43.70 1.14 -1.15
CA TYR A 625 -43.49 0.10 -2.16
C TYR A 625 -42.77 0.63 -3.40
N CYS A 626 -43.09 1.83 -3.90
CA CYS A 626 -42.35 2.44 -5.01
C CYS A 626 -40.86 2.67 -4.68
N ILE A 627 -40.53 3.15 -3.48
CA ILE A 627 -39.15 3.28 -3.00
C ILE A 627 -38.46 1.90 -3.02
N TYR A 628 -39.11 0.87 -2.50
CA TYR A 628 -38.55 -0.48 -2.42
C TYR A 628 -38.34 -1.11 -3.81
N VAL A 629 -39.31 -1.03 -4.72
CA VAL A 629 -39.18 -1.56 -6.09
C VAL A 629 -38.01 -0.90 -6.82
N ILE A 630 -37.86 0.42 -6.73
CA ILE A 630 -36.77 1.15 -7.38
C ILE A 630 -35.42 0.78 -6.76
N THR A 631 -35.30 0.83 -5.43
CA THR A 631 -34.02 0.65 -4.74
C THR A 631 -33.53 -0.80 -4.76
N TYR A 632 -34.43 -1.79 -4.67
CA TYR A 632 -34.07 -3.21 -4.82
C TYR A 632 -33.87 -3.62 -6.28
N GLY A 633 -34.62 -3.06 -7.23
CA GLY A 633 -34.35 -3.25 -8.66
C GLY A 633 -32.95 -2.77 -9.04
N LEU A 634 -32.55 -1.59 -8.54
CA LEU A 634 -31.18 -1.08 -8.69
C LEU A 634 -30.15 -1.94 -7.93
N GLY A 635 -30.42 -2.35 -6.69
CA GLY A 635 -29.53 -3.23 -5.92
C GLY A 635 -29.25 -4.58 -6.62
N PHE A 636 -30.29 -5.18 -7.22
CA PHE A 636 -30.16 -6.38 -8.05
C PHE A 636 -29.35 -6.10 -9.33
N TYR A 637 -29.64 -5.00 -10.02
CA TYR A 637 -28.89 -4.58 -11.20
C TYR A 637 -27.38 -4.40 -10.91
N PHE A 638 -27.02 -3.68 -9.84
CA PHE A 638 -25.63 -3.50 -9.41
C PHE A 638 -24.96 -4.84 -9.07
N SER A 639 -25.69 -5.76 -8.44
CA SER A 639 -25.20 -7.11 -8.16
C SER A 639 -24.90 -7.88 -9.45
N VAL A 640 -25.79 -7.82 -10.45
CA VAL A 640 -25.62 -8.51 -11.74
C VAL A 640 -24.49 -7.91 -12.59
N ILE A 641 -24.33 -6.59 -12.63
CA ILE A 641 -23.25 -5.93 -13.40
C ILE A 641 -21.87 -6.04 -12.72
N SER A 642 -21.81 -6.40 -11.44
CA SER A 642 -20.53 -6.66 -10.74
C SER A 642 -19.79 -7.90 -11.26
N PHE A 643 -20.48 -8.87 -11.88
CA PHE A 643 -19.85 -10.09 -12.39
C PHE A 643 -18.95 -9.80 -13.60
N ALA A 644 -17.70 -10.30 -13.59
CA ALA A 644 -16.72 -10.08 -14.66
C ALA A 644 -17.20 -10.50 -16.08
N TRP A 645 -18.05 -11.53 -16.18
CA TRP A 645 -18.71 -11.88 -17.45
C TRP A 645 -19.67 -10.79 -17.92
N MET A 646 -20.48 -10.23 -17.02
CA MET A 646 -21.39 -9.12 -17.37
C MET A 646 -20.59 -7.87 -17.73
N GLN A 647 -19.53 -7.54 -16.98
CA GLN A 647 -18.61 -6.45 -17.32
C GLN A 647 -18.03 -6.60 -18.74
N ARG A 648 -17.54 -7.79 -19.13
CA ARG A 648 -17.06 -8.06 -20.50
C ARG A 648 -18.15 -7.85 -21.56
N ASN A 649 -19.38 -8.29 -21.29
CA ASN A 649 -20.51 -8.04 -22.19
C ASN A 649 -20.84 -6.54 -22.29
N VAL A 650 -20.78 -5.79 -21.19
CA VAL A 650 -20.96 -4.33 -21.19
C VAL A 650 -19.83 -3.62 -21.93
N LYS A 651 -18.56 -4.03 -21.79
CA LYS A 651 -17.42 -3.49 -22.57
C LYS A 651 -17.63 -3.70 -24.08
N ARG A 652 -18.13 -4.88 -24.48
CA ARG A 652 -18.50 -5.20 -25.87
C ARG A 652 -19.73 -4.44 -26.38
N LEU A 653 -20.77 -4.27 -25.55
CA LEU A 653 -22.00 -3.54 -25.89
C LEU A 653 -21.76 -2.03 -26.04
N THR A 654 -20.90 -1.47 -25.16
CA THR A 654 -20.50 -0.05 -25.19
C THR A 654 -19.49 0.24 -26.30
N ARG A 655 -18.70 -0.77 -26.71
CA ARG A 655 -17.62 -0.72 -27.71
C ARG A 655 -16.45 0.16 -27.27
N ARG A 656 -16.15 0.14 -25.96
CA ARG A 656 -15.03 0.90 -25.37
C ARG A 656 -13.70 0.31 -25.82
N ILE A 657 -12.79 1.18 -26.26
CA ILE A 657 -11.35 0.92 -26.31
C ILE A 657 -10.72 1.53 -25.05
N ASP A 658 -9.89 0.76 -24.36
CA ASP A 658 -9.21 1.14 -23.12
C ASP A 658 -7.71 1.41 -23.36
N PHE A 659 -7.16 2.38 -22.61
CA PHE A 659 -5.74 2.75 -22.61
C PHE A 659 -5.24 3.00 -21.17
N SER A 660 -4.01 2.60 -20.87
CA SER A 660 -3.31 2.80 -19.59
C SER A 660 -2.71 4.19 -19.41
N VAL A 661 -2.55 4.92 -20.52
CA VAL A 661 -2.00 6.28 -20.58
C VAL A 661 -2.91 7.19 -21.41
N ASP A 662 -2.81 8.51 -21.22
CA ASP A 662 -3.41 9.50 -22.14
C ASP A 662 -2.63 9.50 -23.47
N ILE A 663 -2.88 8.48 -24.28
CA ILE A 663 -2.20 8.23 -25.55
C ILE A 663 -2.37 9.38 -26.56
N PHE A 664 -3.37 10.24 -26.37
CA PHE A 664 -3.61 11.41 -27.20
C PHE A 664 -3.00 12.69 -26.62
N SER A 665 -2.24 12.64 -25.52
CA SER A 665 -1.55 13.82 -24.98
C SER A 665 -0.33 14.23 -25.85
N PRO A 666 -0.09 15.53 -26.06
CA PRO A 666 1.17 16.04 -26.62
C PRO A 666 2.33 15.94 -25.60
N ARG A 667 2.03 15.74 -24.31
CA ARG A 667 3.00 15.55 -23.21
C ARG A 667 3.35 14.07 -22.94
N LEU A 668 2.90 13.15 -23.79
CA LEU A 668 3.37 11.76 -23.76
C LEU A 668 4.86 11.72 -24.18
N ASP A 669 5.67 10.93 -23.49
CA ASP A 669 7.10 10.80 -23.79
C ASP A 669 7.31 10.02 -25.10
N THR A 670 7.39 10.77 -26.21
CA THR A 670 7.67 10.28 -27.58
C THR A 670 9.15 10.39 -27.95
N SER A 671 10.04 10.68 -26.99
CA SER A 671 11.49 10.80 -27.23
C SER A 671 12.12 9.46 -27.65
N SER A 672 13.29 9.52 -28.29
CA SER A 672 14.07 8.31 -28.59
C SER A 672 14.47 7.52 -27.33
N THR A 673 14.53 8.21 -26.18
CA THR A 673 14.76 7.67 -24.83
C THR A 673 13.48 7.29 -24.08
N SER A 674 12.33 7.20 -24.76
CA SER A 674 11.00 7.06 -24.13
C SER A 674 10.94 6.01 -23.03
N ILE A 675 10.42 6.41 -21.86
CA ILE A 675 10.18 5.50 -20.73
C ILE A 675 9.26 4.33 -21.12
N HIS A 676 8.33 4.56 -22.04
CA HIS A 676 7.34 3.57 -22.45
C HIS A 676 7.97 2.47 -23.32
N THR A 677 8.82 2.83 -24.28
CA THR A 677 9.50 1.87 -25.16
C THR A 677 10.61 1.13 -24.40
N LYS A 678 11.38 1.84 -23.56
CA LYS A 678 12.35 1.23 -22.62
C LYS A 678 11.69 0.17 -21.73
N ARG A 679 10.50 0.44 -21.17
CA ARG A 679 9.77 -0.55 -20.37
C ARG A 679 9.31 -1.75 -21.21
N ARG A 680 8.57 -1.50 -22.29
CA ARG A 680 7.80 -2.48 -23.09
C ARG A 680 8.60 -3.19 -24.19
N ILE A 681 9.91 -2.94 -24.27
CA ILE A 681 10.82 -3.62 -25.18
C ILE A 681 12.02 -4.14 -24.39
N TRP A 682 12.81 -3.25 -23.79
CA TRP A 682 14.09 -3.62 -23.17
C TRP A 682 13.91 -4.33 -21.82
N GLN A 683 13.23 -3.69 -20.87
CA GLN A 683 13.06 -4.23 -19.51
C GLN A 683 12.19 -5.49 -19.48
N GLU A 684 11.09 -5.51 -20.23
CA GLU A 684 10.25 -6.70 -20.38
C GLU A 684 11.06 -7.89 -20.94
N SER A 685 11.89 -7.68 -21.97
CA SER A 685 12.72 -8.75 -22.54
C SER A 685 13.78 -9.26 -21.56
N ILE A 686 14.38 -8.39 -20.74
CA ILE A 686 15.40 -8.80 -19.75
C ILE A 686 14.78 -9.53 -18.55
N THR A 687 13.66 -9.06 -17.99
CA THR A 687 12.95 -9.82 -16.93
C THR A 687 12.45 -11.16 -17.48
N ALA A 688 11.91 -11.19 -18.71
CA ALA A 688 11.50 -12.43 -19.35
C ALA A 688 12.67 -13.40 -19.55
N LEU A 689 13.85 -12.92 -19.97
CA LEU A 689 15.05 -13.74 -20.09
C LEU A 689 15.44 -14.39 -18.75
N MET A 690 15.60 -13.56 -17.71
CA MET A 690 16.04 -13.98 -16.37
C MET A 690 15.07 -14.95 -15.67
N LEU A 691 13.78 -14.92 -16.04
CA LEU A 691 12.72 -15.71 -15.39
C LEU A 691 12.17 -16.87 -16.24
N THR A 692 12.58 -17.02 -17.50
CA THR A 692 12.18 -18.15 -18.36
C THR A 692 13.32 -19.13 -18.65
N ASP A 693 14.58 -18.74 -18.48
CA ASP A 693 15.73 -19.65 -18.53
C ASP A 693 15.70 -20.67 -17.37
N LEU A 694 16.06 -21.92 -17.65
CA LEU A 694 15.92 -23.04 -16.71
C LEU A 694 16.97 -23.02 -15.57
N ASP A 695 18.17 -22.51 -15.81
CA ASP A 695 19.23 -22.39 -14.80
C ASP A 695 19.05 -21.14 -13.91
N CYS A 696 18.36 -20.12 -14.44
CA CYS A 696 18.20 -18.82 -13.80
C CYS A 696 16.83 -18.59 -13.13
N ALA A 697 15.75 -19.24 -13.57
CA ALA A 697 14.39 -19.00 -13.08
C ALA A 697 14.20 -19.23 -11.56
N ILE A 698 13.11 -18.69 -11.01
CA ILE A 698 12.75 -18.89 -9.60
C ILE A 698 12.22 -20.33 -9.40
N PRO A 699 12.72 -21.10 -8.41
CA PRO A 699 12.25 -22.46 -8.12
C PRO A 699 10.73 -22.54 -7.95
N PRO A 700 10.02 -23.45 -8.65
CA PRO A 700 8.56 -23.38 -8.86
C PRO A 700 7.68 -23.66 -7.62
N LYS A 701 8.27 -23.79 -6.43
CA LYS A 701 7.59 -23.95 -5.14
C LYS A 701 7.97 -22.87 -4.11
N GLN A 702 8.95 -22.02 -4.39
CA GLN A 702 9.47 -21.04 -3.43
C GLN A 702 8.54 -19.84 -3.29
N PRO A 703 8.17 -19.44 -2.05
CA PRO A 703 7.44 -18.21 -1.81
C PRO A 703 8.38 -16.99 -1.90
N MET A 704 8.03 -15.98 -2.71
CA MET A 704 8.74 -14.70 -2.73
C MET A 704 8.36 -13.83 -1.51
N ALA A 705 8.87 -14.22 -0.35
CA ALA A 705 8.60 -13.60 0.95
C ALA A 705 9.70 -12.60 1.33
N PHE A 706 9.32 -11.39 1.75
CA PHE A 706 10.27 -10.32 2.08
C PHE A 706 10.15 -9.86 3.53
N ALA A 707 11.28 -9.83 4.24
CA ALA A 707 11.42 -9.05 5.46
C ALA A 707 11.42 -7.57 5.07
N GLN A 708 10.36 -6.85 5.47
CA GLN A 708 10.12 -5.46 5.09
C GLN A 708 9.35 -4.73 6.20
N SER A 709 9.56 -3.43 6.32
CA SER A 709 8.88 -2.60 7.32
C SER A 709 7.57 -2.01 6.79
N ARG A 710 6.55 -1.88 7.64
CA ARG A 710 5.27 -1.23 7.25
C ARG A 710 5.48 0.16 6.66
N ASP A 711 6.35 0.96 7.29
CA ASP A 711 6.52 2.38 7.00
C ASP A 711 7.70 2.69 6.03
N SER A 712 8.33 1.67 5.42
CA SER A 712 9.56 1.81 4.60
C SER A 712 10.76 2.44 5.35
N ARG A 713 10.90 2.17 6.66
CA ARG A 713 12.06 2.64 7.46
C ARG A 713 13.38 2.08 6.94
N PHE A 714 13.36 0.79 6.57
CA PHE A 714 14.48 0.03 6.04
C PHE A 714 14.09 -0.75 4.76
N PRO A 715 15.06 -1.07 3.87
CA PRO A 715 14.80 -1.74 2.58
C PRO A 715 14.26 -3.18 2.72
N PRO A 716 13.59 -3.74 1.70
CA PRO A 716 13.10 -5.10 1.72
C PRO A 716 14.23 -6.13 1.46
N TYR A 717 14.16 -7.28 2.13
CA TYR A 717 15.12 -8.39 1.98
C TYR A 717 14.40 -9.72 1.74
N LEU A 718 14.78 -10.47 0.70
CA LEU A 718 14.17 -11.77 0.34
C LEU A 718 14.57 -12.86 1.34
N LEU A 719 13.59 -13.59 1.87
CA LEU A 719 13.78 -14.72 2.78
C LEU A 719 13.83 -16.05 2.02
N ASP A 720 14.41 -17.09 2.63
CA ASP A 720 14.62 -18.43 2.06
C ASP A 720 15.23 -18.41 0.64
N PHE A 721 16.33 -17.66 0.48
CA PHE A 721 17.05 -17.61 -0.78
C PHE A 721 17.59 -18.98 -1.18
N MET A 722 17.14 -19.51 -2.32
CA MET A 722 17.48 -20.85 -2.83
C MET A 722 18.70 -20.84 -3.75
N GLY A 723 19.05 -19.68 -4.33
CA GLY A 723 20.32 -19.47 -5.01
C GLY A 723 20.23 -19.16 -6.50
N THR A 724 19.08 -18.77 -7.06
CA THR A 724 18.96 -18.48 -8.50
C THR A 724 19.08 -16.99 -8.85
N PRO A 725 19.65 -16.65 -10.03
CA PRO A 725 19.68 -15.28 -10.53
C PRO A 725 18.30 -14.61 -10.64
N GLY A 726 17.24 -15.36 -10.95
CA GLY A 726 15.86 -14.85 -11.04
C GLY A 726 15.31 -14.38 -9.70
N GLU A 727 15.59 -15.11 -8.61
CA GLU A 727 15.26 -14.66 -7.25
C GLU A 727 15.92 -13.30 -6.94
N ARG A 728 17.22 -13.17 -7.28
CA ARG A 728 18.00 -11.95 -7.06
C ARG A 728 17.56 -10.80 -7.95
N HIS A 729 17.15 -11.07 -9.19
CA HIS A 729 16.59 -10.08 -10.10
C HIS A 729 15.30 -9.48 -9.52
N VAL A 730 14.37 -10.32 -9.07
CA VAL A 730 13.14 -9.86 -8.41
C VAL A 730 13.41 -9.16 -7.08
N GLU A 731 14.36 -9.65 -6.26
CA GLU A 731 14.77 -8.96 -5.02
C GLU A 731 15.34 -7.57 -5.33
N ASN A 732 16.21 -7.45 -6.33
CA ASN A 732 16.75 -6.16 -6.77
C ASN A 732 15.64 -5.22 -7.27
N LEU A 733 14.67 -5.72 -8.06
CA LEU A 733 13.50 -4.95 -8.53
C LEU A 733 12.57 -4.55 -7.39
N LYS A 734 12.40 -5.39 -6.36
CA LYS A 734 11.61 -5.09 -5.17
C LYS A 734 12.27 -3.98 -4.34
N ILE A 735 13.59 -4.03 -4.18
CA ILE A 735 14.36 -2.96 -3.53
C ILE A 735 14.22 -1.66 -4.32
N PHE A 736 14.40 -1.68 -5.65
CA PHE A 736 14.29 -0.50 -6.53
C PHE A 736 12.93 0.20 -6.42
N ARG A 737 11.83 -0.58 -6.36
CA ARG A 737 10.46 -0.08 -6.15
C ARG A 737 10.23 0.53 -4.76
N GLU A 738 10.94 0.07 -3.73
CA GLU A 738 10.79 0.60 -2.37
C GLU A 738 11.69 1.81 -2.08
N VAL A 739 12.93 1.84 -2.59
CA VAL A 739 13.90 2.91 -2.28
C VAL A 739 13.99 4.01 -3.36
N GLY A 740 13.63 3.71 -4.61
CA GLY A 740 13.70 4.65 -5.73
C GLY A 740 15.08 4.71 -6.40
N SER A 741 15.15 5.30 -7.60
CA SER A 741 16.36 5.23 -8.45
C SER A 741 17.56 5.98 -7.87
N TYR A 742 17.35 7.13 -7.23
CA TYR A 742 18.43 7.92 -6.61
C TYR A 742 19.14 7.13 -5.50
N GLU A 743 18.38 6.59 -4.54
CA GLU A 743 18.93 5.80 -3.43
C GLU A 743 19.58 4.49 -3.90
N TYR A 744 19.00 3.84 -4.92
CA TYR A 744 19.59 2.64 -5.50
C TYR A 744 20.93 2.93 -6.19
N ASN A 745 21.00 3.98 -7.02
CA ASN A 745 22.23 4.36 -7.72
C ASN A 745 23.33 4.75 -6.72
N ARG A 746 22.99 5.57 -5.72
CA ARG A 746 23.90 5.92 -4.61
C ARG A 746 24.41 4.68 -3.88
N ALA A 747 23.54 3.69 -3.62
CA ALA A 747 23.96 2.44 -3.02
C ALA A 747 24.86 1.57 -3.93
N VAL A 748 24.67 1.61 -5.26
CA VAL A 748 25.61 0.98 -6.21
C VAL A 748 26.98 1.66 -6.17
N GLU A 749 27.02 2.99 -6.10
CA GLU A 749 28.25 3.77 -5.97
C GLU A 749 28.98 3.45 -4.65
N LEU A 750 28.28 3.43 -3.52
CA LEU A 750 28.87 3.04 -2.22
C LEU A 750 29.37 1.58 -2.18
N SER A 751 28.68 0.67 -2.86
CA SER A 751 29.03 -0.77 -2.90
C SER A 751 30.03 -1.14 -4.00
N SER A 752 30.57 -0.18 -4.76
CA SER A 752 31.51 -0.51 -5.86
C SER A 752 32.39 0.62 -6.43
N GLY A 753 32.23 1.86 -5.95
CA GLY A 753 33.04 3.03 -6.30
C GLY A 753 34.25 3.19 -5.36
N PRO A 754 34.83 4.41 -5.24
CA PRO A 754 36.06 4.63 -4.47
C PRO A 754 35.90 4.30 -2.98
N ASP A 755 34.76 4.67 -2.37
CA ASP A 755 34.50 4.43 -0.94
C ASP A 755 34.18 2.96 -0.59
N PHE A 756 34.14 2.06 -1.58
CA PHE A 756 33.80 0.66 -1.37
C PHE A 756 34.70 -0.02 -0.32
N ALA A 757 36.01 0.25 -0.32
CA ALA A 757 36.93 -0.34 0.65
C ALA A 757 36.64 0.10 2.10
N LEU A 758 36.21 1.35 2.29
CA LEU A 758 35.77 1.88 3.59
C LEU A 758 34.45 1.22 4.02
N TYR A 759 33.44 1.20 3.16
CA TYR A 759 32.14 0.61 3.47
C TYR A 759 32.23 -0.90 3.72
N GLN A 760 33.03 -1.62 2.93
CA GLN A 760 33.31 -3.04 3.14
C GLN A 760 34.00 -3.30 4.48
N HIS A 761 34.92 -2.43 4.92
CA HIS A 761 35.54 -2.55 6.24
C HIS A 761 34.52 -2.37 7.38
N LEU A 762 33.67 -1.34 7.29
CA LEU A 762 32.61 -1.08 8.28
C LEU A 762 31.61 -2.25 8.33
N GLU A 763 31.16 -2.75 7.18
CA GLU A 763 30.30 -3.93 7.06
C GLU A 763 30.95 -5.16 7.72
N ASP A 764 32.19 -5.50 7.39
CA ASP A 764 32.85 -6.70 7.91
C ASP A 764 33.15 -6.63 9.41
N VAL A 765 33.35 -5.43 9.97
CA VAL A 765 33.46 -5.21 11.43
C VAL A 765 32.11 -5.42 12.11
N ILE A 766 31.04 -4.79 11.59
CA ILE A 766 29.67 -4.89 12.12
C ILE A 766 29.21 -6.36 12.07
N LEU A 767 29.23 -6.99 10.88
CA LEU A 767 28.77 -8.37 10.69
C LEU A 767 29.51 -9.40 11.56
N LYS A 768 30.77 -9.14 11.93
CA LYS A 768 31.57 -10.04 12.78
C LYS A 768 31.29 -9.83 14.27
N ASN A 769 31.16 -8.57 14.71
CA ASN A 769 31.27 -8.21 16.12
C ASN A 769 29.96 -7.66 16.74
N PHE A 770 29.12 -6.99 15.95
CA PHE A 770 28.04 -6.11 16.41
C PHE A 770 26.71 -6.38 15.67
N ILE A 771 26.32 -7.66 15.60
CA ILE A 771 25.03 -8.11 15.06
C ILE A 771 24.41 -9.12 16.02
N GLY A 772 23.08 -9.11 16.14
CA GLY A 772 22.31 -9.85 17.14
C GLY A 772 21.94 -9.00 18.37
N PRO A 773 21.46 -9.65 19.45
CA PRO A 773 21.02 -8.97 20.67
C PRO A 773 22.15 -8.27 21.43
N ASP A 774 21.75 -7.39 22.35
CA ASP A 774 22.59 -6.57 23.23
C ASP A 774 23.50 -5.60 22.48
N SER A 775 23.07 -5.22 21.28
CA SER A 775 23.63 -4.13 20.49
C SER A 775 23.08 -2.79 21.00
N TYR A 776 23.93 -1.78 21.12
CA TYR A 776 23.57 -0.43 21.57
C TYR A 776 23.57 0.57 20.41
N TRP A 777 22.63 1.52 20.37
CA TRP A 777 22.70 2.65 19.45
C TRP A 777 21.94 3.87 19.97
N LYS A 778 22.68 4.96 20.21
CA LYS A 778 22.09 6.29 20.37
C LYS A 778 22.30 7.08 19.07
N PRO A 779 21.24 7.51 18.36
CA PRO A 779 21.36 8.36 17.17
C PRO A 779 22.07 9.69 17.46
N LEU A 780 22.86 10.17 16.51
CA LEU A 780 23.67 11.40 16.67
C LEU A 780 22.81 12.68 16.73
N GLU A 781 21.73 12.75 15.96
CA GLU A 781 20.81 13.90 15.91
C GLU A 781 19.95 14.05 17.19
N ALA A 782 19.99 13.08 18.11
CA ALA A 782 19.20 13.09 19.35
C ALA A 782 19.74 14.05 20.43
N ASP A 783 20.83 14.77 20.16
CA ASP A 783 21.46 15.72 21.08
C ASP A 783 21.21 17.21 20.72
N GLU A 784 20.53 17.52 19.61
CA GLU A 784 20.21 18.90 19.20
C GLU A 784 18.73 19.30 19.38
N GLU A 785 17.80 18.33 19.37
CA GLU A 785 16.39 18.55 19.72
C GLU A 785 15.92 17.47 20.72
N GLU A 786 15.67 17.89 21.97
CA GLU A 786 15.42 17.05 23.15
C GLU A 786 14.14 16.16 23.09
N ASP A 787 13.36 16.26 21.99
CA ASP A 787 12.05 15.62 21.81
C ASP A 787 11.93 14.82 20.47
N LYS A 788 13.05 14.59 19.76
CA LYS A 788 13.10 13.72 18.55
C LYS A 788 13.92 12.43 18.71
N GLY A 789 14.46 12.16 19.89
CA GLY A 789 14.82 10.79 20.27
C GLY A 789 13.61 9.85 20.16
N ALA A 790 13.83 8.58 19.82
CA ALA A 790 12.73 7.62 19.58
C ALA A 790 11.80 7.54 20.82
N PRO A 791 10.54 8.04 20.74
CA PRO A 791 9.86 8.58 21.91
C PRO A 791 9.50 7.49 22.92
N GLY A 792 10.11 7.56 24.11
CA GLY A 792 9.93 6.56 25.17
C GLY A 792 10.87 5.35 25.09
N CYS A 793 11.99 5.41 24.35
CA CYS A 793 13.10 4.48 24.57
C CYS A 793 14.15 5.13 25.47
N HIS A 794 14.50 4.45 26.57
CA HIS A 794 15.38 5.00 27.60
C HIS A 794 16.81 4.44 27.53
N ASN A 795 16.96 3.16 27.18
CA ASN A 795 18.21 2.42 27.46
C ASN A 795 19.05 2.15 26.20
N PHE A 796 18.52 2.45 25.00
CA PHE A 796 19.18 2.35 23.68
C PHE A 796 19.78 0.97 23.28
N PHE A 797 19.59 -0.07 24.11
CA PHE A 797 19.91 -1.45 23.79
C PHE A 797 18.80 -2.12 22.97
N GLY A 798 19.20 -3.07 22.12
CA GLY A 798 18.30 -3.82 21.26
C GLY A 798 18.94 -5.01 20.56
N ASN A 799 18.24 -5.50 19.54
CA ASN A 799 18.67 -6.54 18.63
C ASN A 799 18.94 -5.93 17.24
N ALA A 800 20.17 -6.08 16.74
CA ALA A 800 20.65 -5.48 15.50
C ALA A 800 20.80 -6.50 14.38
N TRP A 801 20.42 -6.15 13.15
CA TRP A 801 20.73 -6.92 11.95
C TRP A 801 21.12 -6.00 10.79
N TRP A 802 21.81 -6.58 9.82
CA TRP A 802 22.30 -5.89 8.64
C TRP A 802 21.44 -6.21 7.43
N ILE A 803 21.20 -5.22 6.59
CA ILE A 803 20.61 -5.37 5.25
C ILE A 803 21.69 -4.88 4.27
N PRO A 804 22.18 -5.76 3.36
CA PRO A 804 23.37 -5.46 2.57
C PRO A 804 23.16 -4.40 1.48
N PHE A 805 21.92 -4.13 1.07
CA PHE A 805 21.65 -3.20 -0.03
C PHE A 805 20.26 -2.54 -0.01
N PRO A 806 20.16 -1.20 -0.09
CA PRO A 806 21.19 -0.25 0.31
C PRO A 806 21.79 -0.59 1.68
N PRO A 807 23.12 -0.44 1.89
CA PRO A 807 23.78 -0.77 3.15
C PRO A 807 23.06 -0.10 4.34
N THR A 808 22.41 -0.92 5.17
CA THR A 808 21.51 -0.44 6.22
C THR A 808 21.65 -1.33 7.46
N LEU A 809 22.06 -0.72 8.56
CA LEU A 809 21.96 -1.32 9.89
C LEU A 809 20.56 -1.03 10.45
N VAL A 810 19.87 -2.06 10.92
CA VAL A 810 18.54 -1.95 11.54
C VAL A 810 18.61 -2.48 12.96
N ILE A 811 18.02 -1.75 13.90
CA ILE A 811 18.02 -2.09 15.33
C ILE A 811 16.59 -2.01 15.83
N ARG A 812 16.13 -3.07 16.49
CA ARG A 812 14.92 -3.02 17.32
C ARG A 812 15.32 -2.92 18.78
N TYR A 813 15.00 -1.79 19.41
CA TYR A 813 15.25 -1.60 20.83
C TYR A 813 14.45 -2.57 21.68
N ASP A 814 14.88 -2.77 22.93
CA ASP A 814 14.22 -3.60 23.93
C ASP A 814 12.76 -3.16 24.24
N ASP A 815 12.46 -1.87 24.02
CA ASP A 815 11.12 -1.28 24.11
C ASP A 815 10.27 -1.46 22.84
N GLY A 816 10.84 -2.13 21.81
CA GLY A 816 10.15 -2.56 20.60
C GLY A 816 10.15 -1.60 19.42
N GLN A 817 10.70 -0.39 19.56
CA GLN A 817 10.82 0.59 18.46
C GLN A 817 12.00 0.26 17.52
N TYR A 818 11.88 0.65 16.25
CA TYR A 818 12.92 0.45 15.23
C TYR A 818 13.69 1.74 14.95
N ALA A 819 15.02 1.67 15.10
CA ALA A 819 15.99 2.65 14.59
C ALA A 819 16.79 2.07 13.42
N VAL A 820 17.41 2.96 12.63
CA VAL A 820 18.08 2.62 11.38
C VAL A 820 19.30 3.53 11.22
N ALA A 821 20.42 3.00 10.71
CA ALA A 821 21.62 3.75 10.32
C ALA A 821 22.08 3.33 8.90
N LYS A 822 22.54 4.29 8.10
CA LYS A 822 22.85 4.15 6.65
C LYS A 822 24.14 4.88 6.24
N GLY A 823 24.46 6.01 6.86
CA GLY A 823 25.63 6.83 6.55
C GLY A 823 26.92 6.28 7.18
N ALA A 824 28.06 6.47 6.51
CA ALA A 824 29.37 6.05 7.06
C ALA A 824 29.75 6.77 8.37
N SER A 825 29.16 7.94 8.66
CA SER A 825 29.27 8.61 9.97
C SER A 825 28.54 7.81 11.06
N GLU A 826 27.27 7.51 10.83
CA GLU A 826 26.42 6.73 11.75
C GLU A 826 27.00 5.32 12.00
N LEU A 827 27.46 4.64 10.95
CA LEU A 827 28.03 3.29 11.06
C LEU A 827 29.37 3.28 11.81
N ARG A 828 30.19 4.35 11.74
CA ARG A 828 31.38 4.51 12.60
C ARG A 828 30.97 4.77 14.04
N ALA A 829 30.07 5.73 14.28
CA ALA A 829 29.58 6.04 15.62
C ALA A 829 28.95 4.81 16.31
N TYR A 830 28.25 3.95 15.56
CA TYR A 830 27.73 2.69 16.06
C TYR A 830 28.85 1.72 16.51
N ILE A 831 29.90 1.56 15.69
CA ILE A 831 31.08 0.75 16.05
C ILE A 831 31.77 1.34 17.30
N GLU A 832 31.92 2.66 17.39
CA GLU A 832 32.56 3.35 18.51
C GLU A 832 31.75 3.20 19.81
N GLN A 833 30.43 3.40 19.76
CA GLN A 833 29.54 3.20 20.91
C GLN A 833 29.59 1.75 21.43
N ASN A 834 29.51 0.74 20.55
CA ASN A 834 29.59 -0.68 20.94
C ASN A 834 31.02 -1.13 21.30
N SER A 835 32.05 -0.35 20.92
CA SER A 835 33.43 -0.54 21.37
C SER A 835 33.71 0.14 22.72
N SER A 836 32.78 0.95 23.25
CA SER A 836 32.95 1.63 24.53
C SER A 836 32.89 0.64 25.70
N ARG A 837 33.76 0.85 26.70
CA ARG A 837 33.89 -0.04 27.86
C ARG A 837 32.59 -0.18 28.68
N ALA A 838 31.80 0.88 28.78
CA ALA A 838 30.52 0.86 29.50
C ALA A 838 29.48 -0.02 28.79
N VAL A 839 29.32 0.14 27.47
CA VAL A 839 28.42 -0.71 26.67
C VAL A 839 28.88 -2.16 26.71
N GLN A 840 30.18 -2.43 26.59
CA GLN A 840 30.73 -3.79 26.71
C GLN A 840 30.48 -4.43 28.08
N GLN A 841 30.58 -3.69 29.19
CA GLN A 841 30.25 -4.18 30.52
C GLN A 841 28.77 -4.55 30.66
N ARG A 842 27.86 -3.67 30.21
CA ARG A 842 26.39 -3.95 30.19
C ARG A 842 26.05 -5.13 29.28
N CYS A 843 26.69 -5.24 28.12
CA CYS A 843 26.56 -6.38 27.20
C CYS A 843 27.00 -7.71 27.85
N LEU A 844 28.15 -7.73 28.52
CA LEU A 844 28.66 -8.90 29.25
C LEU A 844 27.72 -9.33 30.40
N ILE A 845 27.11 -8.38 31.10
CA ILE A 845 26.10 -8.66 32.14
C ILE A 845 24.87 -9.34 31.51
N ARG A 846 24.33 -8.77 30.43
CA ARG A 846 23.15 -9.29 29.72
C ARG A 846 23.39 -10.69 29.14
N MET A 847 24.57 -10.91 28.55
CA MET A 847 25.03 -12.22 28.09
C MET A 847 25.20 -13.24 29.22
N SER A 848 25.75 -12.83 30.37
CA SER A 848 25.86 -13.69 31.56
C SER A 848 24.49 -14.09 32.11
N LEU A 849 23.51 -13.19 32.08
CA LEU A 849 22.12 -13.50 32.47
C LEU A 849 21.46 -14.49 31.51
N ARG A 850 21.72 -14.41 30.19
CA ARG A 850 21.26 -15.44 29.23
C ARG A 850 21.91 -16.80 29.45
N ALA A 851 23.19 -16.84 29.79
CA ALA A 851 23.91 -18.10 30.08
C ALA A 851 23.31 -18.86 31.29
N LEU A 852 22.63 -18.15 32.20
CA LEU A 852 21.95 -18.73 33.36
C LEU A 852 20.48 -19.14 33.10
N GLU A 853 19.94 -18.96 31.89
CA GLU A 853 18.52 -19.30 31.62
C GLU A 853 18.21 -20.79 31.85
N GLY A 854 17.13 -21.05 32.58
CA GLY A 854 16.68 -22.40 32.91
C GLY A 854 17.58 -23.14 33.91
N GLN A 855 18.71 -22.55 34.32
CA GLN A 855 19.63 -23.14 35.28
C GLN A 855 19.16 -22.89 36.72
N ILE A 856 19.57 -23.78 37.63
CA ILE A 856 19.42 -23.56 39.08
C ILE A 856 20.54 -22.62 39.53
N VAL A 857 20.19 -21.39 39.90
CA VAL A 857 21.10 -20.37 40.40
C VAL A 857 21.08 -20.31 41.92
N GLN A 858 22.23 -20.03 42.52
CA GLN A 858 22.38 -19.75 43.94
C GLN A 858 22.07 -18.28 44.22
N TRP A 859 21.09 -18.03 45.07
CA TRP A 859 20.82 -16.70 45.63
C TRP A 859 20.09 -16.81 46.97
N PRO A 860 20.67 -16.31 48.08
CA PRO A 860 20.00 -16.28 49.37
C PRO A 860 18.92 -15.18 49.37
N TYR A 861 17.66 -15.59 49.51
CA TYR A 861 16.50 -14.71 49.53
C TYR A 861 15.54 -15.09 50.65
N ASP A 862 15.18 -14.12 51.48
CA ASP A 862 14.18 -14.24 52.53
C ASP A 862 12.84 -13.73 52.03
N HIS A 863 11.91 -14.65 51.76
CA HIS A 863 10.57 -14.30 51.33
C HIS A 863 9.67 -14.04 52.55
N PHE A 864 9.10 -12.84 52.62
CA PHE A 864 8.18 -12.41 53.66
C PHE A 864 6.73 -12.52 53.16
N GLN A 865 5.99 -13.53 53.65
CA GLN A 865 4.58 -13.75 53.29
C GLN A 865 3.66 -13.43 54.49
N PRO A 866 2.64 -12.56 54.35
CA PRO A 866 1.68 -12.30 55.42
C PRO A 866 0.82 -13.54 55.72
N VAL A 867 0.69 -13.88 57.00
CA VAL A 867 -0.04 -15.05 57.48
C VAL A 867 -1.44 -14.63 57.92
N GLY A 868 -2.48 -15.20 57.29
CA GLY A 868 -3.89 -15.04 57.67
C GLY A 868 -4.80 -14.41 56.61
N SER A 869 -4.29 -13.95 55.46
CA SER A 869 -5.09 -13.26 54.45
C SER A 869 -5.84 -14.20 53.47
N GLN A 870 -6.72 -15.07 53.99
CA GLN A 870 -7.78 -15.71 53.20
C GLN A 870 -9.12 -15.65 53.94
N GLY A 871 -9.79 -14.51 53.80
CA GLY A 871 -11.15 -14.27 54.30
C GLY A 871 -11.88 -13.27 53.41
N SER A 872 -12.50 -13.75 52.33
CA SER A 872 -13.11 -12.91 51.29
C SER A 872 -14.53 -12.42 51.64
N TRP A 873 -14.73 -11.83 52.82
CA TRP A 873 -15.94 -11.07 53.15
C TRP A 873 -15.66 -9.96 54.19
N CYS A 874 -15.86 -8.70 53.76
CA CYS A 874 -15.91 -7.38 54.42
C CYS A 874 -15.44 -7.09 55.87
N CYS A 875 -15.39 -8.03 56.82
CA CYS A 875 -15.23 -7.73 58.26
C CYS A 875 -14.07 -8.48 58.96
N GLY A 876 -13.05 -8.93 58.22
CA GLY A 876 -11.86 -9.60 58.78
C GLY A 876 -10.81 -8.63 59.33
N SER A 877 -10.40 -8.81 60.60
CA SER A 877 -9.31 -8.02 61.20
C SER A 877 -7.95 -8.37 60.58
N ARG A 878 -7.12 -7.34 60.29
CA ARG A 878 -5.79 -7.50 59.68
C ARG A 878 -4.72 -7.73 60.76
N TYR A 879 -4.33 -8.98 60.95
CA TYR A 879 -3.13 -9.30 61.73
C TYR A 879 -1.86 -9.10 60.89
N HIS A 880 -0.88 -8.39 61.43
CA HIS A 880 0.43 -8.15 60.78
C HIS A 880 1.44 -9.29 61.02
N ALA A 881 0.96 -10.54 61.11
CA ALA A 881 1.83 -11.71 61.22
C ALA A 881 2.50 -11.99 59.86
N VAL A 882 3.82 -12.17 59.86
CA VAL A 882 4.60 -12.44 58.63
C VAL A 882 5.43 -13.70 58.83
N SER A 883 5.30 -14.65 57.90
CA SER A 883 6.19 -15.81 57.80
C SER A 883 7.38 -15.43 56.92
N GLN A 884 8.58 -15.50 57.48
CA GLN A 884 9.81 -15.51 56.72
C GLN A 884 10.09 -16.95 56.26
N GLN A 885 10.35 -17.14 54.96
CA GLN A 885 10.83 -18.40 54.40
C GLN A 885 12.14 -18.13 53.65
N HIS A 886 13.23 -18.72 54.13
CA HIS A 886 14.55 -18.59 53.52
C HIS A 886 14.71 -19.55 52.34
N TYR A 887 15.25 -19.05 51.24
CA TYR A 887 15.58 -19.83 50.04
C TYR A 887 17.02 -19.55 49.61
N GLY A 888 17.83 -20.60 49.38
CA GLY A 888 19.20 -20.46 48.85
C GLY A 888 19.34 -20.65 47.33
N HIS A 889 18.29 -21.15 46.66
CA HIS A 889 18.34 -21.55 45.25
C HIS A 889 17.04 -21.20 44.51
N ALA A 890 17.15 -20.76 43.26
CA ALA A 890 16.04 -20.51 42.34
C ALA A 890 16.34 -21.06 40.95
N VAL A 891 15.33 -21.23 40.11
CA VAL A 891 15.51 -21.37 38.66
C VAL A 891 15.40 -19.98 38.02
N LEU A 892 16.42 -19.54 37.29
CA LEU A 892 16.38 -18.28 36.55
C LEU A 892 15.60 -18.46 35.25
N SER A 893 14.65 -17.56 34.99
CA SER A 893 13.74 -17.61 33.84
C SER A 893 13.68 -16.23 33.18
N ILE A 894 13.81 -16.19 31.86
CA ILE A 894 13.85 -14.94 31.09
C ILE A 894 12.50 -14.70 30.43
N LYS A 895 11.77 -13.65 30.84
CA LYS A 895 10.59 -13.14 30.14
C LYS A 895 11.07 -12.23 29.02
N ARG A 896 10.63 -12.43 27.79
CA ARG A 896 11.10 -11.68 26.63
C ARG A 896 10.01 -10.81 26.01
N ARG A 897 10.42 -9.69 25.44
CA ARG A 897 9.57 -8.72 24.73
C ARG A 897 9.64 -8.90 23.21
N GLY A 898 10.79 -9.36 22.70
CA GLY A 898 11.06 -9.67 21.29
C GLY A 898 11.13 -11.18 20.96
N HIS A 899 11.36 -11.48 19.68
CA HIS A 899 11.47 -12.82 19.12
C HIS A 899 12.48 -12.87 17.95
N LEU A 900 13.53 -13.68 18.12
CA LEU A 900 14.53 -14.12 17.15
C LEU A 900 14.97 -15.54 17.55
N ALA A 901 14.33 -16.58 16.99
CA ALA A 901 14.62 -17.98 17.37
C ALA A 901 15.74 -18.58 16.50
N TRP A 902 16.86 -19.00 17.09
CA TRP A 902 18.01 -19.52 16.34
C TRP A 902 18.67 -20.71 17.05
N GLN A 903 18.81 -21.84 16.35
CA GLN A 903 19.41 -23.09 16.87
C GLN A 903 18.88 -23.53 18.25
N GLY A 904 17.58 -23.33 18.50
CA GLY A 904 16.92 -23.65 19.78
C GLY A 904 17.08 -22.58 20.87
N MET A 905 17.94 -21.59 20.68
CA MET A 905 18.08 -20.43 21.55
C MET A 905 17.14 -19.30 21.11
N GLN A 906 16.69 -18.48 22.06
CA GLN A 906 15.80 -17.35 21.80
C GLN A 906 16.54 -16.02 22.06
N LEU A 907 16.91 -15.35 20.98
CA LEU A 907 17.82 -14.21 20.89
C LEU A 907 17.10 -12.85 20.76
N GLY A 908 15.79 -12.79 21.01
CA GLY A 908 15.00 -11.56 20.88
C GLY A 908 15.46 -10.41 21.79
N SER A 909 15.17 -9.18 21.35
CA SER A 909 15.30 -7.92 22.10
C SER A 909 14.39 -7.90 23.34
N GLY A 910 14.82 -7.15 24.36
CA GLY A 910 14.07 -6.88 25.59
C GLY A 910 13.83 -8.11 26.46
N PHE A 911 14.38 -8.11 27.68
CA PHE A 911 14.07 -9.17 28.63
C PHE A 911 14.04 -8.73 30.10
N ASP A 912 13.09 -9.31 30.82
CA ASP A 912 12.88 -9.14 32.25
C ASP A 912 13.25 -10.45 32.96
N ILE A 913 14.09 -10.36 34.00
CA ILE A 913 14.52 -11.53 34.79
C ILE A 913 13.42 -11.92 35.79
N GLN A 914 13.16 -13.23 35.89
CA GLN A 914 12.32 -13.81 36.93
C GLN A 914 13.04 -14.96 37.62
N LEU A 915 13.19 -14.89 38.94
CA LEU A 915 13.64 -16.01 39.77
C LEU A 915 12.45 -16.82 40.27
N LYS A 916 12.47 -18.13 40.04
CA LYS A 916 11.44 -19.10 40.47
C LYS A 916 11.98 -19.95 41.60
N PHE A 917 11.52 -19.68 42.82
CA PHE A 917 11.89 -20.40 44.03
C PHE A 917 10.94 -21.59 44.29
N ALA A 918 11.31 -22.47 45.22
CA ALA A 918 10.46 -23.60 45.61
C ALA A 918 9.11 -23.14 46.21
N LYS A 919 8.12 -24.05 46.22
CA LYS A 919 6.73 -23.77 46.63
C LYS A 919 6.00 -22.71 45.77
N GLY A 920 6.54 -22.34 44.62
CA GLY A 920 5.89 -21.45 43.65
C GLY A 920 6.12 -19.95 43.87
N VAL A 921 7.01 -19.56 44.78
CA VAL A 921 7.41 -18.16 44.99
C VAL A 921 8.16 -17.65 43.76
N GLN A 922 7.81 -16.45 43.27
CA GLN A 922 8.42 -15.84 42.08
C GLN A 922 8.77 -14.37 42.38
N THR A 923 9.94 -13.92 41.93
CA THR A 923 10.44 -12.55 42.10
C THR A 923 11.05 -12.01 40.80
N GLY A 924 11.31 -10.70 40.71
CA GLY A 924 11.96 -10.07 39.56
C GLY A 924 13.49 -10.06 39.66
N GLY A 925 14.13 -9.29 38.77
CA GLY A 925 15.58 -9.00 38.80
C GLY A 925 15.97 -7.96 39.84
N ASP A 926 15.02 -7.21 40.37
CA ASP A 926 15.18 -6.24 41.48
C ASP A 926 15.84 -6.89 42.71
N VAL A 927 15.47 -8.15 43.01
CA VAL A 927 15.99 -8.94 44.13
C VAL A 927 17.47 -9.33 43.98
N ILE A 928 18.03 -9.27 42.77
CA ILE A 928 19.49 -9.41 42.50
C ILE A 928 20.15 -8.05 42.22
N GLY A 929 19.44 -6.94 42.41
CA GLY A 929 19.94 -5.58 42.16
C GLY A 929 20.10 -5.25 40.68
N LEU A 930 19.29 -5.83 39.80
CA LEU A 930 19.23 -5.44 38.40
C LEU A 930 18.40 -4.14 38.26
N ASN A 931 19.00 -3.09 37.69
CA ASN A 931 18.28 -1.90 37.21
C ASN A 931 17.96 -2.02 35.71
N ASP A 932 17.08 -1.14 35.20
CA ASP A 932 16.66 -1.16 33.79
C ASP A 932 17.84 -0.98 32.82
N ASP A 933 18.85 -0.19 33.21
CA ASP A 933 20.10 0.06 32.47
C ASP A 933 21.08 -1.13 32.40
N PHE A 934 20.89 -2.19 33.18
CA PHE A 934 21.82 -3.33 33.35
C PHE A 934 23.22 -2.95 33.89
N ASP A 935 23.29 -1.97 34.79
CA ASP A 935 24.52 -1.57 35.47
C ASP A 935 24.98 -2.57 36.53
N LEU A 936 26.30 -2.56 36.79
CA LEU A 936 26.92 -3.43 37.78
C LEU A 936 26.73 -2.88 39.21
N THR A 937 25.56 -3.16 39.81
CA THR A 937 25.34 -2.92 41.25
C THR A 937 26.16 -3.90 42.10
N SER A 938 26.39 -3.57 43.38
CA SER A 938 27.07 -4.45 44.34
C SER A 938 26.35 -5.80 44.50
N THR A 939 25.02 -5.77 44.55
CA THR A 939 24.16 -6.96 44.63
C THR A 939 24.28 -7.83 43.39
N LEU A 940 24.29 -7.21 42.19
CA LEU A 940 24.40 -7.93 40.92
C LEU A 940 25.82 -8.51 40.73
N ALA A 941 26.86 -7.75 41.10
CA ALA A 941 28.23 -8.25 41.13
C ALA A 941 28.36 -9.48 42.04
N ARG A 942 27.75 -9.46 43.23
CA ARG A 942 27.69 -10.62 44.15
C ARG A 942 26.94 -11.80 43.53
N PHE A 943 25.78 -11.57 42.89
CA PHE A 943 25.00 -12.63 42.23
C PHE A 943 25.81 -13.31 41.11
N LEU A 944 26.46 -12.52 40.24
CA LEU A 944 27.30 -13.03 39.15
C LEU A 944 28.57 -13.72 39.67
N ALA A 945 29.17 -13.23 40.76
CA ALA A 945 30.34 -13.86 41.37
C ALA A 945 30.03 -15.23 41.99
N ILE A 946 28.88 -15.38 42.67
CA ILE A 946 28.44 -16.67 43.23
C ILE A 946 28.14 -17.68 42.11
N ASN A 947 27.41 -17.25 41.06
CA ASN A 947 27.01 -18.12 39.95
C ASN A 947 28.07 -18.26 38.85
N LYS A 948 29.30 -17.77 39.09
CA LYS A 948 30.35 -17.64 38.08
C LYS A 948 30.69 -18.93 37.34
N GLN A 949 30.73 -20.07 38.03
CA GLN A 949 31.05 -21.36 37.38
C GLN A 949 30.03 -21.69 36.29
N LEU A 950 28.73 -21.57 36.59
CA LEU A 950 27.65 -21.80 35.62
C LEU A 950 27.73 -20.81 34.44
N ILE A 951 28.17 -19.57 34.69
CA ILE A 951 28.39 -18.56 33.63
C ILE A 951 29.59 -18.96 32.75
N ASP A 952 30.78 -19.19 33.32
CA ASP A 952 31.98 -19.56 32.56
C ASP A 952 31.78 -20.91 31.79
N GLU A 953 30.94 -21.83 32.28
CA GLU A 953 30.55 -23.08 31.60
C GLU A 953 29.53 -22.88 30.46
N ARG A 954 28.51 -22.03 30.64
CA ARG A 954 27.41 -21.87 29.66
C ARG A 954 27.62 -20.77 28.64
N LEU A 955 28.38 -19.72 28.98
CA LEU A 955 28.55 -18.53 28.13
C LEU A 955 29.14 -18.88 26.76
N PHE A 956 30.09 -19.82 26.69
CA PHE A 956 30.68 -20.30 25.43
C PHE A 956 29.61 -20.80 24.44
N ALA A 957 28.58 -21.52 24.90
CA ALA A 957 27.52 -21.99 24.02
C ALA A 957 26.63 -20.86 23.51
N VAL A 958 26.43 -19.79 24.30
CA VAL A 958 25.70 -18.58 23.85
C VAL A 958 26.54 -17.82 22.82
N GLU A 959 27.85 -17.68 23.05
CA GLU A 959 28.79 -17.05 22.11
C GLU A 959 28.92 -17.86 20.81
N GLU A 960 28.94 -19.19 20.86
CA GLU A 960 28.97 -20.06 19.68
C GLU A 960 27.70 -19.93 18.84
N VAL A 961 26.51 -19.94 19.46
CA VAL A 961 25.23 -19.74 18.77
C VAL A 961 25.16 -18.36 18.10
N LEU A 962 25.63 -17.30 18.77
CA LEU A 962 25.73 -15.95 18.19
C LEU A 962 26.76 -15.87 17.04
N ALA A 963 27.93 -16.51 17.20
CA ALA A 963 28.93 -16.60 16.15
C ALA A 963 28.42 -17.42 14.94
N GLY A 964 27.59 -18.43 15.18
CA GLY A 964 26.86 -19.20 14.17
C GLY A 964 25.86 -18.33 13.40
N TYR A 965 25.02 -17.58 14.11
CA TYR A 965 24.05 -16.62 13.54
C TYR A 965 24.74 -15.59 12.62
N ARG A 966 25.79 -14.92 13.13
CA ARG A 966 26.59 -13.94 12.38
C ARG A 966 27.27 -14.56 11.15
N ARG A 967 27.85 -15.75 11.29
CA ARG A 967 28.52 -16.49 10.21
C ARG A 967 27.53 -16.94 9.12
N HIS A 968 26.32 -17.32 9.50
CA HIS A 968 25.25 -17.69 8.58
C HIS A 968 24.88 -16.52 7.68
N HIS A 969 24.42 -15.39 8.23
CA HIS A 969 24.02 -14.24 7.43
C HIS A 969 25.20 -13.62 6.65
N ARG A 970 26.41 -13.55 7.22
CA ARG A 970 27.61 -13.10 6.46
C ARG A 970 27.96 -14.04 5.29
N LYS A 971 27.64 -15.35 5.37
CA LYS A 971 27.75 -16.28 4.23
C LYS A 971 26.62 -16.04 3.22
N GLU A 972 25.40 -15.83 3.70
CA GLU A 972 24.19 -15.59 2.89
C GLU A 972 24.28 -14.32 2.05
N PHE A 973 24.64 -13.17 2.66
CA PHE A 973 24.81 -11.89 1.95
C PHE A 973 25.88 -11.99 0.87
N ARG A 974 27.02 -12.63 1.19
CA ARG A 974 28.12 -12.89 0.26
C ARG A 974 27.76 -13.92 -0.82
N TRP A 975 26.72 -14.73 -0.63
CA TRP A 975 26.20 -15.65 -1.65
C TRP A 975 25.22 -14.91 -2.57
N LYS A 976 24.25 -14.17 -2.02
CA LYS A 976 23.34 -13.29 -2.78
C LYS A 976 24.10 -12.33 -3.70
N ALA A 977 25.11 -11.65 -3.18
CA ALA A 977 25.94 -10.72 -3.95
C ALA A 977 26.90 -11.38 -4.96
N LYS A 978 27.03 -12.71 -4.95
CA LYS A 978 27.77 -13.49 -5.97
C LYS A 978 26.86 -14.06 -7.06
N VAL A 979 25.62 -14.42 -6.73
CA VAL A 979 24.65 -15.00 -7.67
C VAL A 979 24.17 -13.96 -8.69
N LEU A 980 23.94 -12.73 -8.25
CA LEU A 980 23.71 -11.58 -9.13
C LEU A 980 24.04 -10.28 -8.38
N SER A 981 24.88 -9.43 -8.98
CA SER A 981 25.27 -8.15 -8.41
C SER A 981 24.10 -7.16 -8.36
N TYR A 982 24.24 -6.11 -7.55
CA TYR A 982 23.33 -4.96 -7.57
C TYR A 982 23.58 -4.04 -8.78
N LYS A 983 24.75 -4.14 -9.45
CA LYS A 983 25.03 -3.40 -10.70
C LYS A 983 24.15 -3.84 -11.85
N SER A 984 23.75 -5.12 -11.89
CA SER A 984 22.93 -5.72 -12.96
C SER A 984 21.76 -4.83 -13.41
N LEU A 985 20.98 -4.27 -12.46
CA LEU A 985 19.89 -3.35 -12.81
C LEU A 985 20.40 -2.06 -13.45
N THR A 986 21.42 -1.42 -12.88
CA THR A 986 21.95 -0.13 -13.39
C THR A 986 22.73 -0.23 -14.70
N PHE A 987 23.36 -1.37 -15.00
CA PHE A 987 24.25 -1.56 -16.16
C PHE A 987 23.66 -2.39 -17.32
N VAL A 988 22.59 -3.15 -17.07
CA VAL A 988 21.92 -3.99 -18.08
C VAL A 988 20.43 -3.64 -18.17
N TYR A 989 19.70 -3.63 -17.05
CA TYR A 989 18.24 -3.43 -17.07
C TYR A 989 17.79 -2.00 -17.39
N ASP A 990 18.45 -0.99 -16.81
CA ASP A 990 18.02 0.41 -16.92
C ASP A 990 18.73 1.19 -18.04
N ARG A 991 19.80 0.64 -18.62
CA ARG A 991 20.57 1.27 -19.70
C ARG A 991 20.54 0.42 -20.98
N PRO A 992 19.56 0.63 -21.88
CA PRO A 992 19.62 0.12 -23.23
C PRO A 992 20.88 0.61 -23.93
N ARG A 993 21.64 -0.31 -24.52
CA ARG A 993 22.90 -0.04 -25.22
C ARG A 993 23.13 -1.10 -26.29
N ASP A 994 24.04 -0.79 -27.21
CA ASP A 994 24.42 -1.66 -28.32
C ASP A 994 24.83 -3.07 -27.80
N PRO A 995 24.39 -4.18 -28.44
CA PRO A 995 24.70 -5.54 -28.00
C PRO A 995 26.20 -5.85 -28.03
N ASN A 996 26.96 -5.20 -28.92
CA ASN A 996 28.39 -5.38 -29.05
C ASN A 996 29.10 -5.07 -27.72
N GLY A 997 29.68 -6.09 -27.10
CA GLY A 997 30.32 -5.96 -25.78
C GLY A 997 29.36 -5.84 -24.59
N LEU A 998 28.03 -5.86 -24.77
CA LEU A 998 27.06 -5.90 -23.66
C LEU A 998 27.21 -7.19 -22.85
N ALA A 999 27.30 -8.33 -23.52
CA ALA A 999 27.54 -9.62 -22.86
C ALA A 999 28.91 -9.62 -22.16
N GLN A 1000 29.98 -9.24 -22.87
CA GLN A 1000 31.35 -9.17 -22.37
C GLN A 1000 31.48 -8.30 -21.11
N SER A 1001 31.01 -7.04 -21.16
CA SER A 1001 31.04 -6.13 -20.01
C SER A 1001 30.14 -6.57 -18.85
N SER A 1002 29.13 -7.42 -19.09
CA SER A 1002 28.33 -8.04 -18.02
C SER A 1002 29.08 -9.20 -17.34
N ILE A 1003 29.85 -9.97 -18.11
CA ILE A 1003 30.71 -11.06 -17.62
C ILE A 1003 31.89 -10.51 -16.78
N GLU A 1004 32.33 -9.28 -17.04
CA GLU A 1004 33.40 -8.62 -16.29
C GLU A 1004 33.05 -8.26 -14.84
N PHE A 1005 31.77 -8.06 -14.50
CA PHE A 1005 31.34 -7.76 -13.12
C PHE A 1005 30.48 -8.82 -12.44
N GLU A 1006 29.81 -9.70 -13.19
CA GLU A 1006 29.06 -10.83 -12.61
C GLU A 1006 29.94 -12.04 -12.31
N LYS A 1007 29.57 -12.81 -11.27
CA LYS A 1007 30.41 -13.88 -10.71
C LYS A 1007 29.80 -15.27 -10.80
N ASP A 1008 28.52 -15.37 -11.15
CA ASP A 1008 27.83 -16.65 -11.32
C ASP A 1008 27.94 -17.11 -12.77
N GLN A 1009 28.44 -18.34 -12.98
CA GLN A 1009 28.59 -18.89 -14.32
C GLN A 1009 27.26 -19.01 -15.08
N ARG A 1010 26.11 -19.14 -14.39
CA ARG A 1010 24.80 -19.19 -15.04
C ARG A 1010 24.46 -17.84 -15.65
N VAL A 1011 24.70 -16.74 -14.93
CA VAL A 1011 24.53 -15.38 -15.46
C VAL A 1011 25.50 -15.14 -16.61
N CYS A 1012 26.78 -15.50 -16.47
CA CYS A 1012 27.76 -15.32 -17.56
C CYS A 1012 27.38 -16.12 -18.83
N ARG A 1013 26.93 -17.37 -18.68
CA ARG A 1013 26.43 -18.21 -19.79
C ARG A 1013 25.14 -17.64 -20.39
N LEU A 1014 24.20 -17.20 -19.57
CA LEU A 1014 22.95 -16.56 -20.02
C LEU A 1014 23.27 -15.32 -20.85
N MET A 1015 24.13 -14.42 -20.35
CA MET A 1015 24.55 -13.21 -21.08
C MET A 1015 25.24 -13.54 -22.41
N SER A 1016 26.11 -14.56 -22.42
CA SER A 1016 26.81 -15.02 -23.64
C SER A 1016 25.84 -15.61 -24.67
N ASN A 1017 24.99 -16.55 -24.25
CA ASN A 1017 24.08 -17.29 -25.14
C ASN A 1017 22.91 -16.41 -25.64
N SER A 1018 22.65 -15.28 -24.98
CA SER A 1018 21.51 -14.40 -25.25
C SER A 1018 21.85 -13.18 -26.09
N GLU A 1019 22.98 -13.15 -26.79
CA GLU A 1019 23.32 -12.10 -27.75
C GLU A 1019 22.21 -11.87 -28.80
N ARG A 1020 21.54 -12.95 -29.24
CA ARG A 1020 20.34 -12.89 -30.10
C ARG A 1020 19.17 -12.14 -29.45
N VAL A 1021 18.98 -12.26 -28.13
CA VAL A 1021 17.93 -11.56 -27.35
C VAL A 1021 18.28 -10.09 -27.22
N PHE A 1022 19.52 -9.75 -26.83
CA PHE A 1022 19.95 -8.35 -26.72
C PHE A 1022 19.89 -7.64 -28.06
N SER A 1023 20.35 -8.28 -29.13
CA SER A 1023 20.21 -7.78 -30.50
C SER A 1023 18.76 -7.58 -30.91
N SER A 1024 17.88 -8.57 -30.65
CA SER A 1024 16.46 -8.42 -30.97
C SER A 1024 15.80 -7.27 -30.18
N ALA A 1025 16.04 -7.17 -28.88
CA ALA A 1025 15.50 -6.10 -28.03
C ALA A 1025 16.06 -4.72 -28.42
N TYR A 1026 17.35 -4.63 -28.74
CA TYR A 1026 17.99 -3.38 -29.18
C TYR A 1026 17.47 -2.95 -30.56
N PHE A 1027 17.45 -3.82 -31.57
CA PHE A 1027 16.94 -3.47 -32.90
C PHE A 1027 15.44 -3.11 -32.86
N ARG A 1028 14.62 -3.80 -32.05
CA ARG A 1028 13.22 -3.40 -31.81
C ARG A 1028 13.11 -1.99 -31.22
N LEU A 1029 13.90 -1.70 -30.17
CA LEU A 1029 13.90 -0.39 -29.51
C LEU A 1029 14.38 0.70 -30.49
N SER A 1030 15.51 0.50 -31.14
CA SER A 1030 16.09 1.42 -32.13
C SER A 1030 15.18 1.64 -33.33
N ALA A 1031 14.44 0.63 -33.80
CA ALA A 1031 13.49 0.77 -34.90
C ALA A 1031 12.27 1.62 -34.53
N VAL A 1032 11.77 1.48 -33.30
CA VAL A 1032 10.66 2.29 -32.76
C VAL A 1032 11.13 3.72 -32.46
N SER A 1033 12.28 3.88 -31.82
CA SER A 1033 12.87 5.17 -31.42
C SER A 1033 13.46 6.01 -32.57
N LYS A 1034 13.28 5.61 -33.85
CA LYS A 1034 13.78 6.37 -35.02
C LYS A 1034 13.13 7.75 -35.18
N SER A 1035 11.89 7.91 -34.73
CA SER A 1035 11.14 9.19 -34.79
C SER A 1035 10.02 9.21 -33.74
N GLU A 1036 9.53 10.40 -33.41
CA GLU A 1036 8.37 10.56 -32.52
C GLU A 1036 7.14 9.82 -33.06
N ALA A 1037 6.91 9.88 -34.37
CA ALA A 1037 5.81 9.19 -35.04
C ALA A 1037 5.86 7.66 -34.88
N ALA A 1038 7.04 7.05 -35.06
CA ALA A 1038 7.24 5.61 -34.84
C ALA A 1038 7.12 5.23 -33.35
N THR A 1039 7.66 6.07 -32.47
CA THR A 1039 7.59 5.91 -31.00
C THR A 1039 6.15 5.94 -30.52
N TRP A 1040 5.38 6.96 -30.92
CA TRP A 1040 3.96 7.10 -30.58
C TRP A 1040 3.12 5.94 -31.15
N TRP A 1041 3.34 5.58 -32.41
CA TRP A 1041 2.62 4.49 -33.08
C TRP A 1041 2.83 3.14 -32.37
N TYR A 1042 4.05 2.81 -31.95
CA TYR A 1042 4.31 1.62 -31.15
C TYR A 1042 3.56 1.65 -29.82
N ILE A 1043 3.66 2.74 -29.06
CA ILE A 1043 3.01 2.87 -27.74
C ILE A 1043 1.48 2.73 -27.87
N PHE A 1044 0.89 3.28 -28.94
CA PHE A 1044 -0.54 3.17 -29.25
C PHE A 1044 -0.97 1.71 -29.49
N TRP A 1045 -0.30 0.99 -30.39
CA TRP A 1045 -0.70 -0.38 -30.74
C TRP A 1045 -0.37 -1.39 -29.63
N ASP A 1046 0.75 -1.22 -28.94
CA ASP A 1046 1.09 -2.02 -27.75
C ASP A 1046 0.08 -1.82 -26.61
N ASP A 1047 -0.27 -0.58 -26.27
CA ASP A 1047 -1.24 -0.34 -25.19
C ASP A 1047 -2.65 -0.81 -25.56
N LEU A 1048 -3.05 -0.63 -26.83
CA LEU A 1048 -4.28 -1.17 -27.38
C LEU A 1048 -4.34 -2.69 -27.17
N TRP A 1049 -3.27 -3.42 -27.52
CA TRP A 1049 -3.19 -4.86 -27.34
C TRP A 1049 -3.32 -5.24 -25.86
N ARG A 1050 -2.46 -4.71 -24.99
CA ARG A 1050 -2.39 -5.05 -23.55
C ARG A 1050 -3.71 -4.78 -22.80
N ARG A 1051 -4.56 -3.89 -23.30
CA ARG A 1051 -5.83 -3.49 -22.66
C ARG A 1051 -7.12 -3.99 -23.33
N ASN A 1052 -7.06 -4.52 -24.56
CA ASN A 1052 -8.27 -4.83 -25.34
C ASN A 1052 -8.30 -6.20 -26.05
N HIS A 1053 -7.22 -6.99 -26.07
CA HIS A 1053 -7.17 -8.25 -26.83
C HIS A 1053 -8.28 -9.26 -26.45
N ASP A 1054 -8.62 -9.41 -25.16
CA ASP A 1054 -9.72 -10.31 -24.69
C ASP A 1054 -11.14 -9.81 -25.04
N THR A 1055 -11.24 -8.53 -25.41
CA THR A 1055 -12.49 -7.81 -25.57
C THR A 1055 -12.88 -7.75 -27.04
N VAL A 1056 -11.91 -7.45 -27.91
CA VAL A 1056 -12.05 -7.26 -29.35
C VAL A 1056 -11.59 -8.52 -30.07
N SER A 1057 -12.53 -9.35 -30.50
CA SER A 1057 -12.26 -10.67 -31.10
C SER A 1057 -11.40 -10.63 -32.38
N GLY A 1058 -11.35 -9.50 -33.08
CA GLY A 1058 -10.42 -9.32 -34.21
C GLY A 1058 -8.95 -9.16 -33.81
N LEU A 1059 -8.66 -8.74 -32.57
CA LEU A 1059 -7.30 -8.77 -32.01
C LEU A 1059 -6.96 -10.21 -31.59
N GLU A 1060 -7.84 -10.84 -30.81
CA GLU A 1060 -7.73 -12.25 -30.35
C GLU A 1060 -7.49 -13.24 -31.51
N LYS A 1061 -8.17 -13.05 -32.65
CA LYS A 1061 -8.07 -13.91 -33.84
C LYS A 1061 -6.76 -13.73 -34.63
N TYR A 1062 -6.15 -12.54 -34.61
CA TYR A 1062 -4.98 -12.20 -35.43
C TYR A 1062 -3.79 -11.73 -34.55
N PRO A 1063 -3.30 -12.56 -33.60
CA PRO A 1063 -2.27 -12.15 -32.66
C PRO A 1063 -0.94 -11.81 -33.33
N THR A 1064 -0.59 -12.47 -34.44
CA THR A 1064 0.59 -12.19 -35.27
C THR A 1064 0.67 -10.76 -35.78
N ASP A 1065 -0.49 -10.11 -35.92
CA ASP A 1065 -0.65 -8.82 -36.58
C ASP A 1065 -0.75 -7.68 -35.56
N PHE A 1066 -1.20 -7.97 -34.33
CA PHE A 1066 -1.52 -6.98 -33.30
C PHE A 1066 -0.76 -7.13 -31.97
N ASN A 1067 -0.13 -8.28 -31.69
CA ASN A 1067 0.70 -8.44 -30.50
C ASN A 1067 2.16 -8.03 -30.81
N PRO A 1068 2.73 -7.01 -30.13
CA PRO A 1068 4.11 -6.54 -30.35
C PRO A 1068 5.21 -7.59 -30.15
N HIS A 1069 4.88 -8.77 -29.60
CA HIS A 1069 5.82 -9.87 -29.46
C HIS A 1069 6.19 -10.51 -30.82
N TYR A 1070 5.41 -10.28 -31.89
CA TYR A 1070 5.68 -10.83 -33.23
C TYR A 1070 6.38 -9.83 -34.16
N ARG A 1071 7.26 -10.32 -35.05
CA ARG A 1071 7.96 -9.48 -36.04
C ARG A 1071 7.01 -8.80 -37.03
N THR A 1072 5.87 -9.44 -37.31
CA THR A 1072 4.82 -9.00 -38.25
C THR A 1072 3.82 -8.01 -37.64
N CYS A 1073 4.00 -7.58 -36.40
CA CYS A 1073 3.03 -6.72 -35.72
C CYS A 1073 3.03 -5.29 -36.30
N ILE A 1074 1.83 -4.75 -36.54
CA ILE A 1074 1.63 -3.38 -37.03
C ILE A 1074 2.29 -2.30 -36.16
N ALA A 1075 2.53 -2.58 -34.87
CA ALA A 1075 3.20 -1.67 -33.94
C ALA A 1075 4.59 -1.20 -34.40
N TYR A 1076 5.28 -1.95 -35.27
CA TYR A 1076 6.59 -1.58 -35.81
C TYR A 1076 6.53 -0.82 -37.15
N THR A 1077 5.36 -0.76 -37.80
CA THR A 1077 5.18 -0.19 -39.14
C THR A 1077 4.10 0.91 -39.14
N PRO A 1078 4.47 2.19 -39.00
CA PRO A 1078 3.55 3.30 -39.27
C PRO A 1078 2.97 3.20 -40.69
N LEU A 1079 1.65 3.20 -40.82
CA LEU A 1079 0.97 3.03 -42.11
C LEU A 1079 0.24 4.32 -42.54
N PRO A 1080 0.29 4.68 -43.83
CA PRO A 1080 -0.63 5.65 -44.43
C PRO A 1080 -2.10 5.24 -44.23
N ARG A 1081 -3.02 6.20 -44.20
CA ARG A 1081 -4.43 6.00 -43.88
C ARG A 1081 -5.10 4.94 -44.76
N ALA A 1082 -4.89 5.01 -46.07
CA ALA A 1082 -5.48 4.05 -47.01
C ALA A 1082 -5.01 2.61 -46.77
N ALA A 1083 -3.74 2.44 -46.37
CA ALA A 1083 -3.17 1.13 -46.02
C ALA A 1083 -3.75 0.61 -44.68
N LEU A 1084 -3.79 1.43 -43.62
CA LEU A 1084 -4.39 1.03 -42.34
C LEU A 1084 -5.87 0.68 -42.48
N GLU A 1085 -6.64 1.49 -43.21
CA GLU A 1085 -8.05 1.20 -43.45
C GLU A 1085 -8.24 -0.12 -44.20
N THR A 1086 -7.38 -0.42 -45.18
CA THR A 1086 -7.42 -1.69 -45.93
C THR A 1086 -7.05 -2.88 -45.05
N PHE A 1087 -6.00 -2.75 -44.23
CA PHE A 1087 -5.59 -3.74 -43.24
C PHE A 1087 -6.71 -4.06 -42.23
N LEU A 1088 -7.32 -3.04 -41.63
CA LEU A 1088 -8.44 -3.21 -40.68
C LEU A 1088 -9.69 -3.80 -41.35
N LYS A 1089 -9.96 -3.47 -42.63
CA LYS A 1089 -11.05 -4.09 -43.42
C LYS A 1089 -10.77 -5.59 -43.66
N GLN A 1090 -9.55 -5.96 -44.04
CA GLN A 1090 -9.15 -7.37 -44.23
C GLN A 1090 -9.23 -8.20 -42.94
N ARG A 1091 -8.92 -7.61 -41.78
CA ARG A 1091 -9.05 -8.28 -40.46
C ARG A 1091 -10.46 -8.20 -39.87
N GLY A 1092 -11.43 -7.59 -40.56
CA GLY A 1092 -12.83 -7.49 -40.11
C GLY A 1092 -13.06 -6.53 -38.94
N LEU A 1093 -12.10 -5.66 -38.63
CA LEU A 1093 -12.15 -4.67 -37.55
C LEU A 1093 -12.83 -3.35 -37.96
N LEU A 1094 -12.93 -3.09 -39.27
CA LEU A 1094 -13.52 -1.89 -39.87
C LEU A 1094 -14.41 -2.28 -41.06
N HIS A 1095 -15.65 -1.77 -41.12
CA HIS A 1095 -16.56 -1.98 -42.24
C HIS A 1095 -16.80 -0.70 -43.06
N THR A 1096 -16.89 -0.82 -44.39
CA THR A 1096 -17.11 0.30 -45.33
C THR A 1096 -18.42 1.07 -45.08
N LYS A 1097 -19.43 0.40 -44.52
CA LYS A 1097 -20.56 1.04 -43.83
C LYS A 1097 -20.44 0.65 -42.35
N PRO A 1098 -20.35 1.60 -41.41
CA PRO A 1098 -20.07 1.28 -40.01
C PRO A 1098 -21.22 0.45 -39.43
N ARG A 1099 -20.94 -0.81 -39.07
CA ARG A 1099 -21.90 -1.69 -38.40
C ARG A 1099 -22.04 -1.26 -36.95
N TRP A 1100 -23.13 -1.65 -36.29
CA TRP A 1100 -23.33 -1.28 -34.89
C TRP A 1100 -22.25 -1.86 -33.97
N GLY A 1101 -21.70 -3.05 -34.26
CA GLY A 1101 -20.69 -3.71 -33.44
C GLY A 1101 -19.24 -3.19 -33.56
N ASP A 1102 -18.93 -2.33 -34.53
CA ASP A 1102 -17.52 -1.97 -34.82
C ASP A 1102 -16.88 -1.14 -33.70
N PHE A 1103 -15.63 -1.48 -33.35
CA PHE A 1103 -14.79 -0.70 -32.43
C PHE A 1103 -14.05 0.41 -33.19
N PHE A 1104 -13.40 0.08 -34.31
CA PHE A 1104 -12.79 1.08 -35.19
C PHE A 1104 -13.84 1.73 -36.09
N HIS A 1105 -13.73 3.04 -36.28
CA HIS A 1105 -14.58 3.82 -37.19
C HIS A 1105 -13.83 5.06 -37.69
N THR A 1106 -14.34 5.70 -38.75
CA THR A 1106 -13.68 6.83 -39.43
C THR A 1106 -13.23 7.93 -38.47
N GLY A 1107 -14.10 8.37 -37.56
CA GLY A 1107 -13.75 9.37 -36.55
C GLY A 1107 -12.69 8.96 -35.51
N PHE A 1108 -12.54 7.67 -35.20
CA PHE A 1108 -11.46 7.19 -34.34
C PHE A 1108 -10.12 7.19 -35.10
N LEU A 1109 -10.14 6.82 -36.38
CA LEU A 1109 -8.98 6.98 -37.26
C LEU A 1109 -8.64 8.46 -37.49
N ASN A 1110 -9.62 9.36 -37.52
CA ASN A 1110 -9.37 10.81 -37.57
C ASN A 1110 -8.60 11.30 -36.32
N LYS A 1111 -8.90 10.79 -35.11
CA LYS A 1111 -8.09 11.07 -33.90
C LYS A 1111 -6.67 10.53 -34.01
N LEU A 1112 -6.52 9.31 -34.53
CA LEU A 1112 -5.23 8.63 -34.71
C LEU A 1112 -4.32 9.43 -35.66
N TYR A 1113 -4.79 9.71 -36.87
CA TYR A 1113 -4.00 10.45 -37.86
C TYR A 1113 -3.79 11.93 -37.53
N LEU A 1114 -4.64 12.52 -36.67
CA LEU A 1114 -4.38 13.86 -36.13
C LEU A 1114 -3.18 13.87 -35.16
N ARG A 1115 -3.13 12.97 -34.17
CA ARG A 1115 -1.97 12.92 -33.25
C ARG A 1115 -0.69 12.47 -33.97
N LEU A 1116 -0.83 11.67 -35.04
CA LEU A 1116 0.27 11.29 -35.91
C LEU A 1116 0.75 12.43 -36.84
N ASN A 1117 -0.13 13.38 -37.20
CA ASN A 1117 0.28 14.62 -37.87
C ASN A 1117 1.06 15.52 -36.89
N ASP A 1118 0.50 15.75 -35.70
CA ASP A 1118 1.13 16.51 -34.62
C ASP A 1118 2.53 15.96 -34.28
N ALA A 1119 2.68 14.63 -34.15
CA ALA A 1119 3.98 13.95 -33.94
C ALA A 1119 4.97 13.98 -35.12
N VAL A 1120 4.64 14.62 -36.25
CA VAL A 1120 5.52 14.78 -37.42
C VAL A 1120 5.72 16.26 -37.79
N PHE A 1121 4.70 17.09 -37.56
CA PHE A 1121 4.60 18.43 -38.12
C PHE A 1121 4.44 19.55 -37.09
N ARG A 1122 4.45 19.24 -35.78
CA ARG A 1122 4.36 20.13 -34.60
C ARG A 1122 4.75 21.60 -34.86
N ASP A 1123 6.02 21.85 -35.19
CA ASP A 1123 6.60 23.19 -35.36
C ASP A 1123 6.54 23.73 -36.81
N SER A 1124 5.60 23.25 -37.63
CA SER A 1124 5.51 23.56 -39.05
C SER A 1124 4.12 24.00 -39.48
N ARG A 1125 4.05 24.72 -40.62
CA ARG A 1125 2.79 25.11 -41.28
C ARG A 1125 1.95 23.92 -41.81
N LYS A 1126 2.35 22.68 -41.55
CA LYS A 1126 1.62 21.45 -41.88
C LYS A 1126 0.97 20.79 -40.64
N ALA A 1127 1.13 21.39 -39.46
CA ALA A 1127 0.41 21.02 -38.24
C ALA A 1127 -1.10 21.29 -38.36
N ILE A 1128 -1.89 20.60 -37.53
CA ILE A 1128 -3.33 20.90 -37.38
C ILE A 1128 -3.49 21.91 -36.25
N MET A 1129 -3.82 23.15 -36.59
CA MET A 1129 -4.15 24.19 -35.61
C MET A 1129 -5.56 23.97 -35.05
N PHE A 1130 -5.74 24.33 -33.78
CA PHE A 1130 -7.01 24.28 -33.06
C PHE A 1130 -7.46 25.68 -32.68
N HIS A 1131 -8.78 25.91 -32.66
CA HIS A 1131 -9.41 27.03 -31.95
C HIS A 1131 -10.11 26.50 -30.70
N VAL A 1132 -10.20 27.34 -29.66
CA VAL A 1132 -10.71 26.95 -28.33
C VAL A 1132 -11.90 27.84 -27.96
N ASP A 1133 -13.05 27.22 -27.74
CA ASP A 1133 -14.35 27.89 -27.54
C ASP A 1133 -14.68 28.86 -28.70
N ASP A 1134 -14.76 30.18 -28.42
CA ASP A 1134 -14.99 31.25 -29.42
C ASP A 1134 -13.73 32.15 -29.59
N ASP A 1135 -12.57 31.74 -29.06
CA ASP A 1135 -11.31 32.44 -29.32
C ASP A 1135 -10.77 32.04 -30.70
N ARG A 1136 -10.40 33.05 -31.50
CA ARG A 1136 -9.96 32.91 -32.90
C ARG A 1136 -8.44 32.71 -33.04
N ARG A 1137 -7.79 32.25 -31.97
CA ARG A 1137 -6.37 31.94 -31.99
C ARG A 1137 -6.21 30.55 -32.57
N GLU A 1138 -5.45 30.46 -33.66
CA GLU A 1138 -4.79 29.24 -34.07
C GLU A 1138 -3.80 28.84 -32.97
N LEU A 1139 -4.03 27.68 -32.35
CA LEU A 1139 -3.27 27.16 -31.23
C LEU A 1139 -2.73 25.77 -31.58
N ALA A 1140 -1.45 25.51 -31.29
CA ALA A 1140 -0.90 24.18 -31.42
C ALA A 1140 -1.49 23.25 -30.35
N MET A 1141 -1.31 21.94 -30.52
CA MET A 1141 -1.83 20.95 -29.56
C MET A 1141 -1.24 21.15 -28.15
N GLU A 1142 -0.02 21.68 -28.05
CA GLU A 1142 0.60 22.11 -26.79
C GLU A 1142 -0.04 23.36 -26.18
N ASP A 1143 -0.31 24.39 -26.98
CA ASP A 1143 -0.90 25.63 -26.49
C ASP A 1143 -2.30 25.38 -25.94
N VAL A 1144 -3.07 24.46 -26.55
CA VAL A 1144 -4.34 23.96 -26.02
C VAL A 1144 -4.13 23.23 -24.67
N ASP A 1145 -3.09 22.42 -24.53
CA ASP A 1145 -2.75 21.78 -23.25
C ASP A 1145 -2.32 22.81 -22.19
N VAL A 1146 -1.65 23.91 -22.57
CA VAL A 1146 -1.22 24.99 -21.67
C VAL A 1146 -2.38 25.92 -21.28
N LEU A 1147 -3.12 26.47 -22.24
CA LEU A 1147 -4.20 27.42 -21.98
C LEU A 1147 -5.34 26.82 -21.16
N THR A 1148 -5.65 25.54 -21.35
CA THR A 1148 -6.68 24.86 -20.56
C THR A 1148 -6.15 24.28 -19.22
N GLN A 1149 -4.88 24.52 -18.84
CA GLN A 1149 -4.35 24.15 -17.51
C GLN A 1149 -4.84 25.16 -16.45
N GLY A 1150 -6.05 24.94 -15.93
CA GLY A 1150 -6.61 25.68 -14.79
C GLY A 1150 -5.90 25.37 -13.45
N GLY A 1151 -4.60 25.66 -13.35
CA GLY A 1151 -3.81 25.53 -12.12
C GLY A 1151 -3.43 24.10 -11.70
N GLN A 1152 -3.52 23.11 -12.59
CA GLN A 1152 -3.15 21.71 -12.30
C GLN A 1152 -2.15 21.17 -13.32
N THR A 1153 -1.03 20.62 -12.86
CA THR A 1153 0.06 20.10 -13.71
C THR A 1153 -0.38 18.83 -14.45
N SER A 1154 -0.40 18.87 -15.79
CA SER A 1154 -0.96 17.81 -16.65
C SER A 1154 -0.09 16.55 -16.84
N THR A 1155 0.68 16.14 -15.82
CA THR A 1155 1.31 14.80 -15.76
C THR A 1155 0.32 13.70 -15.33
N LEU A 1156 -0.89 14.09 -14.88
CA LEU A 1156 -2.01 13.21 -14.56
C LEU A 1156 -2.62 12.54 -15.81
N GLY A 1157 -1.89 11.60 -16.40
CA GLY A 1157 -2.41 10.73 -17.46
C GLY A 1157 -1.37 9.96 -18.25
N THR A 1158 -0.16 10.49 -18.44
CA THR A 1158 0.87 9.83 -19.28
C THR A 1158 1.56 8.66 -18.57
N GLY A 1159 1.60 8.67 -17.24
CA GLY A 1159 2.02 7.53 -16.41
C GLY A 1159 3.50 7.14 -16.55
N PRO A 1160 3.97 6.12 -15.81
CA PRO A 1160 5.36 5.68 -15.84
C PRO A 1160 5.69 4.74 -17.01
N GLY A 1161 4.67 4.30 -17.77
CA GLY A 1161 4.77 3.16 -18.68
C GLY A 1161 4.63 1.83 -17.93
N THR A 1162 3.54 1.10 -18.19
CA THR A 1162 3.31 -0.26 -17.68
C THR A 1162 3.42 -1.29 -18.80
N ASP A 1163 3.95 -2.46 -18.48
CA ASP A 1163 3.98 -3.70 -19.26
C ASP A 1163 2.82 -4.67 -18.91
N HIS A 1164 2.16 -4.50 -17.75
CA HIS A 1164 1.08 -5.40 -17.31
C HIS A 1164 -0.15 -5.44 -18.24
N ASN A 1165 -0.64 -6.66 -18.52
CA ASN A 1165 -1.77 -6.97 -19.41
C ASN A 1165 -3.16 -6.73 -18.77
N TYR A 1166 -3.42 -5.49 -18.36
CA TYR A 1166 -4.66 -4.99 -17.73
C TYR A 1166 -5.94 -5.05 -18.61
N SER A 1167 -6.55 -6.21 -18.88
CA SER A 1167 -7.74 -6.28 -19.77
C SER A 1167 -9.08 -5.82 -19.15
N GLY A 1168 -9.23 -5.90 -17.82
CA GLY A 1168 -10.48 -5.59 -17.11
C GLY A 1168 -10.89 -4.12 -17.23
N ILE A 1169 -12.18 -3.82 -17.01
CA ILE A 1169 -12.68 -2.43 -17.02
C ILE A 1169 -12.05 -1.67 -15.84
N ARG A 1170 -11.01 -0.86 -16.11
CA ARG A 1170 -10.60 0.19 -15.16
C ARG A 1170 -11.52 1.39 -15.32
N VAL A 1171 -12.10 1.80 -14.20
CA VAL A 1171 -12.90 3.01 -14.07
C VAL A 1171 -11.95 4.15 -13.68
N ARG A 1172 -12.02 5.23 -14.43
CA ARG A 1172 -11.19 6.42 -14.24
C ARG A 1172 -11.97 7.66 -14.68
N PRO A 1173 -11.60 8.88 -14.25
CA PRO A 1173 -11.96 10.06 -15.02
C PRO A 1173 -11.55 9.87 -16.49
N ALA A 1174 -12.30 10.50 -17.41
CA ALA A 1174 -11.81 10.65 -18.78
C ALA A 1174 -10.43 11.30 -18.77
N TYR A 1175 -9.51 10.82 -19.61
CA TYR A 1175 -8.26 11.54 -19.85
C TYR A 1175 -8.57 12.89 -20.49
N ARG A 1176 -7.65 13.84 -20.41
CA ARG A 1176 -7.92 15.22 -20.82
C ARG A 1176 -8.29 15.30 -22.30
N TRP A 1177 -7.47 14.70 -23.16
CA TRP A 1177 -7.66 14.70 -24.61
C TRP A 1177 -8.81 13.78 -25.04
N GLU A 1178 -9.01 12.67 -24.33
CA GLU A 1178 -10.22 11.83 -24.44
C GLU A 1178 -11.51 12.61 -24.10
N GLY A 1179 -11.46 13.58 -23.17
CA GLY A 1179 -12.57 14.47 -22.84
C GLY A 1179 -12.82 15.52 -23.93
N MET A 1180 -11.79 16.31 -24.27
CA MET A 1180 -11.90 17.43 -25.22
C MET A 1180 -12.34 16.96 -26.62
N PHE A 1181 -11.77 15.86 -27.14
CA PHE A 1181 -12.16 15.26 -28.42
C PHE A 1181 -13.58 14.65 -28.44
N ASN A 1182 -14.35 14.71 -27.34
CA ASN A 1182 -15.72 14.18 -27.24
C ASN A 1182 -16.73 15.24 -26.73
N ALA A 1183 -16.30 16.50 -26.52
CA ALA A 1183 -17.10 17.57 -25.91
C ALA A 1183 -18.12 18.19 -26.89
N LYS A 1184 -19.31 17.58 -27.04
CA LYS A 1184 -20.36 18.11 -27.94
C LYS A 1184 -20.84 19.52 -27.56
N HIS A 1185 -20.88 20.39 -28.58
CA HIS A 1185 -21.55 21.68 -28.60
C HIS A 1185 -22.98 21.65 -28.02
N GLU A 1186 -23.21 22.43 -26.96
CA GLU A 1186 -24.53 22.87 -26.50
C GLU A 1186 -24.49 24.40 -26.42
N ALA A 1187 -25.17 25.09 -27.34
CA ALA A 1187 -25.06 26.54 -27.50
C ALA A 1187 -25.34 27.32 -26.20
N HIS A 1188 -24.59 28.41 -25.99
CA HIS A 1188 -24.47 29.20 -24.75
C HIS A 1188 -25.78 29.71 -24.10
N TYR A 1189 -26.93 29.59 -24.76
CA TYR A 1189 -28.24 30.00 -24.24
C TYR A 1189 -28.84 29.05 -23.19
N ALA A 1190 -28.27 27.86 -22.99
CA ALA A 1190 -28.78 26.83 -22.08
C ALA A 1190 -28.18 26.90 -20.65
N HIS A 1191 -28.30 28.03 -19.95
CA HIS A 1191 -27.75 28.25 -18.59
C HIS A 1191 -28.20 27.24 -17.50
N GLY A 1192 -29.09 26.28 -17.79
CA GLY A 1192 -29.52 25.21 -16.89
C GLY A 1192 -29.14 23.77 -17.29
N SER A 1193 -28.55 23.50 -18.47
CA SER A 1193 -28.35 22.11 -18.93
C SER A 1193 -27.10 21.42 -18.35
N GLY A 1194 -26.01 22.17 -18.15
CA GLY A 1194 -24.70 21.62 -17.77
C GLY A 1194 -24.70 20.78 -16.48
N TRP A 1195 -25.58 21.08 -15.52
CA TRP A 1195 -25.77 20.26 -14.32
C TRP A 1195 -26.29 18.86 -14.68
N ARG A 1196 -27.32 18.76 -15.54
CA ARG A 1196 -27.90 17.48 -15.98
C ARG A 1196 -26.88 16.62 -16.73
N ARG A 1197 -26.04 17.20 -17.58
CA ARG A 1197 -25.03 16.45 -18.36
C ARG A 1197 -23.83 15.97 -17.51
N ARG A 1198 -23.43 16.76 -16.50
CA ARG A 1198 -22.47 16.33 -15.45
C ARG A 1198 -23.03 15.19 -14.58
N TRP A 1199 -24.31 15.24 -14.21
CA TRP A 1199 -24.96 14.12 -13.52
C TRP A 1199 -25.13 12.90 -14.42
N ALA A 1200 -25.60 13.04 -15.66
CA ALA A 1200 -25.84 11.91 -16.57
C ALA A 1200 -24.57 11.09 -16.86
N SER A 1201 -23.42 11.74 -17.04
CA SER A 1201 -22.13 11.06 -17.23
C SER A 1201 -21.64 10.36 -15.94
N LYS A 1202 -21.82 10.98 -14.77
CA LYS A 1202 -21.57 10.31 -13.48
C LYS A 1202 -22.52 9.12 -13.24
N PHE A 1203 -23.81 9.26 -13.52
CA PHE A 1203 -24.78 8.18 -13.43
C PHE A 1203 -24.44 7.03 -14.38
N GLY A 1204 -23.96 7.31 -15.60
CA GLY A 1204 -23.45 6.28 -16.50
C GLY A 1204 -22.28 5.48 -15.88
N ALA A 1205 -21.34 6.14 -15.21
CA ALA A 1205 -20.24 5.47 -14.50
C ALA A 1205 -20.69 4.71 -13.24
N TRP A 1206 -21.63 5.28 -12.47
CA TRP A 1206 -22.22 4.66 -11.28
C TRP A 1206 -23.04 3.41 -11.63
N LEU A 1207 -23.82 3.47 -12.70
CA LEU A 1207 -24.54 2.33 -13.28
C LEU A 1207 -23.61 1.34 -14.02
N GLY A 1208 -22.30 1.58 -14.09
CA GLY A 1208 -21.35 0.73 -14.81
C GLY A 1208 -21.50 0.74 -16.34
N VAL A 1209 -22.38 1.57 -16.89
CA VAL A 1209 -22.66 1.71 -18.34
C VAL A 1209 -21.56 2.50 -19.06
N THR A 1210 -20.95 3.50 -18.41
CA THR A 1210 -19.83 4.26 -18.96
C THR A 1210 -18.72 4.45 -17.92
N PRO A 1211 -17.65 3.62 -17.90
CA PRO A 1211 -16.57 3.69 -16.89
C PRO A 1211 -15.68 4.96 -16.94
N LEU A 1212 -16.13 5.99 -17.66
CA LEU A 1212 -15.57 7.33 -17.75
C LEU A 1212 -16.58 8.32 -17.18
N TRP A 1213 -16.17 9.16 -16.22
CA TRP A 1213 -16.89 10.39 -15.88
C TRP A 1213 -16.09 11.62 -16.28
N LEU A 1214 -16.79 12.71 -16.61
CA LEU A 1214 -16.18 14.04 -16.75
C LEU A 1214 -15.80 14.57 -15.36
N GLY A 1215 -14.60 15.13 -15.23
CA GLY A 1215 -14.00 15.51 -13.95
C GLY A 1215 -14.77 16.62 -13.23
N VAL A 1216 -14.63 16.68 -11.90
CA VAL A 1216 -15.05 17.84 -11.10
C VAL A 1216 -13.95 18.89 -11.19
N GLY A 1217 -13.99 19.71 -12.25
CA GLY A 1217 -13.01 20.76 -12.52
C GLY A 1217 -12.85 21.05 -14.01
N SER A 1218 -12.93 20.02 -14.86
CA SER A 1218 -12.86 20.18 -16.31
C SER A 1218 -14.13 20.83 -16.85
N THR A 1219 -14.11 22.16 -17.03
CA THR A 1219 -14.78 22.79 -18.17
C THR A 1219 -14.16 22.19 -19.42
N SER A 1220 -14.93 21.35 -20.13
CA SER A 1220 -14.50 20.80 -21.40
C SER A 1220 -14.62 21.89 -22.46
N HIS A 1221 -13.56 22.65 -22.63
CA HIS A 1221 -13.43 23.63 -23.72
C HIS A 1221 -13.68 22.93 -25.05
N GLU A 1222 -14.41 23.60 -25.94
CA GLU A 1222 -14.78 23.06 -27.24
C GLU A 1222 -13.65 23.30 -28.24
N LEU A 1223 -13.12 22.22 -28.82
CA LEU A 1223 -12.07 22.30 -29.83
C LEU A 1223 -12.70 22.36 -31.23
N TYR A 1224 -12.24 23.31 -32.03
CA TYR A 1224 -12.61 23.47 -33.44
C TYR A 1224 -11.34 23.37 -34.30
N LEU A 1225 -11.46 22.84 -35.52
CA LEU A 1225 -10.34 22.62 -36.45
C LEU A 1225 -10.62 23.31 -37.79
N ASP A 1226 -9.59 23.93 -38.37
CA ASP A 1226 -9.63 24.53 -39.71
C ASP A 1226 -9.58 23.47 -40.82
N VAL A 1227 -10.72 22.83 -41.06
CA VAL A 1227 -10.88 21.83 -42.13
C VAL A 1227 -12.06 22.15 -43.04
N LYS A 1228 -11.77 22.27 -44.33
CA LYS A 1228 -12.77 22.39 -45.40
C LYS A 1228 -13.29 21.00 -45.81
N LEU A 1229 -14.50 20.94 -46.36
CA LEU A 1229 -15.11 19.71 -46.86
C LEU A 1229 -15.00 19.64 -48.38
N GLU A 1230 -14.17 18.75 -48.90
CA GLU A 1230 -13.91 18.59 -50.34
C GLU A 1230 -13.99 17.12 -50.73
N GLY A 1231 -14.67 16.81 -51.85
CA GLY A 1231 -14.77 15.43 -52.37
C GLY A 1231 -15.35 14.39 -51.41
N GLY A 1232 -16.12 14.81 -50.40
CA GLY A 1232 -16.61 13.92 -49.33
C GLY A 1232 -15.58 13.56 -48.26
N LYS A 1233 -14.51 14.35 -48.12
CA LYS A 1233 -13.44 14.22 -47.10
C LYS A 1233 -13.23 15.56 -46.40
N TYR A 1234 -12.71 15.54 -45.17
CA TYR A 1234 -12.15 16.74 -44.54
C TYR A 1234 -10.72 16.95 -45.04
N VAL A 1235 -10.38 18.17 -45.42
CA VAL A 1235 -9.06 18.58 -45.90
C VAL A 1235 -8.64 19.82 -45.11
N LEU A 1236 -7.36 19.93 -44.74
CA LEU A 1236 -6.85 21.14 -44.08
C LEU A 1236 -6.95 22.36 -45.00
N MET A 1237 -6.98 23.55 -44.41
CA MET A 1237 -6.79 24.80 -45.17
C MET A 1237 -5.30 25.15 -45.23
N ASP A 1238 -4.78 25.41 -46.44
CA ASP A 1238 -3.45 25.96 -46.59
C ASP A 1238 -3.47 27.46 -46.27
N ALA A 1239 -2.72 27.88 -45.24
CA ALA A 1239 -2.65 29.27 -44.76
C ALA A 1239 -1.88 30.24 -45.70
N GLY A 1240 -1.98 30.04 -47.02
CA GLY A 1240 -1.06 30.62 -48.01
C GLY A 1240 -1.68 31.41 -49.18
N THR A 1241 -2.95 31.24 -49.51
CA THR A 1241 -3.49 31.70 -50.82
C THR A 1241 -4.22 33.04 -50.85
N ASP A 1242 -4.61 33.61 -49.69
CA ASP A 1242 -5.56 34.75 -49.65
C ASP A 1242 -5.01 36.06 -49.04
N TYR A 1243 -3.72 36.16 -48.68
CA TYR A 1243 -3.17 37.33 -47.96
C TYR A 1243 -2.21 38.27 -48.73
N GLU A 1244 -1.90 38.00 -50.01
CA GLU A 1244 -1.23 38.99 -50.88
C GLU A 1244 -2.25 39.92 -51.58
N GLY A 1245 -2.98 40.71 -50.79
CA GLY A 1245 -4.17 41.44 -51.28
C GLY A 1245 -4.33 42.91 -50.91
N SER A 1246 -3.55 43.49 -49.98
CA SER A 1246 -3.77 44.90 -49.57
C SER A 1246 -2.54 45.62 -48.99
N LYS A 1247 -1.72 46.22 -49.88
CA LYS A 1247 -0.78 47.29 -49.53
C LYS A 1247 -0.62 48.32 -50.66
N ARG A 1248 -1.54 49.29 -50.75
CA ARG A 1248 -1.27 50.64 -51.34
C ARG A 1248 -2.39 51.64 -51.09
N GLY A 1249 -2.02 52.82 -50.59
CA GLY A 1249 -2.70 54.08 -50.96
C GLY A 1249 -3.62 54.76 -49.94
N SER A 1250 -3.05 55.50 -49.00
CA SER A 1250 -3.41 56.92 -48.81
C SER A 1250 -2.27 57.69 -48.12
N ASN A 1251 -2.13 58.97 -48.47
CA ASN A 1251 -1.29 59.95 -47.78
C ASN A 1251 -2.21 60.96 -47.07
N GLY A 1252 -1.73 61.63 -46.01
CA GLY A 1252 -2.20 62.99 -45.71
C GLY A 1252 -2.44 63.35 -44.24
N ALA A 1253 -1.49 64.09 -43.65
CA ALA A 1253 -1.64 65.12 -42.60
C ALA A 1253 -2.18 64.75 -41.19
N GLY A 1254 -1.69 65.46 -40.16
CA GLY A 1254 -2.38 65.59 -38.87
C GLY A 1254 -1.60 65.19 -37.61
N LEU A 1255 -0.63 66.01 -37.18
CA LEU A 1255 -0.25 66.10 -35.75
C LEU A 1255 -1.31 66.93 -34.98
N PRO A 1256 -1.37 66.98 -33.61
CA PRO A 1256 -0.22 66.85 -32.68
C PRO A 1256 -0.44 66.12 -31.32
N SER A 1257 0.64 66.11 -30.53
CA SER A 1257 0.68 66.25 -29.05
C SER A 1257 0.58 65.01 -28.14
N ALA A 1258 1.73 64.71 -27.50
CA ALA A 1258 1.96 64.17 -26.13
C ALA A 1258 1.17 62.94 -25.61
N GLY A 1259 1.79 61.96 -24.93
CA GLY A 1259 3.21 61.76 -24.58
C GLY A 1259 3.38 60.80 -23.39
N GLY A 1260 4.62 60.44 -23.03
CA GLY A 1260 4.94 59.86 -21.71
C GLY A 1260 5.26 58.35 -21.62
N THR A 1261 6.54 58.06 -21.36
CA THR A 1261 7.05 57.05 -20.41
C THR A 1261 6.60 55.57 -20.44
N THR A 1262 7.47 54.74 -21.03
CA THR A 1262 8.19 53.60 -20.40
C THR A 1262 7.45 52.56 -19.52
N LEU A 1263 7.50 51.29 -19.96
CA LEU A 1263 7.87 50.10 -19.18
C LEU A 1263 8.55 49.12 -20.16
N ARG A 1264 9.88 48.93 -20.11
CA ARG A 1264 10.70 48.07 -19.22
C ARG A 1264 10.54 46.57 -19.52
N THR A 1265 11.66 45.94 -19.84
CA THR A 1265 11.82 44.58 -20.40
C THR A 1265 12.18 43.52 -19.36
N LEU A 1266 11.90 42.25 -19.71
CA LEU A 1266 12.50 41.00 -19.18
C LEU A 1266 12.11 40.60 -17.73
N PRO A 1267 12.27 39.31 -17.37
CA PRO A 1267 12.67 38.18 -18.21
C PRO A 1267 11.48 37.51 -18.93
#